data_AF-A0A970CH07-F1
#
_entry.id   AF-A0A970CH07-F1
#
_cell.length_a   1.000
_cell.length_b   1.000
_cell.length_c   1.000
_cell.angle_alpha   90.00
_cell.angle_beta   90.00
_cell.angle_gamma   90.00
#
_symmetry.space_group_name_H-M   'P 1'
#
loop_
_entity.id
_entity.type
_entity.pdbx_description
1 polymer ?
#
loop_
_entity_poly.entity_id
_entity_poly.type
_entity_poly.pdbx_seq_one_letter_code
_entity_poly.pdbx_strand_id
1 'polypeptide(L)'
;MNVLILLGASILLFFQLLALKQSKDLMRLLVFSAVAEIGYVLMGLGTGVYSGGTGAVLHLEYQLLMRGLVFLAAAALVLEAGSKNILEGKKTHDFSPFLSTVFAFGVFSVMGLSPFKGSISKFLIIYANIETGGYIYAAVCIVGSVIEAWYFIRLIQKICFEKPDQFESSDRFESPDQAEISSATDHQSLSKVPLVMKLGLVLLTVLTALSTLFPEIPIHWSEIIVKTLPLKLGAGEVPVFDSPWSIFVLAPYIGAFVAFISGRISQTLRNVFVAAITAALVYLVWADKGMDSLARLFTIVVVSVTFLAAIYSMAYFKGKENSNRYFFFLMLMLGSMVGVTTSKQLGDFYVFWELMTWSSYLLVVHNQTEKALKAGFKYFMMCASGAFVMLFGILMIYQITGTFDMAVISSAVADISPIVAVVILMMFLIGAGVKIGLVPMHSWLPEAHPEAPSPISALLSGILTKIGIYGLIKIVFVLFGIALISQISSVGKFSGIGFVISVLGVLTLLYGEVMALIQKDVKKLLAYSTLAQLGEIIITLGVGTYLSLAAGLYHIVNHAVMKGLLFLAAGVLIYRVKSQDVSSLRGIGRKMPFTSACFSIGILSIMGLPPFNGFMSKFLMLYANVEAGHWYLVAIILAGSIIGAIYYIRLIRTVFFEKYDGPDVKEGPVGMLVPVGLLTAFNILSGLFPGMVLDVVKSAAGYVANVSMLPITAIPDLSITWPIAVIIAMGGGLLAYFLGKYSKKAAGWTAFLTMVLTIASIFLYMKEIDILTFSFAVLIAFVGSLNLLHSIGYMDHSHAQNRYFMFFVIMIGGLLGAAVSRDFFNFFVFWEIMSSWTLYFVIIHEETKESLREGFKYFIFNYAGASLMLIGILLLTASAGTFDMLSLGSVLKNLPISVMGWGTVLIIAGILMKAAVLPFRIDYQMHPATAPTPVSGYISSVLLKSAPFMLMKIFFVIGGVAVLGKLGTVGTTPVIMYAVSWIAGLTIIGAAVMALIQNNIKLMLIYSTVSQIAYIILGLSLGTALGTGGGMLHFVNHMFFKNLLFLSAGAIMVQANVKNLDEAGGLGRKMPLTLLFFTVGALSLAGVPPFNGFSSKWLVYQAAMEKGYVFLAVIAMVASVITLAYFVKFLHSAFFGSLPQRLENVKEAPWTMLLPMGALSGLCLITGVAPGITLQVISRIQVFLGIPEIKFTLFGIYTPLGAWSAGIYTVLIFAALAIGVVLYFLSNRKTRFTDVYTCGVSDLNSAEIRIAAQNMYEVPVAKKTGKRINNVLRSEEVHQ
;
A
#
# COMPACT_ATOMS: atom_id res chain seq x y z
N MET A 1 -18.91 -31.05 49.07
CA MET A 1 -18.01 -30.34 48.13
C MET A 1 -18.55 -30.37 46.71
N ASN A 2 -18.60 -31.51 46.00
CA ASN A 2 -19.14 -31.57 44.62
C ASN A 2 -20.58 -31.06 44.45
N VAL A 3 -21.47 -31.34 45.41
CA VAL A 3 -22.85 -30.80 45.41
C VAL A 3 -22.86 -29.28 45.51
N LEU A 4 -21.94 -28.67 46.28
CA LEU A 4 -21.82 -27.21 46.42
C LEU A 4 -21.32 -26.55 45.12
N ILE A 5 -20.36 -27.18 44.42
CA ILE A 5 -19.86 -26.69 43.14
C ILE A 5 -20.97 -26.73 42.08
N LEU A 6 -21.68 -27.86 41.95
CA LEU A 6 -22.77 -28.00 40.99
C LEU A 6 -23.92 -27.04 41.28
N LEU A 7 -24.30 -26.90 42.55
CA LEU A 7 -25.30 -25.94 42.99
C LEU A 7 -24.85 -24.50 42.68
N GLY A 8 -23.60 -24.15 42.99
CA GLY A 8 -23.03 -22.84 42.73
C GLY A 8 -22.97 -22.50 41.24
N ALA A 9 -22.54 -23.44 40.39
CA ALA A 9 -22.52 -23.28 38.93
C ALA A 9 -23.93 -23.11 38.35
N SER A 10 -24.91 -23.86 38.87
CA SER A 10 -26.32 -23.75 38.46
C SER A 10 -26.91 -22.41 38.86
N ILE A 11 -26.67 -21.95 40.10
CA ILE A 11 -27.09 -20.64 40.59
C ILE A 11 -26.46 -19.53 39.75
N LEU A 12 -25.15 -19.59 39.49
CA LEU A 12 -24.44 -18.60 38.69
C LEU A 12 -25.10 -18.44 37.32
N LEU A 13 -25.20 -19.50 36.52
CA LEU A 13 -25.75 -19.39 35.17
C LEU A 13 -27.23 -19.01 35.15
N PHE A 14 -28.05 -19.63 36.01
CA PHE A 14 -29.49 -19.37 36.05
C PHE A 14 -29.77 -17.91 36.40
N PHE A 15 -29.13 -17.37 37.44
CA PHE A 15 -29.34 -15.99 37.85
C PHE A 15 -28.65 -14.96 36.95
N GLN A 16 -27.53 -15.29 36.29
CA GLN A 16 -26.96 -14.43 35.24
C GLN A 16 -27.92 -14.30 34.05
N LEU A 17 -28.58 -15.39 33.64
CA LEU A 17 -29.59 -15.37 32.57
C LEU A 17 -30.88 -14.64 33.00
N LEU A 18 -31.32 -14.80 34.25
CA LEU A 18 -32.45 -14.03 34.79
C LEU A 18 -32.13 -12.53 34.87
N ALA A 19 -30.94 -12.17 35.33
CA ALA A 19 -30.46 -10.79 35.35
C ALA A 19 -30.48 -10.21 33.93
N LEU A 20 -29.93 -10.93 32.95
CA LEU A 20 -29.97 -10.56 31.53
C LEU A 20 -31.40 -10.31 31.02
N LYS A 21 -32.35 -11.21 31.34
CA LYS A 21 -33.77 -11.09 30.96
C LYS A 21 -34.44 -9.88 31.63
N GLN A 22 -34.02 -9.50 32.83
CA GLN A 22 -34.55 -8.39 33.61
C GLN A 22 -33.75 -7.09 33.44
N SER A 23 -32.93 -6.98 32.39
CA SER A 23 -32.10 -5.80 32.08
C SER A 23 -32.85 -4.48 31.89
N LYS A 24 -34.19 -4.50 31.86
CA LYS A 24 -35.05 -3.31 31.81
C LYS A 24 -35.39 -2.73 33.19
N ASP A 25 -35.26 -3.49 34.27
CA ASP A 25 -35.53 -3.07 35.64
C ASP A 25 -34.22 -3.05 36.44
N LEU A 26 -33.80 -1.84 36.84
CA LEU A 26 -32.53 -1.62 37.53
C LEU A 26 -32.43 -2.43 38.82
N MET A 27 -33.48 -2.43 39.64
CA MET A 27 -33.44 -3.07 40.96
C MET A 27 -33.46 -4.58 40.83
N ARG A 28 -34.30 -5.13 39.94
CA ARG A 28 -34.32 -6.58 39.69
C ARG A 28 -33.01 -7.07 39.09
N LEU A 29 -32.42 -6.32 38.16
CA LEU A 29 -31.11 -6.62 37.58
C LEU A 29 -30.02 -6.69 38.66
N LEU A 30 -29.95 -5.68 39.54
CA LEU A 30 -28.95 -5.63 40.61
C LEU A 30 -29.14 -6.74 41.65
N VAL A 31 -30.39 -7.09 41.99
CA VAL A 31 -30.68 -8.19 42.92
C VAL A 31 -30.35 -9.56 42.31
N PHE A 32 -30.80 -9.84 41.09
CA PHE A 32 -30.51 -11.12 40.45
C PHE A 32 -29.01 -11.30 40.16
N SER A 33 -28.32 -10.24 39.75
CA SER A 33 -26.85 -10.29 39.61
C SER A 33 -26.17 -10.50 40.96
N ALA A 34 -26.67 -9.94 42.07
CA ALA A 34 -26.11 -10.20 43.41
C ALA A 34 -26.29 -11.66 43.84
N VAL A 35 -27.45 -12.26 43.53
CA VAL A 35 -27.70 -13.69 43.79
C VAL A 35 -26.79 -14.57 42.93
N ALA A 36 -26.53 -14.17 41.67
CA ALA A 36 -25.61 -14.90 40.80
C ALA A 36 -24.18 -14.99 41.38
N GLU A 37 -23.71 -13.92 42.03
CA GLU A 37 -22.37 -13.90 42.65
C GLU A 37 -22.26 -14.85 43.86
N ILE A 38 -23.36 -15.21 44.53
CA ILE A 38 -23.36 -16.29 45.53
C ILE A 38 -22.92 -17.62 44.89
N GLY A 39 -23.21 -17.82 43.60
CA GLY A 39 -22.72 -18.96 42.83
C GLY A 39 -21.20 -19.06 42.84
N TYR A 40 -20.46 -17.95 42.65
CA TYR A 40 -19.00 -17.95 42.76
C TYR A 40 -18.51 -18.36 44.15
N VAL A 41 -19.14 -17.84 45.20
CA VAL A 41 -18.80 -18.15 46.60
C VAL A 41 -18.99 -19.64 46.87
N LEU A 42 -20.13 -20.20 46.47
CA LEU A 42 -20.43 -21.63 46.64
C LEU A 42 -19.48 -22.53 45.84
N MET A 43 -19.11 -22.11 44.63
CA MET A 43 -18.12 -22.83 43.82
C MET A 43 -16.74 -22.79 44.48
N GLY A 44 -16.30 -21.63 44.97
CA GLY A 44 -15.02 -21.46 45.68
C GLY A 44 -14.93 -22.33 46.94
N LEU A 45 -15.91 -22.23 47.83
CA LEU A 45 -16.00 -23.08 49.04
C LEU A 45 -16.15 -24.57 48.69
N GLY A 46 -16.83 -24.87 47.58
CA GLY A 46 -17.08 -26.22 47.10
C GLY A 46 -15.83 -26.95 46.63
N THR A 47 -14.78 -26.23 46.20
CA THR A 47 -13.50 -26.81 45.72
C THR A 47 -12.71 -27.54 46.80
N GLY A 48 -12.83 -27.11 48.07
CA GLY A 48 -12.13 -27.72 49.19
C GLY A 48 -10.63 -27.43 49.30
N VAL A 49 -10.11 -26.55 48.45
CA VAL A 49 -8.71 -26.07 48.50
C VAL A 49 -8.62 -24.69 49.15
N TYR A 50 -7.45 -24.38 49.72
CA TYR A 50 -7.22 -23.13 50.45
C TYR A 50 -7.41 -21.89 49.57
N SER A 51 -6.96 -21.95 48.32
CA SER A 51 -7.12 -20.92 47.29
C SER A 51 -8.60 -20.60 47.03
N GLY A 52 -9.45 -21.62 46.93
CA GLY A 52 -10.89 -21.50 46.69
C GLY A 52 -11.66 -20.98 47.90
N GLY A 53 -11.29 -21.40 49.11
CA GLY A 53 -11.84 -20.86 50.36
C GLY A 53 -11.53 -19.38 50.51
N THR A 54 -10.27 -18.99 50.30
CA THR A 54 -9.83 -17.59 50.36
C THR A 54 -10.47 -16.75 49.27
N GLY A 55 -10.53 -17.26 48.04
CA GLY A 55 -11.22 -16.62 46.93
C GLY A 55 -12.71 -16.36 47.23
N ALA A 56 -13.40 -17.31 47.87
CA ALA A 56 -14.81 -17.17 48.22
C ALA A 56 -15.08 -16.11 49.31
N VAL A 57 -14.27 -16.07 50.37
CA VAL A 57 -14.36 -15.03 51.41
C VAL A 57 -14.01 -13.66 50.83
N LEU A 58 -12.93 -13.58 50.05
CA LEU A 58 -12.51 -12.35 49.38
C LEU A 58 -13.57 -11.86 48.38
N HIS A 59 -14.26 -12.79 47.71
CA HIS A 59 -15.36 -12.46 46.83
C HIS A 59 -16.53 -11.85 47.61
N LEU A 60 -16.90 -12.41 48.76
CA LEU A 60 -17.93 -11.83 49.63
C LEU A 60 -17.54 -10.43 50.11
N GLU A 61 -16.30 -10.23 50.56
CA GLU A 61 -15.79 -8.93 51.00
C GLU A 61 -15.90 -7.87 49.89
N TYR A 62 -15.40 -8.19 48.68
CA TYR A 62 -15.49 -7.29 47.54
C TYR A 62 -16.94 -7.04 47.11
N GLN A 63 -17.79 -8.07 47.05
CA GLN A 63 -19.18 -7.91 46.63
C GLN A 63 -19.98 -7.08 47.64
N LEU A 64 -19.76 -7.26 48.95
CA LEU A 64 -20.45 -6.48 49.98
C LEU A 64 -20.08 -5.00 49.90
N LEU A 65 -18.79 -4.70 49.70
CA LEU A 65 -18.27 -3.35 49.54
C LEU A 65 -18.75 -2.69 48.23
N MET A 66 -18.49 -3.34 47.10
CA MET A 66 -18.71 -2.79 45.76
C MET A 66 -20.19 -2.75 45.41
N ARG A 67 -20.98 -3.78 45.74
CA ARG A 67 -22.43 -3.72 45.55
C ARG A 67 -23.08 -2.79 46.55
N GLY A 68 -22.55 -2.67 47.77
CA GLY A 68 -22.97 -1.62 48.71
C GLY A 68 -22.86 -0.23 48.06
N LEU A 69 -21.74 0.05 47.39
CA LEU A 69 -21.56 1.28 46.61
C LEU A 69 -22.57 1.40 45.46
N VAL A 70 -22.77 0.33 44.67
CA VAL A 70 -23.70 0.32 43.53
C VAL A 70 -25.15 0.53 43.96
N PHE A 71 -25.62 -0.17 45.00
CA PHE A 71 -26.97 -0.03 45.54
C PHE A 71 -27.20 1.35 46.14
N LEU A 72 -26.23 1.87 46.91
CA LEU A 72 -26.33 3.22 47.47
C LEU A 72 -26.33 4.27 46.36
N ALA A 73 -25.49 4.12 45.33
CA ALA A 73 -25.45 5.05 44.20
C ALA A 73 -26.73 4.95 43.35
N ALA A 74 -27.26 3.74 43.12
CA ALA A 74 -28.54 3.53 42.44
C ALA A 74 -29.69 4.17 43.22
N ALA A 75 -29.76 3.97 44.55
CA ALA A 75 -30.77 4.58 45.40
C ALA A 75 -30.67 6.11 45.38
N ALA A 76 -29.45 6.67 45.41
CA ALA A 76 -29.23 8.11 45.34
C ALA A 76 -29.69 8.66 43.99
N LEU A 77 -29.39 7.96 42.89
CA LEU A 77 -29.87 8.29 41.55
C LEU A 77 -31.41 8.21 41.45
N VAL A 78 -32.07 7.24 42.10
CA VAL A 78 -33.54 7.12 42.14
C VAL A 78 -34.17 8.27 42.92
N LEU A 79 -33.60 8.63 44.07
CA LEU A 79 -34.07 9.74 44.90
C LEU A 79 -33.92 11.08 44.18
N GLU A 80 -32.82 11.26 43.46
CA GLU A 80 -32.55 12.48 42.69
C GLU A 80 -33.40 12.56 41.42
N ALA A 81 -33.57 11.45 40.69
CA ALA A 81 -34.40 11.39 39.48
C ALA A 81 -35.92 11.37 39.76
N GLY A 82 -36.34 11.02 40.98
CA GLY A 82 -37.74 10.92 41.39
C GLY A 82 -38.54 9.80 40.71
N SER A 83 -37.88 8.86 40.02
CA SER A 83 -38.51 7.72 39.34
C SER A 83 -37.70 6.45 39.58
N LYS A 84 -38.40 5.34 39.81
CA LYS A 84 -37.80 4.01 39.90
C LYS A 84 -37.37 3.47 38.53
N ASN A 85 -37.95 4.00 37.44
CA ASN A 85 -37.64 3.61 36.07
C ASN A 85 -36.60 4.56 35.46
N ILE A 86 -35.41 4.62 36.08
CA ILE A 86 -34.26 5.40 35.56
C ILE A 86 -33.88 4.95 34.14
N LEU A 87 -34.17 3.69 33.81
CA LEU A 87 -33.92 3.08 32.51
C LEU A 87 -34.97 3.46 31.44
N GLU A 88 -35.98 4.30 31.70
CA GLU A 88 -37.04 4.60 30.71
C GLU A 88 -37.07 6.06 30.21
N GLY A 89 -36.00 6.84 30.38
CA GLY A 89 -35.78 8.04 29.54
C GLY A 89 -35.51 9.38 30.24
N LYS A 90 -34.61 9.44 31.24
CA LYS A 90 -34.10 10.73 31.73
C LYS A 90 -32.58 10.72 31.84
N LYS A 91 -31.93 11.82 31.39
CA LYS A 91 -30.48 12.11 31.42
C LYS A 91 -29.89 12.09 32.84
N THR A 92 -29.83 10.94 33.51
CA THR A 92 -29.44 10.89 34.94
C THR A 92 -28.04 11.46 35.17
N HIS A 93 -27.11 11.28 34.22
CA HIS A 93 -25.78 11.89 34.27
C HIS A 93 -25.79 13.42 34.13
N ASP A 94 -26.64 14.03 33.31
CA ASP A 94 -26.67 15.49 33.17
C ASP A 94 -27.27 16.16 34.41
N PHE A 95 -28.12 15.45 35.16
CA PHE A 95 -28.66 15.90 36.45
C PHE A 95 -27.69 15.67 37.62
N SER A 96 -26.93 14.56 37.62
CA SER A 96 -26.00 14.22 38.70
C SER A 96 -24.73 13.50 38.21
N PRO A 97 -23.78 14.23 37.60
CA PRO A 97 -22.59 13.64 36.99
C PRO A 97 -21.74 12.83 37.98
N PHE A 98 -21.68 13.31 39.23
CA PHE A 98 -20.93 12.64 40.29
C PHE A 98 -21.54 11.28 40.63
N LEU A 99 -22.86 11.20 40.87
CA LEU A 99 -23.52 9.94 41.21
C LEU A 99 -23.46 8.92 40.08
N SER A 100 -23.66 9.35 38.82
CA SER A 100 -23.53 8.45 37.67
C SER A 100 -22.11 7.93 37.51
N THR A 101 -21.08 8.77 37.76
CA THR A 101 -19.68 8.34 37.70
C THR A 101 -19.35 7.35 38.82
N VAL A 102 -19.80 7.62 40.05
CA VAL A 102 -19.62 6.73 41.20
C VAL A 102 -20.34 5.40 41.00
N PHE A 103 -21.56 5.44 40.46
CA PHE A 103 -22.32 4.25 40.08
C PHE A 103 -21.56 3.42 39.04
N ALA A 104 -21.08 4.04 37.96
CA ALA A 104 -20.31 3.33 36.93
C ALA A 104 -19.01 2.74 37.49
N PHE A 105 -18.29 3.48 38.33
CA PHE A 105 -17.09 2.97 39.02
C PHE A 105 -17.42 1.76 39.89
N GLY A 106 -18.52 1.80 40.65
CA GLY A 106 -18.99 0.65 41.43
C GLY A 106 -19.32 -0.55 40.55
N VAL A 107 -20.08 -0.35 39.46
CA VAL A 107 -20.47 -1.44 38.55
C VAL A 107 -19.25 -2.05 37.85
N PHE A 108 -18.32 -1.23 37.37
CA PHE A 108 -17.06 -1.72 36.82
C PHE A 108 -16.30 -2.53 37.88
N SER A 109 -16.22 -2.03 39.11
CA SER A 109 -15.50 -2.73 40.20
C SER A 109 -16.11 -4.10 40.50
N VAL A 110 -17.45 -4.22 40.50
CA VAL A 110 -18.17 -5.52 40.63
C VAL A 110 -17.80 -6.49 39.50
N MET A 111 -17.64 -5.98 38.27
CA MET A 111 -17.16 -6.78 37.14
C MET A 111 -15.69 -7.20 37.27
N GLY A 112 -14.95 -6.66 38.23
CA GLY A 112 -13.51 -6.85 38.36
C GLY A 112 -12.66 -5.89 37.53
N LEU A 113 -13.26 -4.82 36.99
CA LEU A 113 -12.57 -3.79 36.23
C LEU A 113 -12.55 -2.49 37.03
N SER A 114 -11.38 -1.86 37.16
CA SER A 114 -11.29 -0.54 37.76
C SER A 114 -10.21 0.27 37.04
N PRO A 115 -10.16 1.61 37.18
CA PRO A 115 -8.99 2.39 36.78
C PRO A 115 -7.70 2.02 37.55
N PHE A 116 -7.80 1.19 38.58
CA PHE A 116 -6.71 0.69 39.43
C PHE A 116 -6.46 -0.80 39.14
N LYS A 117 -6.10 -1.61 40.15
CA LYS A 117 -6.05 -3.07 39.98
C LYS A 117 -7.48 -3.64 40.10
N GLY A 118 -7.76 -4.74 39.42
CA GLY A 118 -9.09 -5.38 39.44
C GLY A 118 -9.36 -6.14 40.74
N SER A 119 -10.60 -6.58 40.97
CA SER A 119 -10.89 -7.51 42.07
C SER A 119 -10.44 -8.93 41.68
N ILE A 120 -9.46 -9.47 42.41
CA ILE A 120 -8.84 -10.76 42.07
C ILE A 120 -9.64 -11.98 42.56
N SER A 121 -10.77 -11.79 43.24
CA SER A 121 -11.53 -12.88 43.85
C SER A 121 -12.08 -13.88 42.83
N LYS A 122 -12.60 -13.41 41.70
CA LYS A 122 -13.05 -14.28 40.59
C LYS A 122 -11.90 -15.10 40.03
N PHE A 123 -10.72 -14.50 39.92
CA PHE A 123 -9.50 -15.19 39.48
C PHE A 123 -9.16 -16.36 40.42
N LEU A 124 -9.15 -16.16 41.74
CA LEU A 124 -8.85 -17.21 42.72
C LEU A 124 -9.85 -18.37 42.66
N ILE A 125 -11.13 -18.06 42.47
CA ILE A 125 -12.19 -19.07 42.36
C ILE A 125 -12.04 -19.88 41.05
N ILE A 126 -11.76 -19.22 39.93
CA ILE A 126 -11.51 -19.91 38.65
C ILE A 126 -10.26 -20.78 38.77
N TYR A 127 -9.19 -20.27 39.38
CA TYR A 127 -7.97 -21.04 39.63
C TYR A 127 -8.23 -22.28 40.48
N ALA A 128 -8.93 -22.15 41.62
CA ALA A 128 -9.24 -23.28 42.50
C ALA A 128 -10.03 -24.39 41.79
N ASN A 129 -10.91 -24.03 40.85
CA ASN A 129 -11.61 -25.00 40.01
C ASN A 129 -10.67 -25.67 39.01
N ILE A 130 -9.71 -24.96 38.43
CA ILE A 130 -8.68 -25.52 37.54
C ILE A 130 -7.74 -26.45 38.33
N GLU A 131 -7.27 -26.02 39.50
CA GLU A 131 -6.40 -26.76 40.42
C GLU A 131 -6.99 -28.14 40.78
N THR A 132 -8.31 -28.19 41.01
CA THR A 132 -9.04 -29.42 41.34
C THR A 132 -9.47 -30.25 40.11
N GLY A 133 -9.08 -29.86 38.89
CA GLY A 133 -9.44 -30.54 37.64
C GLY A 133 -10.86 -30.23 37.11
N GLY A 134 -11.57 -29.31 37.76
CA GLY A 134 -12.91 -28.84 37.41
C GLY A 134 -12.94 -27.83 36.24
N TYR A 135 -12.31 -28.16 35.11
CA TYR A 135 -12.20 -27.26 33.94
C TYR A 135 -13.56 -26.75 33.42
N ILE A 136 -14.60 -27.59 33.46
CA ILE A 136 -15.96 -27.21 33.06
C ILE A 136 -16.51 -26.11 33.98
N TYR A 137 -16.29 -26.23 35.29
CA TYR A 137 -16.76 -25.25 36.27
C TYR A 137 -16.02 -23.92 36.13
N ALA A 138 -14.70 -23.96 35.86
CA ALA A 138 -13.93 -22.77 35.52
C ALA A 138 -14.43 -22.09 34.21
N ALA A 139 -14.81 -22.87 33.19
CA ALA A 139 -15.43 -22.33 31.98
C ALA A 139 -16.82 -21.71 32.26
N VAL A 140 -17.62 -22.32 33.14
CA VAL A 140 -18.91 -21.76 33.59
C VAL A 140 -18.73 -20.41 34.28
N CYS A 141 -17.72 -20.26 35.15
CA CYS A 141 -17.34 -18.98 35.73
C CYS A 141 -17.03 -17.93 34.65
N ILE A 142 -16.21 -18.27 33.66
CA ILE A 142 -15.87 -17.36 32.56
C ILE A 142 -17.12 -16.94 31.78
N VAL A 143 -17.98 -17.88 31.41
CA VAL A 143 -19.24 -17.59 30.70
C VAL A 143 -20.14 -16.69 31.55
N GLY A 144 -20.25 -16.95 32.85
CA GLY A 144 -20.97 -16.09 33.80
C GLY A 144 -20.44 -14.66 33.81
N SER A 145 -19.11 -14.48 33.85
CA SER A 145 -18.45 -13.15 33.78
C SER A 145 -18.73 -12.42 32.46
N VAL A 146 -18.77 -13.14 31.33
CA VAL A 146 -19.10 -12.56 30.02
C VAL A 146 -20.57 -12.10 29.96
N ILE A 147 -21.50 -12.90 30.50
CA ILE A 147 -22.92 -12.52 30.57
C ILE A 147 -23.09 -11.30 31.48
N GLU A 148 -22.39 -11.26 32.61
CA GLU A 148 -22.39 -10.13 33.53
C GLU A 148 -21.89 -8.85 32.87
N ALA A 149 -20.75 -8.92 32.18
CA ALA A 149 -20.20 -7.80 31.44
C ALA A 149 -21.19 -7.28 30.38
N TRP A 150 -21.95 -8.16 29.74
CA TRP A 150 -22.94 -7.77 28.72
C TRP A 150 -23.98 -6.80 29.28
N TYR A 151 -24.65 -7.16 30.38
CA TYR A 151 -25.73 -6.31 30.89
C TYR A 151 -25.21 -5.11 31.66
N PHE A 152 -24.06 -5.20 32.31
CA PHE A 152 -23.48 -4.07 33.04
C PHE A 152 -22.91 -3.00 32.12
N ILE A 153 -22.29 -3.34 30.98
CA ILE A 153 -21.87 -2.33 30.01
C ILE A 153 -23.09 -1.64 29.40
N ARG A 154 -24.17 -2.38 29.09
CA ARG A 154 -25.43 -1.77 28.65
C ARG A 154 -26.00 -0.83 29.69
N LEU A 155 -25.96 -1.24 30.96
CA LEU A 155 -26.42 -0.42 32.08
C LEU A 155 -25.61 0.87 32.22
N ILE A 156 -24.28 0.78 32.15
CA ILE A 156 -23.39 1.94 32.20
C ILE A 156 -23.65 2.87 31.01
N GLN A 157 -23.78 2.34 29.79
CA GLN A 157 -24.11 3.16 28.62
C GLN A 157 -25.41 3.92 28.81
N LYS A 158 -26.45 3.23 29.29
CA LYS A 158 -27.78 3.79 29.47
C LYS A 158 -27.84 4.89 30.53
N ILE A 159 -27.15 4.71 31.65
CA ILE A 159 -27.16 5.68 32.76
C ILE A 159 -26.16 6.83 32.52
N CYS A 160 -25.00 6.54 31.93
CA CYS A 160 -23.89 7.50 31.88
C CYS A 160 -23.69 8.19 30.52
N PHE A 161 -24.15 7.61 29.41
CA PHE A 161 -23.82 8.10 28.07
C PHE A 161 -25.00 8.28 27.10
N GLU A 162 -26.10 7.55 27.27
CA GLU A 162 -27.27 7.62 26.38
C GLU A 162 -28.08 8.90 26.64
N LYS A 163 -28.52 9.56 25.56
CA LYS A 163 -29.35 10.77 25.61
C LYS A 163 -30.81 10.38 25.30
N PRO A 164 -31.83 11.01 25.92
CA PRO A 164 -33.23 10.73 25.59
C PRO A 164 -33.54 11.12 24.15
N ASP A 165 -34.45 10.37 23.52
CA ASP A 165 -34.92 10.64 22.18
C ASP A 165 -35.59 12.03 22.12
N GLN A 166 -35.18 12.87 21.16
CA GLN A 166 -35.80 14.18 20.89
C GLN A 166 -37.17 14.06 20.19
N PHE A 167 -37.80 12.89 20.21
CA PHE A 167 -39.04 12.59 19.49
C PHE A 167 -40.20 12.42 20.47
N GLU A 168 -40.73 13.55 21.00
CA GLU A 168 -42.14 13.65 21.43
C GLU A 168 -42.62 15.09 21.72
N SER A 169 -41.92 16.13 21.21
CA SER A 169 -42.35 17.53 21.37
C SER A 169 -42.60 18.27 20.05
N SER A 170 -42.81 17.56 18.94
CA SER A 170 -43.12 18.18 17.64
C SER A 170 -44.62 18.39 17.36
N ASP A 171 -45.52 17.99 18.27
CA ASP A 171 -46.98 18.10 18.07
C ASP A 171 -47.67 19.15 18.95
N ARG A 172 -46.93 20.05 19.59
CA ARG A 172 -47.52 21.28 20.15
C ARG A 172 -46.96 22.49 19.41
N PHE A 173 -47.79 23.01 18.51
CA PHE A 173 -47.71 24.39 18.05
C PHE A 173 -47.66 25.31 19.28
N GLU A 174 -46.50 25.88 19.58
CA GLU A 174 -46.40 27.07 20.42
C GLU A 174 -45.89 28.23 19.56
N SER A 175 -46.61 29.34 19.68
CA SER A 175 -46.46 30.57 18.91
C SER A 175 -45.15 31.33 19.26
N PRO A 176 -44.70 32.26 18.39
CA PRO A 176 -43.39 32.92 18.54
C PRO A 176 -43.24 33.87 19.74
N ASP A 177 -44.29 34.10 20.54
CA ASP A 177 -44.30 35.15 21.58
C ASP A 177 -43.90 34.68 23.00
N GLN A 178 -43.41 33.44 23.15
CA GLN A 178 -42.89 32.94 24.44
C GLN A 178 -41.37 32.70 24.49
N ALA A 179 -40.65 33.06 23.41
CA ALA A 179 -39.21 32.84 23.32
C ALA A 179 -38.34 33.75 24.21
N GLU A 180 -38.92 34.73 24.92
CA GLU A 180 -38.20 35.64 25.82
C GLU A 180 -38.41 35.37 27.33
N ILE A 181 -39.02 34.25 27.74
CA ILE A 181 -39.19 33.88 29.17
C ILE A 181 -38.60 32.48 29.48
N SER A 182 -37.44 32.14 28.92
CA SER A 182 -36.67 30.96 29.39
C SER A 182 -35.19 31.22 29.66
N SER A 183 -34.79 32.50 29.71
CA SER A 183 -33.46 32.93 30.11
C SER A 183 -33.47 33.56 31.52
N ALA A 184 -33.97 32.83 32.52
CA ALA A 184 -33.73 33.06 33.96
C ALA A 184 -34.47 31.97 34.75
N THR A 185 -33.86 31.49 35.85
CA THR A 185 -34.27 30.39 36.78
C THR A 185 -34.07 28.97 36.19
N ASP A 186 -33.38 27.99 36.77
CA ASP A 186 -32.93 27.72 38.14
C ASP A 186 -31.61 26.91 38.14
N HIS A 187 -30.51 27.54 38.56
CA HIS A 187 -29.43 26.83 39.25
C HIS A 187 -29.74 26.86 40.76
N GLN A 188 -30.82 26.18 41.17
CA GLN A 188 -31.01 25.83 42.58
C GLN A 188 -30.71 24.35 42.78
N SER A 189 -29.53 24.09 43.35
CA SER A 189 -29.18 22.84 43.99
C SER A 189 -30.15 22.57 45.14
N LEU A 190 -30.96 21.51 45.03
CA LEU A 190 -31.55 20.86 46.20
C LEU A 190 -31.36 19.35 46.04
N SER A 191 -30.21 18.86 46.49
CA SER A 191 -29.92 17.43 46.54
C SER A 191 -30.90 16.74 47.49
N LYS A 192 -31.89 16.03 46.94
CA LYS A 192 -32.80 15.15 47.70
C LYS A 192 -32.07 14.00 48.40
N VAL A 193 -30.78 13.84 48.14
CA VAL A 193 -29.89 12.85 48.73
C VAL A 193 -29.40 13.32 50.12
N PRO A 194 -29.73 12.61 51.22
CA PRO A 194 -29.31 12.97 52.57
C PRO A 194 -27.77 13.05 52.72
N LEU A 195 -27.27 13.93 53.58
CA LEU A 195 -25.83 14.09 53.85
C LEU A 195 -25.16 12.77 54.26
N VAL A 196 -25.83 11.97 55.10
CA VAL A 196 -25.37 10.63 55.52
C VAL A 196 -25.15 9.72 54.32
N MET A 197 -26.05 9.77 53.33
CA MET A 197 -25.94 8.98 52.10
C MET A 197 -24.78 9.45 51.22
N LYS A 198 -24.52 10.77 51.14
CA LYS A 198 -23.36 11.32 50.42
C LYS A 198 -22.03 10.93 51.08
N LEU A 199 -21.94 11.05 52.41
CA LEU A 199 -20.76 10.61 53.16
C LEU A 199 -20.53 9.10 52.99
N GLY A 200 -21.61 8.31 53.02
CA GLY A 200 -21.57 6.88 52.74
C GLY A 200 -21.06 6.56 51.33
N LEU A 201 -21.51 7.30 50.31
CA LEU A 201 -21.02 7.15 48.93
C LEU A 201 -19.53 7.47 48.80
N VAL A 202 -19.07 8.56 49.39
CA VAL A 202 -17.64 8.93 49.37
C VAL A 202 -16.82 7.87 50.10
N LEU A 203 -17.24 7.46 51.30
CA LEU A 203 -16.55 6.43 52.08
C LEU A 203 -16.44 5.11 51.31
N LEU A 204 -17.56 4.61 50.77
CA LEU A 204 -17.57 3.36 50.01
C LEU A 204 -16.79 3.46 48.69
N THR A 205 -16.77 4.64 48.05
CA THR A 205 -15.94 4.89 46.85
C THR A 205 -14.46 4.82 47.19
N VAL A 206 -14.03 5.49 48.27
CA VAL A 206 -12.64 5.49 48.74
C VAL A 206 -12.23 4.09 49.16
N LEU A 207 -13.05 3.39 49.94
CA LEU A 207 -12.77 2.02 50.35
C LEU A 207 -12.69 1.06 49.15
N THR A 208 -13.57 1.23 48.14
CA THR A 208 -13.52 0.46 46.89
C THR A 208 -12.25 0.75 46.10
N ALA A 209 -11.83 2.02 46.01
CA ALA A 209 -10.58 2.40 45.36
C ALA A 209 -9.34 1.86 46.12
N LEU A 210 -9.33 1.91 47.45
CA LEU A 210 -8.22 1.41 48.26
C LEU A 210 -8.13 -0.12 48.23
N SER A 211 -9.25 -0.83 48.30
CA SER A 211 -9.26 -2.30 48.23
C SER A 211 -8.85 -2.82 46.87
N THR A 212 -9.12 -2.06 45.80
CA THR A 212 -8.65 -2.36 44.44
C THR A 212 -7.21 -1.92 44.20
N LEU A 213 -6.71 -0.86 44.84
CA LEU A 213 -5.32 -0.40 44.67
C LEU A 213 -4.33 -1.25 45.49
N PHE A 214 -4.75 -1.71 46.67
CA PHE A 214 -3.95 -2.50 47.62
C PHE A 214 -4.66 -3.83 47.95
N PRO A 215 -4.73 -4.77 46.99
CA PRO A 215 -5.45 -6.03 47.18
C PRO A 215 -4.84 -6.94 48.27
N GLU A 216 -3.56 -6.76 48.61
CA GLU A 216 -2.85 -7.43 49.71
C GLU A 216 -3.63 -7.42 51.03
N ILE A 217 -4.23 -6.27 51.37
CA ILE A 217 -4.94 -6.07 52.63
C ILE A 217 -6.18 -6.98 52.71
N PRO A 218 -7.17 -6.89 51.79
CA PRO A 218 -8.33 -7.78 51.84
C PRO A 218 -7.98 -9.26 51.63
N ILE A 219 -6.93 -9.59 50.85
CA ILE A 219 -6.45 -10.98 50.75
C ILE A 219 -6.03 -11.50 52.13
N HIS A 220 -5.20 -10.73 52.85
CA HIS A 220 -4.72 -11.14 54.17
C HIS A 220 -5.86 -11.32 55.19
N TRP A 221 -6.85 -10.42 55.18
CA TRP A 221 -8.06 -10.56 56.01
C TRP A 221 -8.84 -11.84 55.67
N SER A 222 -9.03 -12.11 54.38
CA SER A 222 -9.69 -13.31 53.90
C SER A 222 -8.95 -14.59 54.31
N GLU A 223 -7.61 -14.61 54.22
CA GLU A 223 -6.77 -15.73 54.66
C GLU A 223 -6.92 -16.03 56.16
N ILE A 224 -6.96 -14.99 57.01
CA ILE A 224 -7.19 -15.12 58.45
C ILE A 224 -8.55 -15.74 58.71
N ILE A 225 -9.61 -15.21 58.07
CA ILE A 225 -10.98 -15.71 58.25
C ILE A 225 -11.06 -17.19 57.85
N VAL A 226 -10.48 -17.57 56.71
CA VAL A 226 -10.47 -18.96 56.23
C VAL A 226 -9.73 -19.88 57.20
N LYS A 227 -8.62 -19.44 57.80
CA LYS A 227 -7.89 -20.21 58.82
C LYS A 227 -8.71 -20.42 60.10
N THR A 228 -9.65 -19.53 60.42
CA THR A 228 -10.51 -19.62 61.62
C THR A 228 -11.82 -20.39 61.39
N LEU A 229 -12.22 -20.60 60.13
CA LEU A 229 -13.45 -21.32 59.81
C LEU A 229 -13.27 -22.84 60.02
N PRO A 230 -14.29 -23.58 60.48
CA PRO A 230 -14.24 -25.03 60.68
C PRO A 230 -14.31 -25.82 59.35
N LEU A 231 -13.66 -25.31 58.31
CA LEU A 231 -13.59 -25.92 56.99
C LEU A 231 -12.31 -26.75 56.93
N LYS A 232 -12.43 -28.07 56.71
CA LYS A 232 -11.28 -28.97 56.48
C LYS A 232 -10.68 -28.71 55.09
N LEU A 233 -9.98 -27.58 54.92
CA LEU A 233 -9.28 -27.21 53.70
C LEU A 233 -7.84 -27.74 53.74
N GLY A 234 -7.33 -28.17 52.59
CA GLY A 234 -5.92 -28.58 52.46
C GLY A 234 -4.95 -27.43 52.76
N ALA A 235 -3.70 -27.74 53.11
CA ALA A 235 -2.64 -26.74 53.21
C ALA A 235 -2.26 -26.23 51.80
N GLY A 236 -2.13 -24.92 51.63
CA GLY A 236 -1.73 -24.29 50.37
C GLY A 236 -1.54 -22.78 50.52
N GLU A 237 -0.94 -22.13 49.52
CA GLU A 237 -0.75 -20.68 49.47
C GLU A 237 -1.64 -20.05 48.41
N VAL A 238 -2.01 -18.77 48.60
CA VAL A 238 -2.79 -18.01 47.61
C VAL A 238 -1.85 -17.53 46.50
N PRO A 239 -2.18 -17.77 45.21
CA PRO A 239 -1.37 -17.27 44.10
C PRO A 239 -1.24 -15.74 44.12
N VAL A 240 0.01 -15.25 44.10
CA VAL A 240 0.30 -13.83 43.92
C VAL A 240 0.16 -13.49 42.44
N PHE A 241 -0.93 -12.82 42.08
CA PHE A 241 -1.28 -12.58 40.67
C PHE A 241 -0.58 -11.37 40.04
N ASP A 242 -0.21 -10.38 40.85
CA ASP A 242 0.31 -9.11 40.37
C ASP A 242 1.58 -8.69 41.13
N SER A 243 2.33 -7.77 40.53
CA SER A 243 3.56 -7.24 41.11
C SER A 243 3.54 -5.71 41.19
N PRO A 244 4.49 -5.08 41.92
CA PRO A 244 4.60 -3.62 41.94
C PRO A 244 4.80 -3.04 40.53
N TRP A 245 3.94 -2.09 40.16
CA TRP A 245 3.99 -1.48 38.82
C TRP A 245 5.27 -0.69 38.61
N SER A 246 5.86 -0.83 37.42
CA SER A 246 7.07 -0.09 37.06
C SER A 246 6.82 1.42 36.96
N ILE A 247 7.89 2.21 37.09
CA ILE A 247 7.80 3.67 36.93
C ILE A 247 7.28 4.07 35.55
N PHE A 248 7.55 3.27 34.51
CA PHE A 248 7.08 3.49 33.14
C PHE A 248 5.55 3.40 33.04
N VAL A 249 4.91 2.61 33.90
CA VAL A 249 3.45 2.48 33.99
C VAL A 249 2.86 3.53 34.93
N LEU A 250 3.48 3.73 36.09
CA LEU A 250 2.99 4.68 37.10
C LEU A 250 2.98 6.12 36.59
N ALA A 251 4.02 6.53 35.84
CA ALA A 251 4.11 7.90 35.31
C ALA A 251 2.90 8.31 34.45
N PRO A 252 2.47 7.55 33.41
CA PRO A 252 1.27 7.89 32.65
C PRO A 252 -0.03 7.69 33.44
N TYR A 253 -0.11 6.73 34.37
CA TYR A 253 -1.30 6.53 35.21
C TYR A 253 -1.54 7.70 36.17
N ILE A 254 -0.54 8.06 36.98
CA ILE A 254 -0.59 9.23 37.86
C ILE A 254 -0.76 10.49 37.01
N GLY A 255 -0.06 10.56 35.87
CA GLY A 255 -0.21 11.60 34.87
C GLY A 255 -1.64 11.76 34.36
N ALA A 256 -2.44 10.70 34.26
CA ALA A 256 -3.85 10.81 33.89
C ALA A 256 -4.64 11.66 34.89
N PHE A 257 -4.52 11.36 36.19
CA PHE A 257 -5.23 12.10 37.25
C PHE A 257 -4.77 13.55 37.34
N VAL A 258 -3.46 13.80 37.26
CA VAL A 258 -2.91 15.16 37.26
C VAL A 258 -3.34 15.92 36.00
N ALA A 259 -3.38 15.28 34.83
CA ALA A 259 -3.90 15.88 33.60
C ALA A 259 -5.40 16.23 33.72
N PHE A 260 -6.19 15.39 34.38
CA PHE A 260 -7.61 15.65 34.62
C PHE A 260 -7.81 16.85 35.56
N ILE A 261 -7.09 16.90 36.68
CA ILE A 261 -7.16 18.00 37.67
C ILE A 261 -6.64 19.30 37.04
N SER A 262 -5.46 19.29 36.43
CA SER A 262 -4.91 20.47 35.74
C SER A 262 -5.83 20.96 34.62
N GLY A 263 -6.52 20.06 33.91
CA GLY A 263 -7.49 20.42 32.89
C GLY A 263 -8.77 21.06 33.43
N ARG A 264 -9.12 20.83 34.70
CA ARG A 264 -10.20 21.57 35.40
C ARG A 264 -9.79 23.00 35.72
N ILE A 265 -8.49 23.23 35.94
CA ILE A 265 -7.91 24.56 36.18
C ILE A 265 -7.70 25.31 34.86
N SER A 266 -6.98 24.70 33.91
CA SER A 266 -6.66 25.29 32.61
C SER A 266 -6.36 24.22 31.56
N GLN A 267 -6.98 24.34 30.38
CA GLN A 267 -6.70 23.46 29.25
C GLN A 267 -5.25 23.57 28.76
N THR A 268 -4.64 24.75 28.87
CA THR A 268 -3.24 24.97 28.47
C THR A 268 -2.29 24.22 29.40
N LEU A 269 -2.51 24.30 30.71
CA LEU A 269 -1.69 23.59 31.71
C LEU A 269 -1.73 22.08 31.48
N ARG A 270 -2.93 21.52 31.27
CA ARG A 270 -3.10 20.10 30.90
C ARG A 270 -2.32 19.75 29.64
N ASN A 271 -2.42 20.57 28.59
CA ASN A 271 -1.76 20.29 27.31
C ASN A 271 -0.24 20.25 27.47
N VAL A 272 0.35 21.23 28.18
CA VAL A 272 1.80 21.26 28.46
C VAL A 272 2.21 20.03 29.28
N PHE A 273 1.44 19.70 30.31
CA PHE A 273 1.72 18.56 31.16
C PHE A 273 1.66 17.22 30.41
N VAL A 274 0.61 16.99 29.61
CA VAL A 274 0.48 15.79 28.78
C VAL A 274 1.62 15.68 27.78
N ALA A 275 2.00 16.79 27.11
CA ALA A 275 3.15 16.82 26.21
C ALA A 275 4.45 16.46 26.94
N ALA A 276 4.67 17.03 28.12
CA ALA A 276 5.87 16.81 28.93
C ALA A 276 6.00 15.35 29.38
N ILE A 277 4.94 14.74 29.94
CA ILE A 277 4.98 13.34 30.37
C ILE A 277 5.20 12.40 29.19
N THR A 278 4.46 12.59 28.09
CA THR A 278 4.60 11.72 26.92
C THR A 278 5.98 11.84 26.27
N ALA A 279 6.57 13.05 26.22
CA ALA A 279 7.96 13.24 25.78
C ALA A 279 8.97 12.61 26.75
N ALA A 280 8.78 12.77 28.07
CA ALA A 280 9.63 12.17 29.08
C ALA A 280 9.63 10.65 28.97
N LEU A 281 8.48 10.02 28.74
CA LEU A 281 8.39 8.58 28.52
C LEU A 281 9.14 8.12 27.27
N VAL A 282 9.06 8.86 26.16
CA VAL A 282 9.85 8.59 24.95
C VAL A 282 11.35 8.58 25.29
N TYR A 283 11.82 9.60 26.01
CA TYR A 283 13.23 9.70 26.41
C TYR A 283 13.64 8.59 27.37
N LEU A 284 12.84 8.31 28.41
CA LEU A 284 13.13 7.29 29.42
C LEU A 284 13.22 5.89 28.79
N VAL A 285 12.30 5.55 27.88
CA VAL A 285 12.31 4.27 27.16
C VAL A 285 13.51 4.16 26.21
N TRP A 286 13.90 5.26 25.56
CA TRP A 286 15.07 5.30 24.70
C TRP A 286 16.38 5.18 25.48
N ALA A 287 16.46 5.81 26.66
CA ALA A 287 17.64 5.81 27.52
C ALA A 287 17.78 4.50 28.34
N ASP A 288 16.69 3.77 28.55
CA ASP A 288 16.73 2.54 29.34
C ASP A 288 17.47 1.41 28.60
N LYS A 289 18.53 0.94 29.25
CA LYS A 289 19.33 -0.20 28.76
C LYS A 289 18.89 -1.52 29.38
N GLY A 290 18.08 -1.50 30.44
CA GLY A 290 17.66 -2.69 31.19
C GLY A 290 16.50 -3.48 30.56
N MET A 291 15.66 -2.83 29.76
CA MET A 291 14.53 -3.47 29.09
C MET A 291 14.98 -4.36 27.92
N ASP A 292 14.36 -5.54 27.78
CA ASP A 292 14.65 -6.46 26.68
C ASP A 292 14.35 -5.83 25.31
N SER A 293 15.10 -6.23 24.28
CA SER A 293 15.05 -5.58 22.96
C SER A 293 13.67 -5.67 22.29
N LEU A 294 12.91 -6.74 22.55
CA LEU A 294 11.56 -6.89 22.00
C LEU A 294 10.59 -5.93 22.69
N ALA A 295 10.55 -5.92 24.01
CA ALA A 295 9.76 -4.97 24.79
C ALA A 295 10.11 -3.53 24.38
N ARG A 296 11.41 -3.21 24.30
CA ARG A 296 11.90 -1.88 23.90
C ARG A 296 11.38 -1.45 22.53
N LEU A 297 11.40 -2.33 21.53
CA LEU A 297 10.88 -2.05 20.19
C LEU A 297 9.38 -1.70 20.22
N PHE A 298 8.56 -2.45 20.96
CA PHE A 298 7.13 -2.17 21.03
C PHE A 298 6.83 -0.94 21.88
N THR A 299 7.47 -0.79 23.05
CA THR A 299 7.26 0.36 23.92
C THR A 299 7.67 1.65 23.22
N ILE A 300 8.80 1.71 22.50
CA ILE A 300 9.23 2.93 21.79
C ILE A 300 8.22 3.35 20.71
N VAL A 301 7.64 2.37 19.99
CA VAL A 301 6.60 2.63 18.98
C VAL A 301 5.32 3.13 19.65
N VAL A 302 4.90 2.51 20.76
CA VAL A 302 3.73 2.91 21.57
C VAL A 302 3.86 4.36 22.05
N VAL A 303 4.95 4.69 22.74
CA VAL A 303 5.14 6.03 23.33
C VAL A 303 5.31 7.10 22.26
N SER A 304 6.04 6.82 21.18
CA SER A 304 6.31 7.80 20.12
C SER A 304 5.07 8.15 19.30
N VAL A 305 4.28 7.14 18.89
CA VAL A 305 3.04 7.41 18.13
C VAL A 305 1.98 8.04 19.05
N THR A 306 1.92 7.64 20.32
CA THR A 306 1.01 8.25 21.29
C THR A 306 1.38 9.70 21.60
N PHE A 307 2.67 10.02 21.70
CA PHE A 307 3.16 11.40 21.83
C PHE A 307 2.68 12.28 20.67
N LEU A 308 2.85 11.81 19.42
CA LEU A 308 2.39 12.51 18.23
C LEU A 308 0.86 12.65 18.19
N ALA A 309 0.13 11.60 18.57
CA ALA A 309 -1.33 11.63 18.67
C ALA A 309 -1.81 12.59 19.77
N ALA A 310 -1.10 12.70 20.90
CA ALA A 310 -1.42 13.63 21.98
C ALA A 310 -1.27 15.08 21.52
N ILE A 311 -0.17 15.43 20.83
CA ILE A 311 0.04 16.75 20.24
C ILE A 311 -1.09 17.07 19.24
N TYR A 312 -1.39 16.12 18.35
CA TYR A 312 -2.49 16.27 17.38
C TYR A 312 -3.82 16.56 18.09
N SER A 313 -4.11 15.82 19.16
CA SER A 313 -5.36 15.91 19.91
C SER A 313 -5.57 17.27 20.58
N MET A 314 -4.51 17.97 20.99
CA MET A 314 -4.61 19.31 21.60
C MET A 314 -5.26 20.30 20.65
N ALA A 315 -4.91 20.25 19.36
CA ALA A 315 -5.53 21.09 18.33
C ALA A 315 -6.90 20.55 17.90
N TYR A 316 -7.06 19.22 17.80
CA TYR A 316 -8.32 18.59 17.38
C TYR A 316 -9.50 18.83 18.35
N PHE A 317 -9.20 18.94 19.65
CA PHE A 317 -10.17 19.18 20.73
C PHE A 317 -10.20 20.61 21.25
N LYS A 318 -9.48 21.55 20.61
CA LYS A 318 -9.52 22.96 21.02
C LYS A 318 -10.95 23.49 20.97
N GLY A 319 -11.44 24.02 22.10
CA GLY A 319 -12.80 24.54 22.23
C GLY A 319 -13.92 23.49 22.26
N LYS A 320 -13.58 22.19 22.35
CA LYS A 320 -14.59 21.13 22.52
C LYS A 320 -14.78 20.79 24.00
N GLU A 321 -16.04 20.53 24.36
CA GLU A 321 -16.41 20.00 25.67
C GLU A 321 -15.81 18.61 25.89
N ASN A 322 -15.69 18.21 27.17
CA ASN A 322 -15.20 16.88 27.57
C ASN A 322 -13.78 16.50 27.13
N SER A 323 -12.96 17.48 26.70
CA SER A 323 -11.56 17.23 26.33
C SER A 323 -10.69 16.71 27.50
N ASN A 324 -11.02 17.05 28.75
CA ASN A 324 -10.33 16.51 29.94
C ASN A 324 -10.51 15.00 30.07
N ARG A 325 -11.72 14.50 29.81
CA ARG A 325 -12.04 13.07 29.81
C ARG A 325 -11.22 12.33 28.75
N TYR A 326 -11.07 12.93 27.58
CA TYR A 326 -10.27 12.36 26.49
C TYR A 326 -8.82 12.13 26.92
N PHE A 327 -8.15 13.17 27.44
CA PHE A 327 -6.74 13.06 27.84
C PHE A 327 -6.53 12.15 29.04
N PHE A 328 -7.48 12.11 29.98
CA PHE A 328 -7.46 11.16 31.10
C PHE A 328 -7.39 9.71 30.58
N PHE A 329 -8.32 9.30 29.73
CA PHE A 329 -8.33 7.93 29.21
C PHE A 329 -7.21 7.65 28.21
N LEU A 330 -6.73 8.67 27.47
CA LEU A 330 -5.55 8.53 26.61
C LEU A 330 -4.30 8.15 27.43
N MET A 331 -4.09 8.80 28.58
CA MET A 331 -2.96 8.53 29.46
C MET A 331 -3.07 7.16 30.15
N LEU A 332 -4.27 6.75 30.57
CA LEU A 332 -4.50 5.38 31.09
C LEU A 332 -4.27 4.31 30.02
N MET A 333 -4.71 4.58 28.78
CA MET A 333 -4.44 3.69 27.65
C MET A 333 -2.94 3.59 27.36
N LEU A 334 -2.21 4.72 27.42
CA LEU A 334 -0.76 4.71 27.28
C LEU A 334 -0.09 3.87 28.36
N GLY A 335 -0.42 4.10 29.62
CA GLY A 335 0.16 3.36 30.75
C GLY A 335 -0.12 1.87 30.68
N SER A 336 -1.34 1.48 30.31
CA SER A 336 -1.70 0.06 30.18
C SER A 336 -0.97 -0.61 29.01
N MET A 337 -0.86 0.03 27.84
CA MET A 337 -0.07 -0.52 26.73
C MET A 337 1.42 -0.67 27.07
N VAL A 338 2.00 0.32 27.77
CA VAL A 338 3.38 0.22 28.29
C VAL A 338 3.49 -0.92 29.29
N GLY A 339 2.50 -1.06 30.18
CA GLY A 339 2.38 -2.17 31.12
C GLY A 339 2.46 -3.52 30.43
N VAL A 340 1.62 -3.78 29.44
CA VAL A 340 1.65 -5.04 28.66
C VAL A 340 3.03 -5.32 28.08
N THR A 341 3.71 -4.31 27.52
CA THR A 341 5.04 -4.51 26.93
C THR A 341 6.14 -4.77 27.96
N THR A 342 6.00 -4.24 29.19
CA THR A 342 7.03 -4.30 30.23
C THR A 342 6.79 -5.40 31.27
N SER A 343 5.63 -6.08 31.24
CA SER A 343 5.30 -7.16 32.15
C SER A 343 6.27 -8.33 32.05
N LYS A 344 6.78 -8.77 33.20
CA LYS A 344 7.58 -10.00 33.37
C LYS A 344 6.75 -11.19 33.84
N GLN A 345 5.57 -10.93 34.41
CA GLN A 345 4.63 -11.92 34.89
C GLN A 345 3.36 -11.96 34.04
N LEU A 346 2.79 -13.15 33.82
CA LEU A 346 1.55 -13.33 33.04
C LEU A 346 0.32 -12.68 33.69
N GLY A 347 0.28 -12.61 35.02
CA GLY A 347 -0.83 -11.95 35.72
C GLY A 347 -0.85 -10.44 35.49
N ASP A 348 0.28 -9.75 35.68
CA ASP A 348 0.42 -8.33 35.31
C ASP A 348 0.12 -8.08 33.83
N PHE A 349 0.61 -8.97 32.95
CA PHE A 349 0.33 -8.89 31.52
C PHE A 349 -1.19 -8.90 31.25
N TYR A 350 -1.94 -9.78 31.91
CA TYR A 350 -3.40 -9.85 31.81
C TYR A 350 -4.09 -8.61 32.37
N VAL A 351 -3.68 -8.14 33.56
CA VAL A 351 -4.25 -6.94 34.18
C VAL A 351 -4.10 -5.74 33.25
N PHE A 352 -2.92 -5.51 32.70
CA PHE A 352 -2.71 -4.41 31.76
C PHE A 352 -3.44 -4.62 30.43
N TRP A 353 -3.61 -5.87 29.98
CA TRP A 353 -4.39 -6.19 28.79
C TRP A 353 -5.86 -5.76 28.92
N GLU A 354 -6.45 -6.04 30.08
CA GLU A 354 -7.83 -5.64 30.39
C GLU A 354 -7.96 -4.14 30.65
N LEU A 355 -7.02 -3.53 31.37
CA LEU A 355 -6.98 -2.08 31.56
C LEU A 355 -6.86 -1.32 30.25
N MET A 356 -6.10 -1.87 29.29
CA MET A 356 -6.03 -1.36 27.94
C MET A 356 -7.39 -1.47 27.23
N THR A 357 -8.11 -2.60 27.33
CA THR A 357 -9.48 -2.76 26.79
C THR A 357 -10.45 -1.74 27.39
N TRP A 358 -10.41 -1.59 28.71
CA TRP A 358 -11.29 -0.70 29.46
C TRP A 358 -11.06 0.79 29.11
N SER A 359 -9.80 1.24 29.15
CA SER A 359 -9.45 2.64 28.83
C SER A 359 -9.75 2.99 27.38
N SER A 360 -9.45 2.11 26.43
CA SER A 360 -9.74 2.31 25.01
C SER A 360 -11.24 2.27 24.70
N TYR A 361 -12.05 1.47 25.40
CA TYR A 361 -13.50 1.49 25.26
C TYR A 361 -14.07 2.89 25.53
N LEU A 362 -13.63 3.55 26.60
CA LEU A 362 -14.07 4.89 26.98
C LEU A 362 -13.66 5.98 25.97
N LEU A 363 -12.62 5.71 25.18
CA LEU A 363 -12.18 6.53 24.05
C LEU A 363 -12.98 6.26 22.77
N VAL A 364 -13.41 5.02 22.53
CA VAL A 364 -14.30 4.67 21.40
C VAL A 364 -15.67 5.33 21.57
N VAL A 365 -16.26 5.26 22.76
CA VAL A 365 -17.57 5.86 23.05
C VAL A 365 -17.52 7.37 23.35
N HIS A 366 -16.37 8.02 23.11
CA HIS A 366 -16.16 9.42 23.50
C HIS A 366 -17.19 10.39 22.90
N ASN A 367 -17.63 10.17 21.66
CA ASN A 367 -18.61 11.01 20.99
C ASN A 367 -20.05 10.82 21.51
N GLN A 368 -20.32 9.73 22.27
CA GLN A 368 -21.61 9.43 22.88
C GLN A 368 -22.80 9.42 21.88
N THR A 369 -22.55 9.10 20.62
CA THR A 369 -23.62 8.86 19.64
C THR A 369 -24.13 7.42 19.78
N GLU A 370 -25.37 7.15 19.38
CA GLU A 370 -25.93 5.79 19.40
C GLU A 370 -25.02 4.79 18.64
N LYS A 371 -24.49 5.21 17.48
CA LYS A 371 -23.53 4.41 16.70
C LYS A 371 -22.23 4.17 17.46
N ALA A 372 -21.66 5.19 18.12
CA ALA A 372 -20.45 5.04 18.93
C ALA A 372 -20.68 4.12 20.13
N LEU A 373 -21.84 4.19 20.78
CA LEU A 373 -22.19 3.30 21.89
C LEU A 373 -22.35 1.86 21.43
N LYS A 374 -23.04 1.61 20.31
CA LYS A 374 -23.16 0.27 19.70
C LYS A 374 -21.80 -0.30 19.31
N ALA A 375 -20.95 0.49 18.64
CA ALA A 375 -19.61 0.09 18.25
C ALA A 375 -18.70 -0.19 19.47
N GLY A 376 -18.74 0.69 20.47
CA GLY A 376 -18.00 0.52 21.73
C GLY A 376 -18.45 -0.69 22.53
N PHE A 377 -19.75 -0.97 22.57
CA PHE A 377 -20.29 -2.17 23.20
C PHE A 377 -19.73 -3.44 22.55
N LYS A 378 -19.81 -3.54 21.22
CA LYS A 378 -19.27 -4.67 20.47
C LYS A 378 -17.77 -4.82 20.69
N TYR A 379 -17.02 -3.72 20.62
CA TYR A 379 -15.59 -3.70 20.89
C TYR A 379 -15.23 -4.26 22.27
N PHE A 380 -15.86 -3.73 23.31
CA PHE A 380 -15.59 -4.15 24.68
C PHE A 380 -15.93 -5.63 24.88
N MET A 381 -17.12 -6.06 24.46
CA MET A 381 -17.57 -7.44 24.65
C MET A 381 -16.67 -8.43 23.94
N MET A 382 -16.24 -8.14 22.70
CA MET A 382 -15.31 -9.02 21.99
C MET A 382 -13.97 -9.11 22.73
N CYS A 383 -13.36 -7.95 23.04
CA CYS A 383 -12.03 -7.92 23.66
C CYS A 383 -12.02 -8.56 25.06
N ALA A 384 -12.99 -8.23 25.91
CA ALA A 384 -13.09 -8.79 27.26
C ALA A 384 -13.33 -10.31 27.21
N SER A 385 -14.20 -10.79 26.31
CA SER A 385 -14.44 -12.23 26.14
C SER A 385 -13.16 -12.96 25.70
N GLY A 386 -12.42 -12.41 24.73
CA GLY A 386 -11.14 -12.97 24.30
C GLY A 386 -10.10 -12.99 25.42
N ALA A 387 -10.07 -11.95 26.26
CA ALA A 387 -9.20 -11.91 27.42
C ALA A 387 -9.58 -12.95 28.48
N PHE A 388 -10.86 -13.16 28.79
CA PHE A 388 -11.26 -14.21 29.74
C PHE A 388 -10.86 -15.62 29.24
N VAL A 389 -10.95 -15.86 27.93
CA VAL A 389 -10.44 -17.11 27.32
C VAL A 389 -8.92 -17.22 27.52
N MET A 390 -8.18 -16.13 27.29
CA MET A 390 -6.73 -16.08 27.55
C MET A 390 -6.39 -16.31 29.03
N LEU A 391 -7.19 -15.77 29.97
CA LEU A 391 -7.02 -15.96 31.41
C LEU A 391 -7.07 -17.44 31.80
N PHE A 392 -7.99 -18.19 31.18
CA PHE A 392 -8.06 -19.65 31.38
C PHE A 392 -6.73 -20.33 31.02
N GLY A 393 -6.12 -19.95 29.90
CA GLY A 393 -4.79 -20.45 29.50
C GLY A 393 -3.69 -20.07 30.48
N ILE A 394 -3.68 -18.82 30.97
CA ILE A 394 -2.73 -18.34 31.99
C ILE A 394 -2.84 -19.16 33.28
N LEU A 395 -4.06 -19.45 33.72
CA LEU A 395 -4.32 -20.21 34.94
C LEU A 395 -3.91 -21.68 34.82
N MET A 396 -4.13 -22.31 33.66
CA MET A 396 -3.65 -23.66 33.42
C MET A 396 -2.11 -23.75 33.44
N ILE A 397 -1.41 -22.75 32.89
CA ILE A 397 0.07 -22.70 33.00
C ILE A 397 0.49 -22.63 34.47
N TYR A 398 -0.15 -21.75 35.26
CA TYR A 398 0.20 -21.59 36.66
C TYR A 398 -0.07 -22.86 37.48
N GLN A 399 -1.16 -23.58 37.21
CA GLN A 399 -1.42 -24.88 37.85
C GLN A 399 -0.26 -25.86 37.65
N ILE A 400 0.38 -25.85 36.48
CA ILE A 400 1.46 -26.79 36.15
C ILE A 400 2.80 -26.32 36.68
N THR A 401 3.09 -25.02 36.59
CA THR A 401 4.42 -24.44 36.85
C THR A 401 4.56 -23.79 38.23
N GLY A 402 3.45 -23.50 38.91
CA GLY A 402 3.43 -22.85 40.23
C GLY A 402 3.84 -21.36 40.23
N THR A 403 4.03 -20.73 39.06
CA THR A 403 4.51 -19.34 38.97
C THR A 403 3.91 -18.61 37.78
N PHE A 404 3.79 -17.29 37.88
CA PHE A 404 3.43 -16.42 36.76
C PHE A 404 4.65 -15.81 36.06
N ASP A 405 5.86 -16.02 36.58
CA ASP A 405 7.09 -15.51 35.98
C ASP A 405 7.36 -16.16 34.63
N MET A 406 7.34 -15.36 33.57
CA MET A 406 7.48 -15.86 32.20
C MET A 406 8.83 -16.54 31.96
N ALA A 407 9.90 -16.13 32.64
CA ALA A 407 11.23 -16.71 32.48
C ALA A 407 11.27 -18.12 33.10
N VAL A 408 10.71 -18.26 34.30
CA VAL A 408 10.60 -19.56 34.97
C VAL A 408 9.69 -20.50 34.20
N ILE A 409 8.51 -20.01 33.76
CA ILE A 409 7.60 -20.80 32.92
C ILE A 409 8.32 -21.28 31.66
N SER A 410 9.00 -20.39 30.93
CA SER A 410 9.72 -20.75 29.71
C SER A 410 10.74 -21.88 29.92
N SER A 411 11.41 -21.90 31.07
CA SER A 411 12.34 -22.99 31.44
C SER A 411 11.66 -24.32 31.78
N ALA A 412 10.40 -24.30 32.24
CA ALA A 412 9.62 -25.48 32.63
C ALA A 412 8.64 -25.96 31.54
N VAL A 413 8.54 -25.26 30.41
CA VAL A 413 7.56 -25.56 29.35
C VAL A 413 7.79 -26.93 28.69
N ALA A 414 9.02 -27.45 28.70
CA ALA A 414 9.32 -28.80 28.20
C ALA A 414 8.61 -29.92 29.00
N ASP A 415 8.23 -29.65 30.25
CA ASP A 415 7.55 -30.62 31.11
C ASP A 415 6.01 -30.64 30.90
N ILE A 416 5.49 -29.72 30.08
CA ILE A 416 4.06 -29.61 29.76
C ILE A 416 3.69 -30.61 28.66
N SER A 417 2.65 -31.41 28.89
CA SER A 417 2.09 -32.32 27.88
C SER A 417 1.76 -31.59 26.57
N PRO A 418 2.13 -32.11 25.38
CA PRO A 418 1.89 -31.47 24.09
C PRO A 418 0.43 -31.05 23.85
N ILE A 419 -0.54 -31.88 24.28
CA ILE A 419 -1.96 -31.59 24.13
C ILE A 419 -2.36 -30.37 24.97
N VAL A 420 -1.88 -30.32 26.21
CA VAL A 420 -2.15 -29.21 27.13
C VAL A 420 -1.50 -27.93 26.62
N ALA A 421 -0.27 -28.01 26.11
CA ALA A 421 0.42 -26.90 25.46
C ALA A 421 -0.37 -26.35 24.26
N VAL A 422 -0.93 -27.21 23.39
CA VAL A 422 -1.79 -26.78 22.27
C VAL A 422 -3.04 -26.08 22.77
N VAL A 423 -3.74 -26.63 23.77
CA VAL A 423 -4.95 -26.00 24.31
C VAL A 423 -4.62 -24.62 24.86
N ILE A 424 -3.55 -24.50 25.66
CA ILE A 424 -3.08 -23.22 26.19
C ILE A 424 -2.77 -22.24 25.06
N LEU A 425 -1.98 -22.65 24.07
CA LEU A 425 -1.62 -21.81 22.92
C LEU A 425 -2.86 -21.37 22.13
N MET A 426 -3.87 -22.22 21.97
CA MET A 426 -5.13 -21.86 21.32
C MET A 426 -5.93 -20.82 22.13
N MET A 427 -5.96 -20.93 23.46
CA MET A 427 -6.60 -19.92 24.31
C MET A 427 -5.91 -18.55 24.20
N PHE A 428 -4.58 -18.53 24.17
CA PHE A 428 -3.82 -17.31 23.91
C PHE A 428 -4.04 -16.77 22.50
N LEU A 429 -4.07 -17.65 21.49
CA LEU A 429 -4.33 -17.28 20.09
C LEU A 429 -5.72 -16.66 19.92
N ILE A 430 -6.74 -17.14 20.64
CA ILE A 430 -8.08 -16.54 20.64
C ILE A 430 -8.03 -15.15 21.27
N GLY A 431 -7.44 -15.00 22.46
CA GLY A 431 -7.35 -13.70 23.14
C GLY A 431 -6.55 -12.66 22.35
N ALA A 432 -5.36 -13.02 21.88
CA ALA A 432 -4.55 -12.18 21.00
C ALA A 432 -5.25 -11.94 19.66
N GLY A 433 -5.85 -12.98 19.06
CA GLY A 433 -6.52 -12.93 17.77
C GLY A 433 -7.71 -11.98 17.74
N VAL A 434 -8.49 -11.90 18.81
CA VAL A 434 -9.54 -10.87 18.96
C VAL A 434 -8.93 -9.48 18.98
N LYS A 435 -7.84 -9.26 19.74
CA LYS A 435 -7.20 -7.94 19.86
C LYS A 435 -6.49 -7.49 18.58
N ILE A 436 -5.93 -8.44 17.83
CA ILE A 436 -5.36 -8.22 16.50
C ILE A 436 -6.49 -7.94 15.49
N GLY A 437 -7.61 -8.61 15.63
CA GLY A 437 -8.71 -8.59 14.67
C GLY A 437 -8.53 -9.63 13.56
N LEU A 438 -8.11 -10.85 13.89
CA LEU A 438 -8.03 -11.96 12.93
C LEU A 438 -9.44 -12.42 12.53
N VAL A 439 -9.67 -12.81 11.28
CA VAL A 439 -10.94 -13.44 10.85
C VAL A 439 -11.03 -14.83 11.48
N PRO A 440 -12.15 -15.21 12.16
CA PRO A 440 -13.47 -14.53 12.24
C PRO A 440 -13.66 -13.57 13.43
N MET A 441 -12.67 -13.39 14.29
CA MET A 441 -12.66 -12.56 15.51
C MET A 441 -12.47 -11.03 15.26
N HIS A 442 -12.74 -10.54 14.05
CA HIS A 442 -12.35 -9.20 13.57
C HIS A 442 -13.45 -8.13 13.65
N SER A 443 -14.70 -8.54 13.83
CA SER A 443 -15.86 -7.71 13.48
C SER A 443 -16.04 -6.41 14.27
N TRP A 444 -15.37 -6.26 15.42
CA TRP A 444 -15.35 -5.00 16.17
C TRP A 444 -14.52 -3.91 15.48
N LEU A 445 -13.46 -4.27 14.77
CA LEU A 445 -12.43 -3.33 14.31
C LEU A 445 -13.01 -2.37 13.24
N PRO A 446 -13.66 -2.84 12.16
CA PRO A 446 -14.25 -1.95 11.16
C PRO A 446 -15.41 -1.08 11.68
N GLU A 447 -16.02 -1.43 12.82
CA GLU A 447 -17.11 -0.68 13.45
C GLU A 447 -16.61 0.36 14.45
N ALA A 448 -15.58 0.04 15.23
CA ALA A 448 -15.02 0.96 16.23
C ALA A 448 -14.28 2.15 15.58
N HIS A 449 -13.57 1.90 14.47
CA HIS A 449 -12.72 2.93 13.85
C HIS A 449 -13.49 4.17 13.35
N PRO A 450 -14.59 4.06 12.57
CA PRO A 450 -15.33 5.21 12.06
C PRO A 450 -15.88 6.10 13.19
N GLU A 451 -16.33 5.48 14.29
CA GLU A 451 -17.01 6.16 15.39
C GLU A 451 -16.05 6.81 16.40
N ALA A 452 -14.85 6.26 16.60
CA ALA A 452 -13.84 6.83 17.50
C ALA A 452 -13.28 8.17 16.95
N PRO A 453 -12.82 9.11 17.81
CA PRO A 453 -12.08 10.29 17.33
C PRO A 453 -10.86 9.90 16.49
N SER A 454 -10.55 10.64 15.42
CA SER A 454 -9.44 10.30 14.50
C SER A 454 -8.07 10.02 15.15
N PRO A 455 -7.60 10.76 16.18
CA PRO A 455 -6.34 10.41 16.86
C PRO A 455 -6.43 9.08 17.61
N ILE A 456 -7.61 8.65 18.05
CA ILE A 456 -7.83 7.33 18.63
C ILE A 456 -7.87 6.27 17.54
N SER A 457 -8.52 6.52 16.41
CA SER A 457 -8.48 5.59 15.28
C SER A 457 -7.03 5.31 14.84
N ALA A 458 -6.15 6.33 14.88
CA ALA A 458 -4.73 6.18 14.62
C ALA A 458 -4.03 5.26 15.65
N LEU A 459 -4.33 5.39 16.94
CA LEU A 459 -3.76 4.53 17.99
C LEU A 459 -4.36 3.11 18.00
N LEU A 460 -5.66 2.96 17.75
CA LEU A 460 -6.32 1.66 17.62
C LEU A 460 -5.70 0.85 16.47
N SER A 461 -5.48 1.49 15.31
CA SER A 461 -4.95 0.82 14.12
C SER A 461 -3.44 0.67 14.20
N GLY A 462 -2.72 1.74 14.59
CA GLY A 462 -1.27 1.79 14.60
C GLY A 462 -0.64 1.03 15.75
N ILE A 463 -1.28 1.00 16.94
CA ILE A 463 -0.67 0.54 18.19
C ILE A 463 -1.47 -0.58 18.86
N LEU A 464 -2.77 -0.42 19.13
CA LEU A 464 -3.55 -1.39 19.91
C LEU A 464 -3.49 -2.81 19.30
N THR A 465 -3.66 -2.90 17.98
CA THR A 465 -3.53 -4.19 17.26
C THR A 465 -2.10 -4.77 17.31
N LYS A 466 -1.08 -3.92 17.47
CA LYS A 466 0.33 -4.32 17.54
C LYS A 466 0.67 -4.86 18.92
N ILE A 467 0.05 -4.33 19.97
CA ILE A 467 0.10 -4.96 21.31
C ILE A 467 -0.51 -6.36 21.27
N GLY A 468 -1.56 -6.57 20.47
CA GLY A 468 -2.08 -7.91 20.17
C GLY A 468 -1.03 -8.83 19.55
N ILE A 469 -0.30 -8.35 18.53
CA ILE A 469 0.79 -9.10 17.90
C ILE A 469 1.97 -9.32 18.87
N TYR A 470 2.31 -8.33 19.69
CA TYR A 470 3.33 -8.47 20.74
C TYR A 470 2.99 -9.62 21.68
N GLY A 471 1.74 -9.67 22.16
CA GLY A 471 1.26 -10.78 22.99
C GLY A 471 1.41 -12.13 22.28
N LEU A 472 1.01 -12.21 21.01
CA LEU A 472 1.21 -13.42 20.21
C LEU A 472 2.69 -13.81 20.11
N ILE A 473 3.59 -12.85 19.82
CA ILE A 473 5.04 -13.11 19.72
C ILE A 473 5.61 -13.55 21.06
N LYS A 474 5.28 -12.85 22.15
CA LYS A 474 5.78 -13.14 23.50
C LYS A 474 5.35 -14.53 23.95
N ILE A 475 4.12 -14.94 23.68
CA ILE A 475 3.64 -16.27 24.08
C ILE A 475 4.17 -17.37 23.16
N VAL A 476 4.03 -17.21 21.85
CA VAL A 476 4.39 -18.28 20.88
C VAL A 476 5.91 -18.45 20.77
N PHE A 477 6.66 -17.36 20.62
CA PHE A 477 8.10 -17.45 20.37
C PHE A 477 8.91 -17.38 21.67
N VAL A 478 8.58 -16.51 22.61
CA VAL A 478 9.41 -16.30 23.81
C VAL A 478 9.07 -17.28 24.92
N LEU A 479 7.78 -17.46 25.24
CA LEU A 479 7.35 -18.33 26.34
C LEU A 479 7.47 -19.81 25.98
N PHE A 480 6.82 -20.23 24.87
CA PHE A 480 6.80 -21.64 24.46
C PHE A 480 8.00 -22.07 23.61
N GLY A 481 8.56 -21.16 22.82
CA GLY A 481 9.68 -21.46 21.92
C GLY A 481 9.26 -22.26 20.67
N ILE A 482 9.88 -21.98 19.53
CA ILE A 482 9.54 -22.65 18.28
C ILE A 482 9.95 -24.13 18.27
N ALA A 483 11.02 -24.48 18.99
CA ALA A 483 11.57 -25.83 19.01
C ALA A 483 10.57 -26.82 19.60
N LEU A 484 9.95 -26.49 20.74
CA LEU A 484 8.90 -27.31 21.34
C LEU A 484 7.64 -27.34 20.45
N ILE A 485 7.25 -26.18 19.89
CA ILE A 485 6.10 -26.09 18.98
C ILE A 485 6.26 -26.99 17.75
N SER A 486 7.47 -27.08 17.20
CA SER A 486 7.77 -27.91 16.04
C SER A 486 7.70 -29.42 16.33
N GLN A 487 7.83 -29.82 17.60
CA GLN A 487 7.73 -31.22 18.02
C GLN A 487 6.29 -31.69 18.20
N ILE A 488 5.33 -30.76 18.37
CA ILE A 488 3.92 -31.10 18.62
C ILE A 488 3.25 -31.65 17.36
N SER A 489 3.36 -30.93 16.25
CA SER A 489 2.78 -31.33 14.95
C SER A 489 3.37 -30.50 13.81
N SER A 490 3.46 -31.09 12.62
CA SER A 490 3.91 -30.41 11.40
C SER A 490 2.94 -30.66 10.24
N VAL A 491 2.67 -29.62 9.45
CA VAL A 491 1.86 -29.70 8.23
C VAL A 491 2.71 -29.21 7.07
N GLY A 492 3.28 -30.16 6.32
CA GLY A 492 4.25 -29.84 5.27
C GLY A 492 5.50 -29.16 5.87
N LYS A 493 5.82 -27.95 5.38
CA LYS A 493 6.93 -27.13 5.88
C LYS A 493 6.58 -26.23 7.07
N PHE A 494 5.32 -26.25 7.54
CA PHE A 494 4.90 -25.49 8.72
C PHE A 494 4.90 -26.34 9.98
N SER A 495 5.10 -25.70 11.13
CA SER A 495 4.58 -26.22 12.39
C SER A 495 3.04 -26.17 12.38
N GLY A 496 2.37 -27.04 13.12
CA GLY A 496 0.91 -27.09 13.15
C GLY A 496 0.27 -25.76 13.57
N ILE A 497 0.83 -25.10 14.59
CA ILE A 497 0.37 -23.75 15.00
C ILE A 497 0.74 -22.68 13.96
N GLY A 498 1.92 -22.78 13.34
CA GLY A 498 2.35 -21.87 12.29
C GLY A 498 1.44 -21.92 11.06
N PHE A 499 0.96 -23.12 10.72
CA PHE A 499 -0.06 -23.33 9.70
C PHE A 499 -1.38 -22.65 10.06
N VAL A 500 -1.89 -22.84 11.28
CA VAL A 500 -3.14 -22.19 11.76
C VAL A 500 -3.00 -20.66 11.73
N ILE A 501 -1.90 -20.12 12.25
CA ILE A 501 -1.59 -18.68 12.22
C ILE A 501 -1.57 -18.17 10.77
N SER A 502 -0.88 -18.88 9.87
CA SER A 502 -0.80 -18.50 8.46
C SER A 502 -2.15 -18.52 7.76
N VAL A 503 -2.99 -19.53 8.01
CA VAL A 503 -4.34 -19.63 7.45
C VAL A 503 -5.23 -18.48 7.94
N LEU A 504 -5.22 -18.19 9.24
CA LEU A 504 -5.95 -17.04 9.79
C LEU A 504 -5.44 -15.73 9.17
N GLY A 505 -4.14 -15.60 8.94
CA GLY A 505 -3.53 -14.49 8.24
C GLY A 505 -4.03 -14.34 6.80
N VAL A 506 -4.07 -15.42 6.02
CA VAL A 506 -4.59 -15.44 4.64
C VAL A 506 -6.06 -15.03 4.59
N LEU A 507 -6.89 -15.60 5.47
CA LEU A 507 -8.32 -15.26 5.55
C LEU A 507 -8.50 -13.78 5.90
N THR A 508 -7.69 -13.26 6.83
CA THR A 508 -7.74 -11.85 7.25
C THR A 508 -7.29 -10.91 6.14
N LEU A 509 -6.23 -11.28 5.40
CA LEU A 509 -5.73 -10.54 4.25
C LEU A 509 -6.80 -10.40 3.17
N LEU A 510 -7.34 -11.53 2.69
CA LEU A 510 -8.29 -11.55 1.59
C LEU A 510 -9.61 -10.85 1.96
N TYR A 511 -10.13 -11.13 3.16
CA TYR A 511 -11.34 -10.48 3.63
C TYR A 511 -11.15 -8.97 3.78
N GLY A 512 -10.02 -8.54 4.34
CA GLY A 512 -9.67 -7.12 4.51
C GLY A 512 -9.61 -6.38 3.16
N GLU A 513 -8.91 -6.92 2.18
CA GLU A 513 -8.76 -6.28 0.86
C GLU A 513 -10.09 -6.19 0.10
N VAL A 514 -10.87 -7.28 0.07
CA VAL A 514 -12.18 -7.30 -0.60
C VAL A 514 -13.16 -6.33 0.06
N MET A 515 -13.21 -6.31 1.39
CA MET A 515 -14.12 -5.42 2.12
C MET A 515 -13.70 -3.96 2.01
N ALA A 516 -12.39 -3.66 1.97
CA ALA A 516 -11.89 -2.29 1.76
C ALA A 516 -12.30 -1.74 0.39
N LEU A 517 -12.25 -2.57 -0.66
CA LEU A 517 -12.60 -2.19 -2.03
C LEU A 517 -14.03 -1.64 -2.14
N ILE A 518 -14.99 -2.24 -1.43
CA ILE A 518 -16.40 -1.89 -1.48
C ILE A 518 -16.79 -0.73 -0.54
N GLN A 519 -15.89 -0.26 0.33
CA GLN A 519 -16.20 0.83 1.26
C GLN A 519 -16.30 2.19 0.57
N LYS A 520 -17.26 2.99 1.05
CA LYS A 520 -17.45 4.41 0.69
C LYS A 520 -16.98 5.37 1.79
N ASP A 521 -16.87 4.89 3.04
CA ASP A 521 -16.37 5.66 4.17
C ASP A 521 -14.84 5.55 4.25
N VAL A 522 -14.14 6.68 4.37
CA VAL A 522 -12.67 6.72 4.37
C VAL A 522 -12.07 6.02 5.60
N LYS A 523 -12.66 6.17 6.79
CA LYS A 523 -12.14 5.55 8.01
C LYS A 523 -12.41 4.06 8.04
N LYS A 524 -13.58 3.63 7.55
CA LYS A 524 -13.95 2.22 7.43
C LYS A 524 -13.08 1.52 6.39
N LEU A 525 -12.79 2.16 5.26
CA LEU A 525 -11.82 1.69 4.27
C LEU A 525 -10.43 1.53 4.89
N LEU A 526 -9.95 2.53 5.64
CA LEU A 526 -8.66 2.47 6.33
C LEU A 526 -8.62 1.37 7.43
N ALA A 527 -9.76 1.06 8.04
CA ALA A 527 -9.91 -0.03 9.01
C ALA A 527 -9.83 -1.41 8.34
N TYR A 528 -10.54 -1.64 7.23
CA TYR A 528 -10.42 -2.91 6.50
C TYR A 528 -9.04 -3.12 5.88
N SER A 529 -8.43 -2.05 5.38
CA SER A 529 -7.02 -2.13 4.96
C SER A 529 -6.05 -2.25 6.16
N THR A 530 -6.49 -2.05 7.41
CA THR A 530 -5.68 -2.43 8.58
C THR A 530 -5.74 -3.94 8.77
N LEU A 531 -6.93 -4.55 8.64
CA LEU A 531 -7.08 -6.01 8.66
C LEU A 531 -6.19 -6.67 7.61
N ALA A 532 -6.21 -6.16 6.37
CA ALA A 532 -5.43 -6.73 5.28
C ALA A 532 -3.92 -6.82 5.60
N GLN A 533 -3.34 -5.72 6.08
CA GLN A 533 -1.92 -5.64 6.41
C GLN A 533 -1.57 -6.45 7.67
N LEU A 534 -2.47 -6.52 8.66
CA LEU A 534 -2.29 -7.44 9.79
C LEU A 534 -2.30 -8.89 9.31
N GLY A 535 -3.13 -9.24 8.33
CA GLY A 535 -3.09 -10.52 7.63
C GLY A 535 -1.71 -10.81 7.04
N GLU A 536 -1.11 -9.87 6.29
CA GLU A 536 0.24 -10.01 5.74
C GLU A 536 1.29 -10.31 6.83
N ILE A 537 1.27 -9.55 7.94
CA ILE A 537 2.18 -9.75 9.08
C ILE A 537 2.01 -11.16 9.65
N ILE A 538 0.76 -11.56 9.88
CA ILE A 538 0.42 -12.81 10.56
C ILE A 538 0.78 -14.02 9.68
N ILE A 539 0.56 -13.94 8.36
CA ILE A 539 1.07 -14.94 7.39
C ILE A 539 2.58 -15.13 7.56
N THR A 540 3.31 -14.02 7.60
CA THR A 540 4.78 -14.05 7.64
C THR A 540 5.30 -14.56 9.00
N LEU A 541 4.69 -14.15 10.11
CA LEU A 541 5.03 -14.67 11.44
C LEU A 541 4.73 -16.17 11.56
N GLY A 542 3.66 -16.65 10.92
CA GLY A 542 3.28 -18.07 10.92
C GLY A 542 4.32 -19.00 10.26
N VAL A 543 5.22 -18.48 9.41
CA VAL A 543 6.35 -19.23 8.85
C VAL A 543 7.37 -19.63 9.92
N GLY A 544 7.53 -18.82 10.98
CA GLY A 544 8.33 -19.18 12.14
C GLY A 544 9.84 -19.27 11.93
N THR A 545 10.42 -18.55 10.97
CA THR A 545 11.89 -18.44 10.81
C THR A 545 12.41 -17.13 11.39
N TYR A 546 13.73 -17.05 11.66
CA TYR A 546 14.36 -15.80 12.09
C TYR A 546 14.07 -14.64 11.14
N LEU A 547 14.20 -14.90 9.83
CA LEU A 547 13.98 -13.88 8.82
C LEU A 547 12.52 -13.45 8.72
N SER A 548 11.57 -14.39 8.87
CA SER A 548 10.14 -14.06 8.83
C SER A 548 9.72 -13.28 10.08
N LEU A 549 10.31 -13.58 11.24
CA LEU A 549 10.16 -12.79 12.46
C LEU A 549 10.71 -11.37 12.29
N ALA A 550 11.95 -11.23 11.81
CA ALA A 550 12.57 -9.92 11.56
C ALA A 550 11.76 -9.10 10.55
N ALA A 551 11.28 -9.73 9.47
CA ALA A 551 10.44 -9.11 8.47
C ALA A 551 9.09 -8.64 9.04
N GLY A 552 8.42 -9.48 9.84
CA GLY A 552 7.17 -9.15 10.51
C GLY A 552 7.34 -7.98 11.48
N LEU A 553 8.38 -8.01 12.32
CA LEU A 553 8.74 -6.91 13.23
C LEU A 553 9.03 -5.62 12.46
N TYR A 554 9.75 -5.69 11.34
CA TYR A 554 10.02 -4.52 10.51
C TYR A 554 8.73 -3.91 9.95
N HIS A 555 7.81 -4.74 9.46
CA HIS A 555 6.53 -4.25 8.95
C HIS A 555 5.60 -3.73 10.05
N ILE A 556 5.64 -4.28 11.27
CA ILE A 556 4.89 -3.76 12.43
C ILE A 556 5.25 -2.30 12.70
N VAL A 557 6.54 -1.96 12.75
CA VAL A 557 7.02 -0.57 12.96
C VAL A 557 6.54 0.33 11.82
N ASN A 558 6.81 -0.06 10.57
CA ASN A 558 6.43 0.75 9.42
C ASN A 558 4.91 0.92 9.32
N HIS A 559 4.14 -0.13 9.57
CA HIS A 559 2.68 -0.09 9.54
C HIS A 559 2.11 0.79 10.64
N ALA A 560 2.72 0.83 11.84
CA ALA A 560 2.32 1.76 12.89
C ALA A 560 2.44 3.22 12.43
N VAL A 561 3.55 3.57 11.75
CA VAL A 561 3.78 4.91 11.20
C VAL A 561 2.84 5.20 10.01
N MET A 562 2.70 4.27 9.07
CA MET A 562 1.84 4.43 7.89
C MET A 562 0.37 4.63 8.28
N LYS A 563 -0.18 3.79 9.18
CA LYS A 563 -1.57 3.95 9.64
C LYS A 563 -1.76 5.15 10.55
N GLY A 564 -0.77 5.45 11.40
CA GLY A 564 -0.76 6.70 12.17
C GLY A 564 -0.93 7.90 11.23
N LEU A 565 -0.11 7.97 10.17
CA LEU A 565 -0.18 9.02 9.16
C LEU A 565 -1.54 9.06 8.48
N LEU A 566 -2.03 7.93 7.98
CA LEU A 566 -3.27 7.85 7.21
C LEU A 566 -4.49 8.28 8.03
N PHE A 567 -4.62 7.82 9.28
CA PHE A 567 -5.75 8.18 10.14
C PHE A 567 -5.67 9.62 10.65
N LEU A 568 -4.47 10.14 10.95
CA LEU A 568 -4.31 11.55 11.33
C LEU A 568 -4.57 12.48 10.14
N ALA A 569 -4.03 12.19 8.96
CA ALA A 569 -4.27 12.99 7.76
C ALA A 569 -5.74 12.92 7.31
N ALA A 570 -6.36 11.74 7.31
CA ALA A 570 -7.81 11.61 7.09
C ALA A 570 -8.59 12.39 8.16
N GLY A 571 -8.12 12.39 9.40
CA GLY A 571 -8.68 13.20 10.48
C GLY A 571 -8.65 14.70 10.21
N VAL A 572 -7.59 15.23 9.60
CA VAL A 572 -7.50 16.63 9.18
C VAL A 572 -8.51 16.94 8.07
N LEU A 573 -8.63 16.06 7.08
CA LEU A 573 -9.62 16.18 6.00
C LEU A 573 -11.05 16.19 6.56
N ILE A 574 -11.38 15.22 7.41
CA ILE A 574 -12.70 15.13 8.07
C ILE A 574 -12.95 16.33 8.99
N TYR A 575 -11.93 16.82 9.70
CA TYR A 575 -12.06 17.97 10.58
C TYR A 575 -12.51 19.23 9.82
N ARG A 576 -12.07 19.39 8.57
CA ARG A 576 -12.43 20.51 7.70
C ARG A 576 -13.71 20.28 6.91
N VAL A 577 -13.86 19.11 6.28
CA VAL A 577 -14.99 18.78 5.40
C VAL A 577 -16.26 18.38 6.19
N LYS A 578 -16.11 17.96 7.45
CA LYS A 578 -17.20 17.46 8.32
C LYS A 578 -17.94 16.24 7.76
N SER A 579 -17.31 15.49 6.87
CA SER A 579 -17.83 14.25 6.30
C SER A 579 -16.74 13.17 6.26
N GLN A 580 -17.15 11.91 6.43
CA GLN A 580 -16.27 10.74 6.32
C GLN A 580 -16.43 10.03 4.96
N ASP A 581 -17.41 10.44 4.15
CA ASP A 581 -17.65 9.84 2.85
C ASP A 581 -16.57 10.23 1.85
N VAL A 582 -16.08 9.25 1.08
CA VAL A 582 -15.02 9.46 0.09
C VAL A 582 -15.46 10.44 -0.99
N SER A 583 -16.75 10.47 -1.37
CA SER A 583 -17.22 11.41 -2.41
C SER A 583 -17.19 12.87 -1.96
N SER A 584 -17.23 13.13 -0.65
CA SER A 584 -17.07 14.48 -0.09
C SER A 584 -15.63 15.01 -0.15
N LEU A 585 -14.66 14.12 -0.38
CA LEU A 585 -13.23 14.48 -0.48
C LEU A 585 -12.80 14.85 -1.91
N ARG A 586 -13.75 14.93 -2.85
CA ARG A 586 -13.49 15.24 -4.26
C ARG A 586 -12.75 16.55 -4.44
N GLY A 587 -11.55 16.50 -5.01
CA GLY A 587 -10.71 17.66 -5.33
C GLY A 587 -10.14 18.43 -4.14
N ILE A 588 -10.36 17.95 -2.90
CA ILE A 588 -9.96 18.67 -1.68
C ILE A 588 -8.45 18.94 -1.62
N GLY A 589 -7.63 18.10 -2.27
CA GLY A 589 -6.17 18.26 -2.31
C GLY A 589 -5.69 19.52 -3.01
N ARG A 590 -6.55 20.20 -3.79
CA ARG A 590 -6.23 21.51 -4.35
C ARG A 590 -6.36 22.64 -3.32
N LYS A 591 -7.19 22.46 -2.31
CA LYS A 591 -7.43 23.42 -1.21
C LYS A 591 -6.59 23.10 0.03
N MET A 592 -6.28 21.83 0.25
CA MET A 592 -5.46 21.32 1.36
C MET A 592 -4.24 20.55 0.83
N PRO A 593 -3.32 21.20 0.09
CA PRO A 593 -2.23 20.53 -0.62
C PRO A 593 -1.24 19.81 0.30
N PHE A 594 -0.93 20.35 1.48
CA PHE A 594 0.01 19.72 2.42
C PHE A 594 -0.59 18.47 3.04
N THR A 595 -1.82 18.58 3.59
CA THR A 595 -2.51 17.44 4.20
C THR A 595 -2.72 16.32 3.19
N SER A 596 -3.20 16.66 1.99
CA SER A 596 -3.46 15.67 0.94
C SER A 596 -2.17 15.06 0.39
N ALA A 597 -1.06 15.82 0.30
CA ALA A 597 0.24 15.25 -0.10
C ALA A 597 0.75 14.24 0.93
N CYS A 598 0.66 14.57 2.22
CA CYS A 598 1.00 13.66 3.32
C CYS A 598 0.12 12.41 3.29
N PHE A 599 -1.18 12.56 3.05
CA PHE A 599 -2.12 11.43 2.89
C PHE A 599 -1.75 10.55 1.69
N SER A 600 -1.43 11.14 0.54
CA SER A 600 -0.96 10.41 -0.64
C SER A 600 0.34 9.68 -0.42
N ILE A 601 1.31 10.27 0.30
CA ILE A 601 2.55 9.57 0.66
C ILE A 601 2.26 8.38 1.57
N GLY A 602 1.34 8.53 2.54
CA GLY A 602 0.86 7.41 3.35
C GLY A 602 0.22 6.30 2.50
N ILE A 603 -0.56 6.67 1.48
CA ILE A 603 -1.19 5.72 0.54
C ILE A 603 -0.13 5.00 -0.31
N LEU A 604 0.78 5.74 -0.95
CA LEU A 604 1.84 5.15 -1.77
C LEU A 604 2.77 4.25 -0.92
N SER A 605 3.00 4.62 0.34
CA SER A 605 3.77 3.78 1.26
C SER A 605 3.06 2.47 1.58
N ILE A 606 1.78 2.50 1.99
CA ILE A 606 1.04 1.28 2.34
C ILE A 606 0.76 0.38 1.13
N MET A 607 0.67 0.96 -0.08
CA MET A 607 0.65 0.20 -1.33
C MET A 607 1.94 -0.62 -1.52
N GLY A 608 3.04 -0.21 -0.89
CA GLY A 608 4.35 -0.84 -1.05
C GLY A 608 5.11 -0.33 -2.26
N LEU A 609 5.05 0.97 -2.56
CA LEU A 609 5.80 1.56 -3.66
C LEU A 609 7.13 2.19 -3.18
N PRO A 610 8.25 1.99 -3.89
CA PRO A 610 9.50 2.69 -3.58
C PRO A 610 9.41 4.18 -3.94
N PRO A 611 10.13 5.05 -3.20
CA PRO A 611 11.12 4.73 -2.17
C PRO A 611 10.57 4.74 -0.74
N PHE A 612 9.28 4.47 -0.52
CA PHE A 612 8.68 4.57 0.81
C PHE A 612 8.91 3.30 1.67
N ASN A 613 8.88 3.45 2.99
CA ASN A 613 9.19 2.37 3.94
C ASN A 613 8.29 1.13 3.86
N GLY A 614 7.03 1.28 3.42
CA GLY A 614 6.14 0.14 3.22
C GLY A 614 6.69 -0.85 2.20
N PHE A 615 7.36 -0.38 1.13
CA PHE A 615 8.03 -1.28 0.16
C PHE A 615 9.14 -2.09 0.83
N MET A 616 10.01 -1.45 1.61
CA MET A 616 11.18 -2.12 2.21
C MET A 616 10.78 -3.26 3.13
N SER A 617 9.80 -3.01 4.00
CA SER A 617 9.28 -4.05 4.91
C SER A 617 8.51 -5.15 4.20
N LYS A 618 7.65 -4.82 3.22
CA LYS A 618 6.94 -5.84 2.44
C LYS A 618 7.89 -6.69 1.61
N PHE A 619 8.90 -6.08 0.97
CA PHE A 619 9.91 -6.81 0.22
C PHE A 619 10.60 -7.86 1.10
N LEU A 620 11.01 -7.48 2.32
CA LEU A 620 11.63 -8.41 3.26
C LEU A 620 10.67 -9.53 3.69
N MET A 621 9.39 -9.23 3.90
CA MET A 621 8.37 -10.26 4.20
C MET A 621 8.23 -11.24 3.05
N LEU A 622 8.11 -10.75 1.82
CA LEU A 622 8.02 -11.60 0.63
C LEU A 622 9.27 -12.47 0.47
N TYR A 623 10.46 -11.88 0.61
CA TYR A 623 11.73 -12.59 0.57
C TYR A 623 11.80 -13.70 1.63
N ALA A 624 11.42 -13.40 2.88
CA ALA A 624 11.43 -14.37 3.98
C ALA A 624 10.49 -15.58 3.72
N ASN A 625 9.31 -15.33 3.14
CA ASN A 625 8.38 -16.40 2.76
C ASN A 625 8.94 -17.27 1.62
N VAL A 626 9.62 -16.67 0.63
CA VAL A 626 10.26 -17.44 -0.46
C VAL A 626 11.43 -18.26 0.05
N GLU A 627 12.30 -17.70 0.89
CA GLU A 627 13.45 -18.41 1.46
C GLU A 627 12.99 -19.66 2.26
N ALA A 628 11.90 -19.54 3.01
CA ALA A 628 11.28 -20.68 3.70
C ALA A 628 10.59 -21.69 2.75
N GLY A 629 10.51 -21.39 1.44
CA GLY A 629 9.92 -22.26 0.42
C GLY A 629 8.42 -22.11 0.25
N HIS A 630 7.80 -21.03 0.74
CA HIS A 630 6.36 -20.75 0.68
C HIS A 630 6.01 -19.68 -0.36
N TRP A 631 6.50 -19.83 -1.59
CA TRP A 631 6.29 -18.86 -2.67
C TRP A 631 4.81 -18.59 -3.01
N TYR A 632 3.91 -19.55 -2.75
CA TYR A 632 2.48 -19.38 -2.96
C TYR A 632 1.85 -18.36 -1.98
N LEU A 633 2.38 -18.21 -0.76
CA LEU A 633 1.96 -17.16 0.17
C LEU A 633 2.31 -15.77 -0.39
N VAL A 634 3.45 -15.65 -1.05
CA VAL A 634 3.88 -14.42 -1.73
C VAL A 634 2.95 -14.07 -2.88
N ALA A 635 2.52 -15.06 -3.67
CA ALA A 635 1.50 -14.84 -4.70
C ALA A 635 0.18 -14.33 -4.12
N ILE A 636 -0.26 -14.86 -2.97
CA ILE A 636 -1.47 -14.41 -2.27
C ILE A 636 -1.32 -12.98 -1.74
N ILE A 637 -0.18 -12.65 -1.11
CA ILE A 637 0.10 -11.30 -0.59
C ILE A 637 0.11 -10.27 -1.74
N LEU A 638 0.73 -10.61 -2.86
CA LEU A 638 0.78 -9.74 -4.03
C LEU A 638 -0.59 -9.60 -4.71
N ALA A 639 -1.39 -10.66 -4.78
CA ALA A 639 -2.76 -10.59 -5.27
C ALA A 639 -3.62 -9.65 -4.39
N GLY A 640 -3.50 -9.76 -3.06
CA GLY A 640 -4.10 -8.80 -2.12
C GLY A 640 -3.62 -7.37 -2.35
N SER A 641 -2.31 -7.18 -2.55
CA SER A 641 -1.71 -5.87 -2.82
C SER A 641 -2.21 -5.24 -4.13
N ILE A 642 -2.52 -6.03 -5.16
CA ILE A 642 -3.15 -5.54 -6.40
C ILE A 642 -4.57 -5.01 -6.12
N ILE A 643 -5.37 -5.72 -5.31
CA ILE A 643 -6.69 -5.24 -4.87
C ILE A 643 -6.52 -3.95 -4.05
N GLY A 644 -5.53 -3.92 -3.16
CA GLY A 644 -5.07 -2.76 -2.42
C GLY A 644 -4.89 -1.53 -3.30
N ALA A 645 -4.04 -1.68 -4.32
CA ALA A 645 -3.69 -0.61 -5.25
C ALA A 645 -4.92 0.01 -5.94
N ILE A 646 -5.95 -0.78 -6.24
CA ILE A 646 -7.18 -0.31 -6.89
C ILE A 646 -7.89 0.75 -6.03
N TYR A 647 -8.19 0.44 -4.76
CA TYR A 647 -8.92 1.40 -3.91
C TYR A 647 -8.04 2.53 -3.40
N TYR A 648 -6.73 2.32 -3.26
CA TYR A 648 -5.79 3.36 -2.89
C TYR A 648 -5.63 4.42 -3.99
N ILE A 649 -5.50 4.01 -5.25
CA ILE A 649 -5.47 4.97 -6.36
C ILE A 649 -6.83 5.64 -6.54
N ARG A 650 -7.93 4.93 -6.30
CA ARG A 650 -9.26 5.56 -6.25
C ARG A 650 -9.28 6.74 -5.27
N LEU A 651 -8.69 6.59 -4.07
CA LEU A 651 -8.59 7.70 -3.11
C LEU A 651 -7.72 8.85 -3.62
N ILE A 652 -6.53 8.57 -4.16
CA ILE A 652 -5.64 9.61 -4.73
C ILE A 652 -6.35 10.37 -5.85
N ARG A 653 -7.01 9.64 -6.75
CA ARG A 653 -7.81 10.20 -7.85
C ARG A 653 -8.89 11.13 -7.31
N THR A 654 -9.71 10.67 -6.38
CA THR A 654 -10.80 11.46 -5.80
C THR A 654 -10.26 12.72 -5.14
N VAL A 655 -9.19 12.63 -4.35
CA VAL A 655 -8.65 13.76 -3.57
C VAL A 655 -8.02 14.84 -4.45
N PHE A 656 -7.30 14.47 -5.51
CA PHE A 656 -6.50 15.43 -6.29
C PHE A 656 -7.04 15.78 -7.68
N PHE A 657 -7.63 14.80 -8.35
CA PHE A 657 -7.88 14.85 -9.79
C PHE A 657 -9.36 14.99 -10.17
N GLU A 658 -10.25 14.97 -9.17
CA GLU A 658 -11.64 15.38 -9.36
C GLU A 658 -11.80 16.88 -9.06
N LYS A 659 -12.82 17.52 -9.62
CA LYS A 659 -13.08 18.94 -9.42
C LYS A 659 -13.58 19.17 -7.99
N TYR A 660 -13.05 20.20 -7.35
CA TYR A 660 -13.54 20.65 -6.05
C TYR A 660 -14.74 21.59 -6.25
N ASP A 661 -15.92 21.17 -5.80
CA ASP A 661 -17.15 21.97 -5.82
C ASP A 661 -17.69 22.24 -4.40
N GLY A 662 -16.84 22.04 -3.37
CA GLY A 662 -17.18 22.26 -1.97
C GLY A 662 -16.96 23.69 -1.46
N PRO A 663 -17.24 23.96 -0.17
CA PRO A 663 -17.02 25.26 0.47
C PRO A 663 -15.54 25.68 0.47
N ASP A 664 -15.20 26.96 0.63
CA ASP A 664 -13.79 27.33 0.73
C ASP A 664 -13.16 26.82 2.03
N VAL A 665 -12.16 25.94 1.91
CA VAL A 665 -11.53 25.23 3.02
C VAL A 665 -10.04 25.59 3.09
N LYS A 666 -9.55 25.82 4.32
CA LYS A 666 -8.13 26.03 4.62
C LYS A 666 -7.48 24.77 5.18
N GLU A 667 -6.15 24.72 5.15
CA GLU A 667 -5.35 23.68 5.80
C GLU A 667 -5.67 23.48 7.27
N GLY A 668 -5.30 22.31 7.82
CA GLY A 668 -5.46 22.01 9.24
C GLY A 668 -4.72 22.99 10.17
N PRO A 669 -5.13 23.13 11.44
CA PRO A 669 -4.32 23.84 12.43
C PRO A 669 -2.92 23.26 12.55
N VAL A 670 -1.90 24.10 12.82
CA VAL A 670 -0.49 23.69 12.88
C VAL A 670 -0.25 22.50 13.83
N GLY A 671 -0.93 22.47 14.99
CA GLY A 671 -0.81 21.35 15.94
C GLY A 671 -1.28 20.00 15.39
N MET A 672 -2.14 19.98 14.36
CA MET A 672 -2.52 18.75 13.63
C MET A 672 -1.55 18.45 12.48
N LEU A 673 -1.03 19.48 11.83
CA LEU A 673 -0.13 19.33 10.66
C LEU A 673 1.27 18.86 11.05
N VAL A 674 1.80 19.27 12.21
CA VAL A 674 3.16 18.88 12.65
C VAL A 674 3.29 17.36 12.83
N PRO A 675 2.42 16.67 13.59
CA PRO A 675 2.46 15.21 13.68
C PRO A 675 2.32 14.49 12.33
N VAL A 676 1.42 14.98 11.46
CA VAL A 676 1.24 14.44 10.11
C VAL A 676 2.54 14.58 9.30
N GLY A 677 3.16 15.76 9.30
CA GLY A 677 4.42 16.01 8.62
C GLY A 677 5.59 15.17 9.14
N LEU A 678 5.70 14.99 10.45
CA LEU A 678 6.74 14.16 11.07
C LEU A 678 6.61 12.67 10.68
N LEU A 679 5.39 12.13 10.69
CA LEU A 679 5.15 10.75 10.23
C LEU A 679 5.42 10.59 8.73
N THR A 680 5.08 11.61 7.92
CA THR A 680 5.42 11.63 6.49
C THR A 680 6.93 11.65 6.27
N ALA A 681 7.67 12.48 7.00
CA ALA A 681 9.12 12.52 6.92
C ALA A 681 9.74 11.17 7.32
N PHE A 682 9.25 10.56 8.40
CA PHE A 682 9.71 9.24 8.82
C PHE A 682 9.45 8.17 7.76
N ASN A 683 8.28 8.15 7.11
CA ASN A 683 7.97 7.19 6.04
C ASN A 683 8.92 7.30 4.83
N ILE A 684 9.34 8.52 4.49
CA ILE A 684 10.31 8.76 3.40
C ILE A 684 11.72 8.37 3.85
N LEU A 685 12.17 8.88 5.01
CA LEU A 685 13.53 8.65 5.51
C LEU A 685 13.80 7.17 5.79
N SER A 686 12.87 6.46 6.44
CA SER A 686 13.00 5.02 6.68
C SER A 686 12.86 4.16 5.42
N GLY A 687 12.32 4.72 4.34
CA GLY A 687 12.31 4.07 3.03
C GLY A 687 13.61 4.29 2.26
N LEU A 688 14.18 5.50 2.29
CA LEU A 688 15.48 5.82 1.70
C LEU A 688 16.64 5.17 2.46
N PHE A 689 16.53 5.06 3.78
CA PHE A 689 17.54 4.54 4.69
C PHE A 689 16.94 3.41 5.57
N PRO A 690 16.65 2.23 5.00
CA PRO A 690 15.99 1.14 5.72
C PRO A 690 16.78 0.63 6.94
N GLY A 691 18.11 0.80 6.94
CA GLY A 691 19.00 0.49 8.06
C GLY A 691 18.57 1.12 9.39
N MET A 692 18.07 2.36 9.37
CA MET A 692 17.65 3.09 10.58
C MET A 692 16.65 2.30 11.43
N VAL A 693 15.73 1.59 10.79
CA VAL A 693 14.71 0.77 11.48
C VAL A 693 15.17 -0.68 11.60
N LEU A 694 15.81 -1.21 10.56
CA LEU A 694 16.29 -2.60 10.55
C LEU A 694 17.29 -2.90 11.66
N ASP A 695 18.13 -1.96 12.06
CA ASP A 695 19.13 -2.21 13.11
C ASP A 695 18.49 -2.37 14.50
N VAL A 696 17.41 -1.63 14.77
CA VAL A 696 16.61 -1.82 16.00
C VAL A 696 15.84 -3.14 15.93
N VAL A 697 15.29 -3.48 14.77
CA VAL A 697 14.55 -4.74 14.54
C VAL A 697 15.45 -5.96 14.67
N LYS A 698 16.69 -5.92 14.15
CA LYS A 698 17.69 -7.00 14.30
C LYS A 698 17.94 -7.33 15.77
N SER A 699 18.04 -6.30 16.61
CA SER A 699 18.25 -6.48 18.05
C SER A 699 17.06 -7.17 18.73
N ALA A 700 15.83 -6.81 18.35
CA ALA A 700 14.62 -7.45 18.86
C ALA A 700 14.44 -8.89 18.34
N ALA A 701 14.65 -9.11 17.03
CA ALA A 701 14.57 -10.42 16.41
C ALA A 701 15.66 -11.36 16.98
N GLY A 702 16.88 -10.87 17.16
CA GLY A 702 17.99 -11.62 17.75
C GLY A 702 17.73 -12.03 19.21
N TYR A 703 17.14 -11.14 20.01
CA TYR A 703 16.69 -11.49 21.36
C TYR A 703 15.69 -12.66 21.34
N VAL A 704 14.63 -12.55 20.53
CA VAL A 704 13.63 -13.61 20.42
C VAL A 704 14.26 -14.88 19.88
N ALA A 705 15.18 -14.78 18.92
CA ALA A 705 15.84 -15.94 18.33
C ALA A 705 16.68 -16.71 19.35
N ASN A 706 17.43 -16.00 20.19
CA ASN A 706 18.23 -16.60 21.25
C ASN A 706 17.35 -17.31 22.28
N VAL A 707 16.25 -16.67 22.72
CA VAL A 707 15.34 -17.29 23.71
C VAL A 707 14.60 -18.49 23.12
N SER A 708 14.18 -18.40 21.87
CA SER A 708 13.42 -19.45 21.18
C SER A 708 14.27 -20.55 20.54
N MET A 709 15.61 -20.43 20.64
CA MET A 709 16.59 -21.29 19.96
C MET A 709 16.41 -21.33 18.42
N LEU A 710 15.97 -20.21 17.82
CA LEU A 710 15.88 -20.05 16.37
C LEU A 710 17.27 -19.85 15.77
N PRO A 711 17.60 -20.52 14.65
CA PRO A 711 18.84 -20.27 13.94
C PRO A 711 18.81 -18.86 13.34
N ILE A 712 19.76 -18.03 13.75
CA ILE A 712 19.93 -16.67 13.22
C ILE A 712 20.49 -16.78 11.80
N THR A 713 19.74 -16.27 10.83
CA THR A 713 20.16 -16.15 9.43
C THR A 713 20.53 -14.71 9.08
N ALA A 714 21.37 -14.50 8.06
CA ALA A 714 21.71 -13.16 7.62
C ALA A 714 20.49 -12.48 6.99
N ILE A 715 20.16 -11.27 7.47
CA ILE A 715 19.15 -10.44 6.80
C ILE A 715 19.79 -9.90 5.51
N PRO A 716 19.14 -10.05 4.35
CA PRO A 716 19.71 -9.58 3.09
C PRO A 716 19.89 -8.06 3.11
N ASP A 717 20.92 -7.56 2.41
CA ASP A 717 21.15 -6.11 2.32
C ASP A 717 20.06 -5.46 1.45
N LEU A 718 19.34 -4.50 2.05
CA LEU A 718 18.28 -3.73 1.41
C LEU A 718 18.72 -2.28 1.17
N SER A 719 20.03 -2.03 1.08
CA SER A 719 20.56 -0.71 0.78
C SER A 719 20.22 -0.27 -0.65
N ILE A 720 19.63 0.93 -0.78
CA ILE A 720 19.41 1.53 -2.09
C ILE A 720 20.68 2.26 -2.50
N THR A 721 21.29 1.82 -3.59
CA THR A 721 22.41 2.54 -4.19
C THR A 721 21.86 3.68 -5.03
N TRP A 722 22.28 4.91 -4.75
CA TRP A 722 21.84 6.10 -5.46
C TRP A 722 22.97 6.66 -6.34
N PRO A 723 23.08 6.26 -7.61
CA PRO A 723 24.08 6.82 -8.51
C PRO A 723 23.90 8.34 -8.64
N ILE A 724 25.01 9.08 -8.73
CA ILE A 724 24.97 10.55 -8.81
C ILE A 724 24.12 11.03 -9.99
N ALA A 725 24.19 10.36 -11.14
CA ALA A 725 23.38 10.70 -12.31
C ALA A 725 21.87 10.60 -12.04
N VAL A 726 21.46 9.63 -11.21
CA VAL A 726 20.07 9.45 -10.78
C VAL A 726 19.65 10.52 -9.78
N ILE A 727 20.53 10.85 -8.83
CA ILE A 727 20.29 11.94 -7.86
C ILE A 727 20.09 13.28 -8.59
N ILE A 728 20.97 13.59 -9.55
CA ILE A 728 20.87 14.81 -10.36
C ILE A 728 19.53 14.82 -11.11
N ALA A 729 19.15 13.73 -11.77
CA ALA A 729 17.89 13.66 -12.49
C ALA A 729 16.68 13.85 -11.55
N MET A 730 16.54 13.03 -10.50
CA MET A 730 15.39 13.10 -9.60
C MET A 730 15.32 14.42 -8.82
N GLY A 731 16.47 14.91 -8.34
CA GLY A 731 16.59 16.21 -7.68
C GLY A 731 16.25 17.37 -8.60
N GLY A 732 16.70 17.34 -9.86
CA GLY A 732 16.36 18.35 -10.85
C GLY A 732 14.88 18.32 -11.27
N GLY A 733 14.21 17.16 -11.18
CA GLY A 733 12.75 17.06 -11.30
C GLY A 733 12.02 17.84 -10.20
N LEU A 734 12.45 17.71 -8.94
CA LEU A 734 11.92 18.50 -7.83
C LEU A 734 12.24 19.99 -8.00
N LEU A 735 13.46 20.32 -8.42
CA LEU A 735 13.85 21.71 -8.70
C LEU A 735 12.98 22.34 -9.79
N ALA A 736 12.70 21.61 -10.88
CA ALA A 736 11.82 22.05 -11.96
C ALA A 736 10.39 22.32 -11.45
N TYR A 737 9.88 21.53 -10.49
CA TYR A 737 8.59 21.79 -9.86
C TYR A 737 8.57 23.11 -9.08
N PHE A 738 9.56 23.34 -8.22
CA PHE A 738 9.62 24.53 -7.37
C PHE A 738 9.87 25.80 -8.18
N LEU A 739 10.82 25.80 -9.11
CA LEU A 739 11.08 26.95 -9.99
C LEU A 739 9.90 27.21 -10.94
N GLY A 740 9.21 26.15 -11.36
CA GLY A 740 8.00 26.24 -12.15
C GLY A 740 6.87 27.03 -11.50
N LYS A 741 6.81 27.07 -10.16
CA LYS A 741 5.80 27.88 -9.45
C LYS A 741 5.98 29.38 -9.71
N TYR A 742 7.20 29.83 -9.99
CA TYR A 742 7.51 31.22 -10.34
C TYR A 742 7.44 31.47 -11.85
N SER A 743 7.98 30.55 -12.66
CA SER A 743 7.96 30.67 -14.12
C SER A 743 7.81 29.32 -14.79
N LYS A 744 6.72 29.14 -15.56
CA LYS A 744 6.44 27.92 -16.32
C LYS A 744 7.56 27.57 -17.30
N LYS A 745 8.12 28.58 -17.99
CA LYS A 745 9.27 28.39 -18.90
C LYS A 745 10.53 27.95 -18.15
N ALA A 746 10.75 28.44 -16.93
CA ALA A 746 11.89 28.02 -16.12
C ALA A 746 11.83 26.53 -15.74
N ALA A 747 10.64 25.96 -15.53
CA ALA A 747 10.48 24.52 -15.28
C ALA A 747 11.05 23.68 -16.42
N GLY A 748 10.69 24.02 -17.67
CA GLY A 748 11.13 23.28 -18.85
C GLY A 748 12.64 23.41 -19.10
N TRP A 749 13.20 24.62 -19.01
CA TRP A 749 14.64 24.83 -19.16
C TRP A 749 15.46 24.17 -18.04
N THR A 750 14.96 24.18 -16.80
CA THR A 750 15.60 23.48 -15.67
C THR A 750 15.60 21.97 -15.91
N ALA A 751 14.50 21.40 -16.38
CA ALA A 751 14.41 19.99 -16.71
C ALA A 751 15.41 19.60 -17.82
N PHE A 752 15.50 20.41 -18.88
CA PHE A 752 16.48 20.21 -19.94
C PHE A 752 17.93 20.29 -19.43
N LEU A 753 18.29 21.36 -18.71
CA LEU A 753 19.65 21.56 -18.18
C LEU A 753 20.05 20.45 -17.20
N THR A 754 19.10 20.02 -16.36
CA THR A 754 19.31 18.85 -15.48
C THR A 754 19.72 17.64 -16.28
N MET A 755 19.05 17.36 -17.40
CA MET A 755 19.38 16.20 -18.23
C MET A 755 20.76 16.32 -18.88
N VAL A 756 21.18 17.52 -19.26
CA VAL A 756 22.55 17.78 -19.74
C VAL A 756 23.58 17.51 -18.64
N LEU A 757 23.32 17.95 -17.40
CA LEU A 757 24.17 17.65 -16.25
C LEU A 757 24.19 16.15 -15.95
N THR A 758 23.06 15.45 -16.09
CA THR A 758 22.99 13.99 -15.96
C THR A 758 23.90 13.31 -16.99
N ILE A 759 23.88 13.74 -18.27
CA ILE A 759 24.80 13.21 -19.29
C ILE A 759 26.26 13.43 -18.88
N ALA A 760 26.62 14.65 -18.48
CA ALA A 760 27.98 14.97 -18.04
C ALA A 760 28.41 14.07 -16.87
N SER A 761 27.54 13.84 -15.90
CA SER A 761 27.82 12.95 -14.77
C SER A 761 28.07 11.50 -15.19
N ILE A 762 27.33 10.97 -16.19
CA ILE A 762 27.54 9.61 -16.70
C ILE A 762 28.95 9.47 -17.30
N PHE A 763 29.44 10.49 -18.01
CA PHE A 763 30.79 10.48 -18.57
C PHE A 763 31.88 10.54 -17.50
N LEU A 764 31.66 11.23 -16.38
CA LEU A 764 32.62 11.26 -15.26
C LEU A 764 32.82 9.87 -14.64
N TYR A 765 31.76 9.06 -14.60
CA TYR A 765 31.78 7.70 -14.04
C TYR A 765 32.00 6.59 -15.08
N MET A 766 32.41 6.93 -16.30
CA MET A 766 32.51 5.96 -17.42
C MET A 766 33.43 4.77 -17.15
N LYS A 767 34.40 4.91 -16.23
CA LYS A 767 35.34 3.84 -15.86
C LYS A 767 34.77 2.87 -14.82
N GLU A 768 33.71 3.24 -14.12
CA GLU A 768 33.13 2.46 -13.02
C GLU A 768 31.96 1.58 -13.45
N ILE A 769 31.38 1.83 -14.63
CA ILE A 769 30.25 1.07 -15.17
C ILE A 769 30.65 0.32 -16.44
N ASP A 770 30.03 -0.84 -16.66
CA ASP A 770 30.32 -1.66 -17.84
C ASP A 770 29.84 -0.96 -19.13
N ILE A 771 30.41 -1.37 -20.27
CA ILE A 771 30.16 -0.71 -21.56
C ILE A 771 28.70 -0.79 -22.00
N LEU A 772 27.98 -1.86 -21.66
CA LEU A 772 26.58 -2.04 -22.00
C LEU A 772 25.71 -1.06 -21.20
N THR A 773 25.90 -1.01 -19.89
CA THR A 773 25.23 -0.09 -18.97
C THR A 773 25.54 1.38 -19.32
N PHE A 774 26.81 1.70 -19.56
CA PHE A 774 27.26 3.03 -19.98
C PHE A 774 26.55 3.48 -21.26
N SER A 775 26.58 2.64 -22.29
CA SER A 775 25.99 2.97 -23.60
C SER A 775 24.49 3.22 -23.48
N PHE A 776 23.77 2.41 -22.70
CA PHE A 776 22.33 2.60 -22.51
C PHE A 776 22.01 3.83 -21.66
N ALA A 777 22.77 4.09 -20.58
CA ALA A 777 22.62 5.27 -19.74
C ALA A 777 22.78 6.58 -20.52
N VAL A 778 23.80 6.65 -21.40
CA VAL A 778 24.00 7.81 -22.29
C VAL A 778 22.82 7.99 -23.23
N LEU A 779 22.31 6.91 -23.84
CA LEU A 779 21.15 6.97 -24.75
C LEU A 779 19.87 7.41 -24.03
N ILE A 780 19.63 6.93 -22.81
CA ILE A 780 18.50 7.33 -21.95
C ILE A 780 18.51 8.84 -21.75
N ALA A 781 19.64 9.37 -21.25
CA ALA A 781 19.75 10.78 -20.91
C ALA A 781 19.77 11.67 -22.17
N PHE A 782 20.45 11.24 -23.24
CA PHE A 782 20.50 11.97 -24.51
C PHE A 782 19.12 12.11 -25.15
N VAL A 783 18.39 11.01 -25.38
CA VAL A 783 17.03 11.08 -25.96
C VAL A 783 16.07 11.79 -24.99
N GLY A 784 16.28 11.64 -23.69
CA GLY A 784 15.54 12.37 -22.66
C GLY A 784 15.71 13.89 -22.79
N SER A 785 16.94 14.36 -23.02
CA SER A 785 17.23 15.80 -23.19
C SER A 785 16.53 16.38 -24.42
N LEU A 786 16.53 15.65 -25.54
CA LEU A 786 15.84 16.05 -26.76
C LEU A 786 14.33 16.12 -26.56
N ASN A 787 13.75 15.16 -25.84
CA ASN A 787 12.32 15.17 -25.53
C ASN A 787 11.95 16.28 -24.56
N LEU A 788 12.77 16.56 -23.55
CA LEU A 788 12.54 17.67 -22.65
C LEU A 788 12.62 19.02 -23.36
N LEU A 789 13.58 19.21 -24.26
CA LEU A 789 13.67 20.41 -25.10
C LEU A 789 12.45 20.58 -26.00
N HIS A 790 12.01 19.50 -26.66
CA HIS A 790 10.79 19.49 -27.45
C HIS A 790 9.55 19.80 -26.59
N SER A 791 9.50 19.26 -25.37
CA SER A 791 8.40 19.48 -24.43
C SER A 791 8.26 20.94 -24.01
N ILE A 792 9.31 21.76 -24.06
CA ILE A 792 9.23 23.21 -23.77
C ILE A 792 8.23 23.87 -24.73
N GLY A 793 8.36 23.65 -26.04
CA GLY A 793 7.42 24.20 -27.02
C GLY A 793 6.08 23.46 -27.06
N TYR A 794 6.08 22.14 -26.85
CA TYR A 794 4.85 21.34 -26.86
C TYR A 794 3.92 21.69 -25.69
N MET A 795 4.46 21.93 -24.50
CA MET A 795 3.66 22.14 -23.27
C MET A 795 3.18 23.58 -23.09
N ASP A 796 3.49 24.51 -24.01
CA ASP A 796 3.11 25.92 -23.91
C ASP A 796 1.59 26.11 -23.76
N HIS A 797 0.77 25.21 -24.33
CA HIS A 797 -0.69 25.24 -24.22
C HIS A 797 -1.26 24.60 -22.92
N SER A 798 -0.45 23.87 -22.14
CA SER A 798 -0.93 23.08 -21.00
C SER A 798 -0.94 23.88 -19.69
N HIS A 799 -1.89 23.55 -18.83
CA HIS A 799 -2.04 24.17 -17.51
C HIS A 799 -1.11 23.56 -16.44
N ALA A 800 -0.56 22.36 -16.67
CA ALA A 800 0.12 21.55 -15.65
C ALA A 800 1.64 21.38 -15.86
N GLN A 801 2.29 22.32 -16.55
CA GLN A 801 3.70 22.20 -16.98
C GLN A 801 4.67 21.79 -15.86
N ASN A 802 4.56 22.38 -14.67
CA ASN A 802 5.48 22.13 -13.56
C ASN A 802 5.44 20.67 -13.08
N ARG A 803 4.22 20.12 -12.94
CA ARG A 803 4.02 18.72 -12.53
C ARG A 803 4.48 17.77 -13.64
N TYR A 804 4.17 18.12 -14.88
CA TYR A 804 4.61 17.36 -16.05
C TYR A 804 6.14 17.20 -16.07
N PHE A 805 6.90 18.31 -15.99
CA PHE A 805 8.36 18.25 -16.02
C PHE A 805 8.93 17.52 -14.80
N MET A 806 8.38 17.73 -13.61
CA MET A 806 8.79 17.02 -12.39
C MET A 806 8.71 15.50 -12.56
N PHE A 807 7.52 14.98 -12.86
CA PHE A 807 7.33 13.54 -12.94
C PHE A 807 8.02 12.95 -14.18
N PHE A 808 8.14 13.70 -15.28
CA PHE A 808 8.84 13.22 -16.47
C PHE A 808 10.34 13.06 -16.21
N VAL A 809 10.99 14.01 -15.53
CA VAL A 809 12.41 13.89 -15.17
C VAL A 809 12.63 12.80 -14.12
N ILE A 810 11.78 12.69 -13.10
CA ILE A 810 11.90 11.61 -12.08
C ILE A 810 11.72 10.24 -12.75
N MET A 811 10.80 10.11 -13.70
CA MET A 811 10.62 8.88 -14.49
C MET A 811 11.89 8.53 -15.29
N ILE A 812 12.54 9.51 -15.91
CA ILE A 812 13.83 9.31 -16.60
C ILE A 812 14.93 8.91 -15.59
N GLY A 813 14.97 9.53 -14.42
CA GLY A 813 15.87 9.15 -13.33
C GLY A 813 15.67 7.71 -12.86
N GLY A 814 14.41 7.26 -12.74
CA GLY A 814 14.09 5.86 -12.45
C GLY A 814 14.58 4.91 -13.54
N LEU A 815 14.39 5.26 -14.81
CA LEU A 815 14.91 4.45 -15.93
C LEU A 815 16.43 4.34 -15.89
N LEU A 816 17.11 5.45 -15.63
CA LEU A 816 18.57 5.50 -15.50
C LEU A 816 19.06 4.66 -14.32
N GLY A 817 18.38 4.73 -13.17
CA GLY A 817 18.68 3.90 -12.02
C GLY A 817 18.55 2.42 -12.36
N ALA A 818 17.46 2.00 -12.99
CA ALA A 818 17.25 0.60 -13.39
C ALA A 818 18.32 0.13 -14.40
N ALA A 819 18.79 1.00 -15.29
CA ALA A 819 19.87 0.66 -16.22
C ALA A 819 21.21 0.43 -15.49
N VAL A 820 21.53 1.29 -14.52
CA VAL A 820 22.82 1.30 -13.80
C VAL A 820 22.88 0.27 -12.66
N SER A 821 21.74 -0.25 -12.21
CA SER A 821 21.68 -1.28 -11.16
C SER A 821 22.50 -2.53 -11.50
N ARG A 822 23.33 -2.94 -10.53
CA ARG A 822 24.14 -4.18 -10.58
C ARG A 822 23.43 -5.38 -9.94
N ASP A 823 22.52 -5.12 -9.03
CA ASP A 823 21.72 -6.12 -8.32
C ASP A 823 20.22 -6.01 -8.62
N PHE A 824 19.51 -7.10 -8.40
CA PHE A 824 18.07 -7.21 -8.69
C PHE A 824 17.18 -6.37 -7.76
N PHE A 825 17.60 -6.13 -6.52
CA PHE A 825 16.83 -5.33 -5.57
C PHE A 825 16.79 -3.86 -6.03
N ASN A 826 17.95 -3.26 -6.27
CA ASN A 826 18.06 -1.90 -6.81
C ASN A 826 17.42 -1.80 -8.21
N PHE A 827 17.60 -2.81 -9.06
CA PHE A 827 16.91 -2.87 -10.36
C PHE A 827 15.40 -2.77 -10.19
N PHE A 828 14.81 -3.55 -9.28
CA PHE A 828 13.36 -3.56 -9.03
C PHE A 828 12.87 -2.23 -8.46
N VAL A 829 13.61 -1.66 -7.48
CA VAL A 829 13.29 -0.36 -6.87
C VAL A 829 13.18 0.73 -7.94
N PHE A 830 14.18 0.85 -8.80
CA PHE A 830 14.19 1.88 -9.85
C PHE A 830 13.23 1.57 -11.00
N TRP A 831 13.02 0.28 -11.30
CA TRP A 831 11.99 -0.15 -12.24
C TRP A 831 10.61 0.33 -11.81
N GLU A 832 10.27 0.15 -10.54
CA GLU A 832 9.01 0.62 -9.97
C GLU A 832 8.91 2.13 -9.98
N ILE A 833 9.95 2.85 -9.53
CA ILE A 833 9.97 4.32 -9.57
C ILE A 833 9.71 4.81 -11.00
N MET A 834 10.29 4.18 -12.01
CA MET A 834 10.07 4.53 -13.41
C MET A 834 8.64 4.21 -13.90
N SER A 835 8.09 3.03 -13.60
CA SER A 835 6.87 2.55 -14.30
C SER A 835 5.56 2.63 -13.56
N SER A 836 5.54 2.65 -12.22
CA SER A 836 4.29 2.63 -11.48
C SER A 836 3.78 4.05 -11.27
N TRP A 837 4.22 4.75 -10.23
CA TRP A 837 3.59 6.00 -9.83
C TRP A 837 4.05 7.23 -10.61
N THR A 838 5.33 7.35 -10.99
CA THR A 838 5.81 8.56 -11.70
C THR A 838 5.17 8.67 -13.09
N LEU A 839 5.19 7.57 -13.85
CA LEU A 839 4.57 7.50 -15.17
C LEU A 839 3.04 7.67 -15.10
N TYR A 840 2.37 7.12 -14.08
CA TYR A 840 0.95 7.40 -13.83
C TYR A 840 0.69 8.91 -13.75
N PHE A 841 1.46 9.64 -12.93
CA PHE A 841 1.28 11.09 -12.77
C PHE A 841 1.62 11.89 -14.03
N VAL A 842 2.58 11.44 -14.84
CA VAL A 842 2.86 12.07 -16.15
C VAL A 842 1.68 11.87 -17.12
N ILE A 843 1.09 10.68 -17.16
CA ILE A 843 -0.02 10.37 -18.08
C ILE A 843 -1.25 11.24 -17.75
N ILE A 844 -1.61 11.34 -16.47
CA ILE A 844 -2.84 12.02 -16.04
C ILE A 844 -2.72 13.56 -15.91
N HIS A 845 -1.61 14.14 -16.35
CA HIS A 845 -1.31 15.56 -16.14
C HIS A 845 -2.37 16.55 -16.67
N GLU A 846 -3.12 16.23 -17.74
CA GLU A 846 -4.23 17.06 -18.24
C GLU A 846 -5.53 16.88 -17.43
N GLU A 847 -5.61 15.88 -16.56
CA GLU A 847 -6.74 15.63 -15.65
C GLU A 847 -8.10 15.44 -16.35
N THR A 848 -8.11 15.11 -17.64
CA THR A 848 -9.34 14.75 -18.36
C THR A 848 -9.86 13.40 -17.91
N LYS A 849 -11.17 13.19 -17.95
CA LYS A 849 -11.80 11.89 -17.60
C LYS A 849 -11.18 10.72 -18.37
N GLU A 850 -10.82 10.95 -19.64
CA GLU A 850 -10.15 9.97 -20.48
C GLU A 850 -8.73 9.70 -20.00
N SER A 851 -7.92 10.74 -19.74
CA SER A 851 -6.54 10.58 -19.23
C SER A 851 -6.49 9.85 -17.89
N LEU A 852 -7.41 10.15 -16.96
CA LEU A 852 -7.49 9.50 -15.65
C LEU A 852 -7.86 8.02 -15.75
N ARG A 853 -8.80 7.69 -16.65
CA ARG A 853 -9.21 6.30 -16.90
C ARG A 853 -8.05 5.50 -17.49
N GLU A 854 -7.40 6.04 -18.51
CA GLU A 854 -6.32 5.32 -19.18
C GLU A 854 -5.05 5.24 -18.32
N GLY A 855 -4.73 6.29 -17.54
CA GLY A 855 -3.65 6.25 -16.55
C GLY A 855 -3.88 5.18 -15.49
N PHE A 856 -5.11 5.06 -14.98
CA PHE A 856 -5.46 4.01 -14.01
C PHE A 856 -5.26 2.60 -14.57
N LYS A 857 -5.76 2.33 -15.79
CA LYS A 857 -5.56 1.04 -16.46
C LYS A 857 -4.08 0.70 -16.61
N TYR A 858 -3.31 1.68 -17.08
CA TYR A 858 -1.87 1.53 -17.29
C TYR A 858 -1.12 1.24 -15.99
N PHE A 859 -1.45 1.95 -14.91
CA PHE A 859 -0.86 1.69 -13.59
C PHE A 859 -1.11 0.25 -13.13
N ILE A 860 -2.37 -0.20 -13.15
CA ILE A 860 -2.74 -1.55 -12.63
C ILE A 860 -2.06 -2.64 -13.45
N PHE A 861 -1.99 -2.47 -14.77
CA PHE A 861 -1.32 -3.41 -15.63
C PHE A 861 0.18 -3.51 -15.35
N ASN A 862 0.86 -2.36 -15.23
CA ASN A 862 2.28 -2.34 -14.87
C ASN A 862 2.54 -2.93 -13.49
N TYR A 863 1.68 -2.62 -12.52
CA TYR A 863 1.80 -3.13 -11.15
C TYR A 863 1.64 -4.66 -11.09
N ALA A 864 0.74 -5.22 -11.90
CA ALA A 864 0.60 -6.67 -12.05
C ALA A 864 1.85 -7.31 -12.71
N GLY A 865 2.38 -6.71 -13.79
CA GLY A 865 3.60 -7.19 -14.45
C GLY A 865 4.83 -7.13 -13.54
N ALA A 866 4.95 -6.06 -12.76
CA ALA A 866 5.98 -5.93 -11.74
C ALA A 866 5.84 -6.96 -10.63
N SER A 867 4.61 -7.29 -10.21
CA SER A 867 4.36 -8.33 -9.20
C SER A 867 4.83 -9.71 -9.71
N LEU A 868 4.55 -10.06 -10.96
CA LEU A 868 5.06 -11.30 -11.57
C LEU A 868 6.59 -11.33 -11.61
N MET A 869 7.20 -10.22 -12.06
CA MET A 869 8.65 -10.07 -12.09
C MET A 869 9.26 -10.20 -10.69
N LEU A 870 8.63 -9.60 -9.67
CA LEU A 870 9.08 -9.64 -8.28
C LEU A 870 9.09 -11.08 -7.74
N ILE A 871 8.04 -11.88 -7.99
CA ILE A 871 8.01 -13.29 -7.58
C ILE A 871 9.20 -14.03 -8.21
N GLY A 872 9.43 -13.84 -9.52
CA GLY A 872 10.54 -14.48 -10.22
C GLY A 872 11.90 -14.06 -9.68
N ILE A 873 12.10 -12.76 -9.41
CA ILE A 873 13.31 -12.23 -8.78
C ILE A 873 13.53 -12.90 -7.42
N LEU A 874 12.52 -12.87 -6.54
CA LEU A 874 12.61 -13.44 -5.20
C LEU A 874 12.92 -14.93 -5.22
N LEU A 875 12.30 -15.71 -6.13
CA LEU A 875 12.58 -17.14 -6.30
C LEU A 875 14.05 -17.41 -6.62
N LEU A 876 14.65 -16.64 -7.52
CA LEU A 876 16.06 -16.81 -7.89
C LEU A 876 16.99 -16.30 -6.81
N THR A 877 16.76 -15.11 -6.27
CA THR A 877 17.69 -14.45 -5.34
C THR A 877 17.66 -15.06 -3.95
N ALA A 878 16.48 -15.45 -3.44
CA ALA A 878 16.39 -16.12 -2.13
C ALA A 878 17.02 -17.51 -2.16
N SER A 879 16.84 -18.26 -3.26
CA SER A 879 17.48 -19.57 -3.43
C SER A 879 18.99 -19.49 -3.66
N ALA A 880 19.47 -18.38 -4.23
CA ALA A 880 20.89 -18.17 -4.49
C ALA A 880 21.64 -17.44 -3.35
N GLY A 881 20.92 -16.77 -2.44
CA GLY A 881 21.50 -16.00 -1.34
C GLY A 881 22.19 -14.69 -1.76
N THR A 882 21.94 -14.19 -2.97
CA THR A 882 22.55 -12.95 -3.48
C THR A 882 21.58 -12.20 -4.39
N PHE A 883 21.59 -10.87 -4.32
CA PHE A 883 20.90 -10.01 -5.28
C PHE A 883 21.78 -9.61 -6.47
N ASP A 884 23.10 -9.73 -6.35
CA ASP A 884 24.04 -9.31 -7.39
C ASP A 884 23.92 -10.20 -8.64
N MET A 885 23.73 -9.59 -9.80
CA MET A 885 23.37 -10.32 -11.03
C MET A 885 24.52 -11.21 -11.55
N LEU A 886 25.77 -10.80 -11.35
CA LEU A 886 26.95 -11.54 -11.81
C LEU A 886 27.18 -12.79 -10.96
N SER A 887 27.18 -12.63 -9.63
CA SER A 887 27.28 -13.73 -8.69
C SER A 887 26.11 -14.71 -8.86
N LEU A 888 24.88 -14.22 -9.07
CA LEU A 888 23.71 -15.04 -9.34
C LEU A 888 23.95 -15.98 -10.52
N GLY A 889 24.49 -15.50 -11.63
CA GLY A 889 24.76 -16.31 -12.82
C GLY A 889 25.64 -17.54 -12.57
N SER A 890 26.57 -17.45 -11.61
CA SER A 890 27.41 -18.58 -11.21
C SER A 890 26.64 -19.63 -10.40
N VAL A 891 25.76 -19.18 -9.50
CA VAL A 891 24.97 -20.02 -8.59
C VAL A 891 23.80 -20.68 -9.30
N LEU A 892 23.18 -20.02 -10.29
CA LEU A 892 22.05 -20.55 -11.06
C LEU A 892 22.33 -21.92 -11.68
N LYS A 893 23.59 -22.18 -12.04
CA LYS A 893 24.02 -23.48 -12.59
C LYS A 893 23.70 -24.64 -11.65
N ASN A 894 23.64 -24.41 -10.34
CA ASN A 894 23.48 -25.44 -9.33
C ASN A 894 22.08 -25.47 -8.71
N LEU A 895 21.20 -24.55 -9.08
CA LEU A 895 19.83 -24.52 -8.56
C LEU A 895 18.95 -25.63 -9.15
N PRO A 896 17.91 -26.07 -8.41
CA PRO A 896 16.89 -26.97 -8.96
C PRO A 896 16.26 -26.39 -10.24
N ILE A 897 16.07 -27.24 -11.24
CA ILE A 897 15.50 -26.88 -12.55
C ILE A 897 14.13 -26.19 -12.41
N SER A 898 13.31 -26.62 -11.45
CA SER A 898 12.00 -26.03 -11.17
C SER A 898 12.09 -24.58 -10.74
N VAL A 899 12.97 -24.27 -9.77
CA VAL A 899 13.16 -22.90 -9.25
C VAL A 899 13.76 -22.00 -10.31
N MET A 900 14.82 -22.47 -10.98
CA MET A 900 15.48 -21.72 -12.04
C MET A 900 14.54 -21.46 -13.22
N GLY A 901 13.78 -22.48 -13.64
CA GLY A 901 12.82 -22.39 -14.73
C GLY A 901 11.68 -21.42 -14.44
N TRP A 902 10.96 -21.62 -13.33
CA TRP A 902 9.85 -20.75 -12.95
C TRP A 902 10.30 -19.32 -12.64
N GLY A 903 11.41 -19.14 -11.94
CA GLY A 903 11.98 -17.83 -11.66
C GLY A 903 12.29 -17.06 -12.95
N THR A 904 12.96 -17.71 -13.91
CA THR A 904 13.28 -17.11 -15.22
C THR A 904 12.02 -16.81 -16.03
N VAL A 905 11.06 -17.73 -16.09
CA VAL A 905 9.80 -17.55 -16.83
C VAL A 905 8.98 -16.39 -16.27
N LEU A 906 8.87 -16.25 -14.95
CA LEU A 906 8.12 -15.17 -14.32
C LEU A 906 8.77 -13.80 -14.53
N ILE A 907 10.11 -13.73 -14.47
CA ILE A 907 10.85 -12.50 -14.82
C ILE A 907 10.60 -12.14 -16.28
N ILE A 908 10.75 -13.08 -17.21
CA ILE A 908 10.52 -12.84 -18.64
C ILE A 908 9.06 -12.46 -18.89
N ALA A 909 8.10 -13.11 -18.25
CA ALA A 909 6.68 -12.77 -18.37
C ALA A 909 6.41 -11.33 -17.94
N GLY A 910 6.94 -10.89 -16.78
CA GLY A 910 6.82 -9.49 -16.33
C GLY A 910 7.50 -8.50 -17.28
N ILE A 911 8.65 -8.86 -17.87
CA ILE A 911 9.35 -8.03 -18.86
C ILE A 911 8.58 -7.94 -20.18
N LEU A 912 8.08 -9.05 -20.71
CA LEU A 912 7.26 -9.08 -21.93
C LEU A 912 5.92 -8.36 -21.74
N MET A 913 5.37 -8.45 -20.53
CA MET A 913 4.22 -7.66 -20.07
C MET A 913 4.57 -6.16 -19.92
N LYS A 914 5.82 -5.73 -20.03
CA LYS A 914 6.13 -4.30 -20.25
C LYS A 914 6.38 -3.97 -21.71
N ALA A 915 6.91 -4.90 -22.48
CA ALA A 915 7.24 -4.72 -23.90
C ALA A 915 6.03 -4.70 -24.86
N ALA A 916 4.80 -4.93 -24.38
CA ALA A 916 3.60 -5.05 -25.21
C ALA A 916 3.64 -6.18 -26.23
N VAL A 917 4.25 -7.30 -25.85
CA VAL A 917 4.43 -8.46 -26.70
C VAL A 917 3.39 -9.53 -26.36
N LEU A 918 2.89 -10.25 -27.37
CA LEU A 918 1.94 -11.36 -27.18
C LEU A 918 2.49 -12.41 -26.19
N PRO A 919 1.64 -13.14 -25.43
CA PRO A 919 0.17 -13.19 -25.48
C PRO A 919 -0.52 -12.06 -24.70
N PHE A 920 0.23 -11.12 -24.14
CA PHE A 920 -0.35 -10.00 -23.41
C PHE A 920 -1.04 -9.02 -24.37
N ARG A 921 -2.20 -8.50 -23.95
CA ARG A 921 -3.07 -7.67 -24.81
C ARG A 921 -2.41 -6.32 -25.10
N ILE A 922 -2.01 -6.14 -26.36
CA ILE A 922 -1.32 -4.94 -26.88
C ILE A 922 -2.14 -3.65 -26.66
N ASP A 923 -3.46 -3.74 -26.79
CA ASP A 923 -4.44 -2.65 -26.71
C ASP A 923 -4.62 -2.08 -25.30
N TYR A 924 -4.45 -2.89 -24.26
CA TYR A 924 -4.64 -2.46 -22.87
C TYR A 924 -3.34 -1.95 -22.21
N GLN A 925 -2.20 -2.29 -22.81
CA GLN A 925 -0.87 -2.27 -22.21
C GLN A 925 0.00 -1.10 -22.65
N MET A 926 -0.17 -0.64 -23.89
CA MET A 926 0.63 0.47 -24.42
C MET A 926 0.13 1.81 -23.90
N HIS A 927 1.06 2.75 -23.69
CA HIS A 927 0.75 4.06 -23.11
C HIS A 927 -0.46 4.71 -23.80
N PRO A 928 -1.32 5.41 -23.04
CA PRO A 928 -2.57 5.92 -23.58
C PRO A 928 -2.35 6.91 -24.72
N ALA A 929 -3.23 6.91 -25.72
CA ALA A 929 -3.27 7.98 -26.73
C ALA A 929 -3.45 9.39 -26.10
N THR A 930 -3.97 9.44 -24.88
CA THR A 930 -4.14 10.65 -24.07
C THR A 930 -2.84 11.16 -23.40
N ALA A 931 -1.76 10.37 -23.36
CA ALA A 931 -0.47 10.81 -22.85
C ALA A 931 0.15 11.90 -23.75
N PRO A 932 0.97 12.83 -23.20
CA PRO A 932 1.70 13.83 -23.99
C PRO A 932 2.52 13.19 -25.08
N THR A 933 2.47 13.74 -26.29
CA THR A 933 3.20 13.14 -27.42
C THR A 933 4.71 13.02 -27.20
N PRO A 934 5.41 13.99 -26.56
CA PRO A 934 6.83 13.82 -26.21
C PRO A 934 7.07 12.67 -25.22
N VAL A 935 6.14 12.43 -24.30
CA VAL A 935 6.21 11.32 -23.34
C VAL A 935 5.93 10.01 -24.06
N SER A 936 4.89 9.93 -24.89
CA SER A 936 4.64 8.79 -25.77
C SER A 936 5.86 8.46 -26.63
N GLY A 937 6.51 9.49 -27.19
CA GLY A 937 7.77 9.39 -27.92
C GLY A 937 8.87 8.78 -27.07
N TYR A 938 9.07 9.29 -25.85
CA TYR A 938 10.06 8.75 -24.91
C TYR A 938 9.73 7.31 -24.45
N ILE A 939 8.47 7.00 -24.19
CA ILE A 939 8.05 5.66 -23.77
C ILE A 939 8.38 4.68 -24.88
N SER A 940 7.92 4.97 -26.10
CA SER A 940 8.16 4.15 -27.26
C SER A 940 9.64 4.05 -27.63
N SER A 941 10.39 5.15 -27.54
CA SER A 941 11.79 5.23 -27.97
C SER A 941 12.80 4.76 -26.92
N VAL A 942 12.52 4.87 -25.62
CA VAL A 942 13.47 4.58 -24.53
C VAL A 942 12.87 3.73 -23.41
N LEU A 943 11.71 4.07 -22.86
CA LEU A 943 11.20 3.35 -21.66
C LEU A 943 10.95 1.88 -21.95
N LEU A 944 10.29 1.57 -23.07
CA LEU A 944 10.04 0.18 -23.48
C LEU A 944 11.32 -0.59 -23.84
N LYS A 945 12.46 0.10 -24.03
CA LYS A 945 13.76 -0.53 -24.26
C LYS A 945 14.37 -1.11 -22.99
N SER A 946 13.87 -0.74 -21.81
CA SER A 946 14.26 -1.39 -20.55
C SER A 946 13.98 -2.90 -20.58
N ALA A 947 12.96 -3.33 -21.33
CA ALA A 947 12.59 -4.73 -21.46
C ALA A 947 13.60 -5.54 -22.32
N PRO A 948 13.88 -5.19 -23.58
CA PRO A 948 14.97 -5.83 -24.34
C PRO A 948 16.35 -5.70 -23.68
N PHE A 949 16.64 -4.59 -23.01
CA PHE A 949 17.87 -4.44 -22.22
C PHE A 949 17.96 -5.49 -21.11
N MET A 950 16.87 -5.71 -20.37
CA MET A 950 16.84 -6.73 -19.33
C MET A 950 16.86 -8.16 -19.90
N LEU A 951 16.19 -8.42 -21.02
CA LEU A 951 16.31 -9.70 -21.73
C LEU A 951 17.76 -10.00 -22.14
N MET A 952 18.50 -8.98 -22.59
CA MET A 952 19.92 -9.11 -22.91
C MET A 952 20.75 -9.48 -21.68
N LYS A 953 20.51 -8.84 -20.53
CA LYS A 953 21.15 -9.24 -19.26
C LYS A 953 20.81 -10.68 -18.88
N ILE A 954 19.56 -11.12 -19.04
CA ILE A 954 19.16 -12.50 -18.75
C ILE A 954 19.83 -13.51 -19.71
N PHE A 955 19.82 -13.24 -21.01
CA PHE A 955 20.32 -14.17 -22.02
C PHE A 955 21.85 -14.29 -22.03
N PHE A 956 22.58 -13.23 -21.65
CA PHE A 956 24.03 -13.17 -21.85
C PHE A 956 24.84 -12.84 -20.59
N VAL A 957 24.26 -12.21 -19.56
CA VAL A 957 24.98 -11.84 -18.32
C VAL A 957 24.65 -12.81 -17.18
N ILE A 958 23.36 -13.11 -16.97
CA ILE A 958 22.88 -13.91 -15.84
C ILE A 958 22.92 -15.39 -16.22
N GLY A 959 24.13 -15.98 -16.17
CA GLY A 959 24.35 -17.41 -16.45
C GLY A 959 24.39 -17.81 -17.93
N GLY A 960 23.90 -16.93 -18.82
CA GLY A 960 24.06 -17.02 -20.26
C GLY A 960 23.24 -18.14 -20.92
N VAL A 961 23.48 -18.33 -22.22
CA VAL A 961 22.89 -19.39 -23.06
C VAL A 961 23.09 -20.79 -22.44
N ALA A 962 24.21 -21.02 -21.76
CA ALA A 962 24.53 -22.31 -21.13
C ALA A 962 23.60 -22.65 -19.96
N VAL A 963 23.26 -21.69 -19.11
CA VAL A 963 22.30 -21.90 -18.01
C VAL A 963 20.89 -22.10 -18.55
N LEU A 964 20.48 -21.31 -19.54
CA LEU A 964 19.16 -21.49 -20.17
C LEU A 964 19.04 -22.82 -20.91
N GLY A 965 20.13 -23.33 -21.49
CA GLY A 965 20.16 -24.64 -22.16
C GLY A 965 19.85 -25.82 -21.23
N LYS A 966 20.07 -25.68 -19.91
CA LYS A 966 19.68 -26.71 -18.93
C LYS A 966 18.17 -26.91 -18.83
N LEU A 967 17.37 -25.92 -19.24
CA LEU A 967 15.91 -26.02 -19.31
C LEU A 967 15.44 -26.77 -20.56
N GLY A 968 16.38 -27.20 -21.40
CA GLY A 968 16.12 -27.84 -22.68
C GLY A 968 16.50 -26.94 -23.87
N THR A 969 16.74 -27.58 -25.00
CA THR A 969 17.07 -26.92 -26.27
C THR A 969 16.17 -27.44 -27.39
N VAL A 970 15.83 -26.58 -28.34
CA VAL A 970 15.20 -26.95 -29.62
C VAL A 970 16.26 -26.74 -30.70
N GLY A 971 16.80 -27.84 -31.22
CA GLY A 971 18.02 -27.80 -32.02
C GLY A 971 19.19 -27.28 -31.17
N THR A 972 19.83 -26.18 -31.61
CA THR A 972 20.96 -25.53 -30.90
C THR A 972 20.55 -24.34 -30.03
N THR A 973 19.26 -24.02 -29.96
CA THR A 973 18.75 -22.82 -29.28
C THR A 973 18.05 -23.22 -27.97
N PRO A 974 18.34 -22.55 -26.82
CA PRO A 974 17.60 -22.79 -25.57
C PRO A 974 16.10 -22.62 -25.75
N VAL A 975 15.29 -23.47 -25.11
CA VAL A 975 13.82 -23.49 -25.23
C VAL A 975 13.20 -22.12 -24.93
N ILE A 976 13.70 -21.42 -23.91
CA ILE A 976 13.23 -20.08 -23.56
C ILE A 976 13.48 -19.08 -24.70
N MET A 977 14.69 -19.07 -25.26
CA MET A 977 15.05 -18.18 -26.36
C MET A 977 14.25 -18.52 -27.63
N TYR A 978 14.07 -19.80 -27.91
CA TYR A 978 13.23 -20.28 -29.00
C TYR A 978 11.77 -19.81 -28.85
N ALA A 979 11.17 -19.99 -27.68
CA ALA A 979 9.80 -19.51 -27.42
C ALA A 979 9.68 -17.99 -27.58
N VAL A 980 10.64 -17.23 -27.05
CA VAL A 980 10.68 -15.76 -27.19
C VAL A 980 10.80 -15.35 -28.68
N SER A 981 11.55 -16.08 -29.50
CA SER A 981 11.70 -15.79 -30.94
C SER A 981 10.38 -15.91 -31.70
N TRP A 982 9.58 -16.93 -31.39
CA TRP A 982 8.26 -17.12 -32.01
C TRP A 982 7.24 -16.10 -31.53
N ILE A 983 7.22 -15.83 -30.21
CA ILE A 983 6.42 -14.77 -29.61
C ILE A 983 6.72 -13.43 -30.29
N ALA A 984 8.00 -13.13 -30.52
CA ALA A 984 8.43 -11.94 -31.23
C ALA A 984 7.95 -11.95 -32.70
N GLY A 985 8.16 -13.03 -33.45
CA GLY A 985 7.71 -13.17 -34.84
C GLY A 985 6.22 -12.91 -35.02
N LEU A 986 5.37 -13.55 -34.20
CA LEU A 986 3.92 -13.36 -34.23
C LEU A 986 3.52 -11.92 -33.85
N THR A 987 4.23 -11.32 -32.90
CA THR A 987 3.99 -9.93 -32.48
C THR A 987 4.37 -8.94 -33.59
N ILE A 988 5.47 -9.17 -34.31
CA ILE A 988 5.91 -8.32 -35.43
C ILE A 988 4.78 -8.12 -36.43
N ILE A 989 4.17 -9.20 -36.89
CA ILE A 989 3.10 -9.17 -37.91
C ILE A 989 1.77 -8.69 -37.34
N GLY A 990 1.35 -9.20 -36.18
CA GLY A 990 0.08 -8.80 -35.55
C GLY A 990 0.04 -7.30 -35.27
N ALA A 991 1.12 -6.74 -34.74
CA ALA A 991 1.22 -5.31 -34.47
C ALA A 991 1.34 -4.47 -35.76
N ALA A 992 2.02 -4.96 -36.80
CA ALA A 992 2.11 -4.26 -38.09
C ALA A 992 0.73 -4.15 -38.77
N VAL A 993 -0.05 -5.24 -38.77
CA VAL A 993 -1.43 -5.25 -39.29
C VAL A 993 -2.32 -4.30 -38.49
N MET A 994 -2.24 -4.34 -37.15
CA MET A 994 -3.00 -3.42 -36.32
C MET A 994 -2.64 -1.95 -36.60
N ALA A 995 -1.36 -1.63 -36.78
CA ALA A 995 -0.93 -0.29 -37.16
C ALA A 995 -1.53 0.16 -38.50
N LEU A 996 -1.61 -0.73 -39.49
CA LEU A 996 -2.22 -0.45 -40.80
C LEU A 996 -3.71 -0.11 -40.71
N ILE A 997 -4.43 -0.74 -39.78
CA ILE A 997 -5.87 -0.51 -39.60
C ILE A 997 -6.14 0.81 -38.86
N GLN A 998 -5.21 1.30 -38.03
CA GLN A 998 -5.41 2.52 -37.26
C GLN A 998 -5.42 3.78 -38.12
N ASN A 999 -6.35 4.70 -37.84
CA ASN A 999 -6.39 6.05 -38.42
C ASN A 999 -6.00 7.14 -37.42
N ASN A 1000 -6.02 6.83 -36.13
CA ASN A 1000 -5.51 7.74 -35.11
C ASN A 1000 -3.99 7.84 -35.20
N ILE A 1001 -3.48 9.08 -35.24
CA ILE A 1001 -2.06 9.40 -35.42
C ILE A 1001 -1.20 8.66 -34.39
N LYS A 1002 -1.58 8.74 -33.10
CA LYS A 1002 -0.81 8.11 -32.02
C LYS A 1002 -0.96 6.60 -31.99
N LEU A 1003 -2.17 6.07 -32.16
CA LEU A 1003 -2.39 4.61 -32.11
C LEU A 1003 -1.61 3.89 -33.20
N MET A 1004 -1.57 4.42 -34.42
CA MET A 1004 -0.73 3.86 -35.49
C MET A 1004 0.76 3.82 -35.09
N LEU A 1005 1.27 4.90 -34.50
CA LEU A 1005 2.65 4.97 -34.02
C LEU A 1005 2.91 4.03 -32.83
N ILE A 1006 1.92 3.82 -31.96
CA ILE A 1006 1.98 2.90 -30.84
C ILE A 1006 2.11 1.46 -31.34
N TYR A 1007 1.20 0.97 -32.19
CA TYR A 1007 1.28 -0.39 -32.72
C TYR A 1007 2.55 -0.65 -33.53
N SER A 1008 2.99 0.32 -34.33
CA SER A 1008 4.27 0.18 -35.03
C SER A 1008 5.46 0.12 -34.08
N THR A 1009 5.41 0.73 -32.89
CA THR A 1009 6.42 0.56 -31.85
C THR A 1009 6.51 -0.89 -31.39
N VAL A 1010 5.36 -1.54 -31.13
CA VAL A 1010 5.30 -2.94 -30.70
C VAL A 1010 5.93 -3.85 -31.74
N SER A 1011 5.58 -3.64 -33.01
CA SER A 1011 6.17 -4.37 -34.13
C SER A 1011 7.70 -4.24 -34.12
N GLN A 1012 8.24 -3.02 -34.00
CA GLN A 1012 9.70 -2.79 -33.97
C GLN A 1012 10.40 -3.32 -32.71
N ILE A 1013 9.78 -3.25 -31.54
CA ILE A 1013 10.32 -3.87 -30.32
C ILE A 1013 10.42 -5.38 -30.52
N ALA A 1014 9.44 -5.99 -31.17
CA ALA A 1014 9.48 -7.41 -31.47
C ALA A 1014 10.60 -7.77 -32.48
N TYR A 1015 10.99 -6.89 -33.43
CA TYR A 1015 12.22 -7.09 -34.21
C TYR A 1015 13.49 -7.12 -33.36
N ILE A 1016 13.60 -6.21 -32.36
CA ILE A 1016 14.72 -6.19 -31.41
C ILE A 1016 14.77 -7.52 -30.66
N ILE A 1017 13.64 -7.94 -30.09
CA ILE A 1017 13.54 -9.17 -29.29
C ILE A 1017 13.84 -10.40 -30.15
N LEU A 1018 13.33 -10.46 -31.38
CA LEU A 1018 13.65 -11.51 -32.34
C LEU A 1018 15.16 -11.60 -32.54
N GLY A 1019 15.82 -10.49 -32.89
CA GLY A 1019 17.28 -10.45 -33.06
C GLY A 1019 18.06 -10.95 -31.85
N LEU A 1020 17.72 -10.46 -30.65
CA LEU A 1020 18.37 -10.88 -29.40
C LEU A 1020 18.13 -12.37 -29.08
N SER A 1021 16.93 -12.89 -29.35
CA SER A 1021 16.54 -14.28 -29.07
C SER A 1021 17.16 -15.31 -30.00
N LEU A 1022 17.67 -14.91 -31.18
CA LEU A 1022 18.38 -15.82 -32.08
C LEU A 1022 19.73 -16.28 -31.53
N GLY A 1023 20.33 -15.51 -30.63
CA GLY A 1023 21.59 -15.86 -29.97
C GLY A 1023 22.81 -15.96 -30.88
N THR A 1024 22.74 -15.51 -32.14
CA THR A 1024 23.90 -15.43 -33.05
C THR A 1024 24.60 -14.08 -32.96
N ALA A 1025 25.84 -14.01 -33.43
CA ALA A 1025 26.56 -12.74 -33.57
C ALA A 1025 25.78 -11.75 -34.45
N LEU A 1026 25.29 -12.20 -35.62
CA LEU A 1026 24.47 -11.35 -36.50
C LEU A 1026 23.13 -10.94 -35.89
N GLY A 1027 22.45 -11.86 -35.20
CA GLY A 1027 21.13 -11.60 -34.61
C GLY A 1027 21.22 -10.62 -33.45
N THR A 1028 22.17 -10.83 -32.55
CA THR A 1028 22.39 -9.94 -31.40
C THR A 1028 22.84 -8.56 -31.84
N GLY A 1029 23.82 -8.45 -32.75
CA GLY A 1029 24.26 -7.16 -33.25
C GLY A 1029 23.22 -6.47 -34.13
N GLY A 1030 22.45 -7.21 -34.93
CA GLY A 1030 21.30 -6.68 -35.68
C GLY A 1030 20.19 -6.18 -34.76
N GLY A 1031 19.86 -6.93 -33.71
CA GLY A 1031 18.90 -6.55 -32.67
C GLY A 1031 19.33 -5.30 -31.90
N MET A 1032 20.60 -5.20 -31.49
CA MET A 1032 21.16 -4.01 -30.83
C MET A 1032 21.25 -2.81 -31.78
N LEU A 1033 21.59 -3.02 -33.05
CA LEU A 1033 21.58 -1.94 -34.04
C LEU A 1033 20.16 -1.43 -34.26
N HIS A 1034 19.18 -2.34 -34.37
CA HIS A 1034 17.77 -1.97 -34.46
C HIS A 1034 17.27 -1.29 -33.19
N PHE A 1035 17.77 -1.70 -32.01
CA PHE A 1035 17.47 -1.06 -30.74
C PHE A 1035 17.82 0.42 -30.77
N VAL A 1036 19.07 0.76 -31.11
CA VAL A 1036 19.55 2.16 -31.18
C VAL A 1036 18.82 2.94 -32.28
N ASN A 1037 18.72 2.37 -33.49
CA ASN A 1037 18.06 3.03 -34.61
C ASN A 1037 16.59 3.34 -34.27
N HIS A 1038 15.88 2.38 -33.66
CA HIS A 1038 14.51 2.56 -33.19
C HIS A 1038 14.38 3.59 -32.07
N MET A 1039 15.41 3.86 -31.27
CA MET A 1039 15.39 5.02 -30.36
C MET A 1039 15.32 6.32 -31.16
N PHE A 1040 16.11 6.45 -32.23
CA PHE A 1040 16.19 7.69 -33.01
C PHE A 1040 14.96 7.92 -33.87
N PHE A 1041 14.66 7.03 -34.82
CA PHE A 1041 13.59 7.29 -35.79
C PHE A 1041 12.20 7.22 -35.15
N LYS A 1042 12.01 6.44 -34.08
CA LYS A 1042 10.69 6.38 -33.43
C LYS A 1042 10.41 7.62 -32.61
N ASN A 1043 11.43 8.12 -31.92
CA ASN A 1043 11.30 9.38 -31.21
C ASN A 1043 11.00 10.50 -32.21
N LEU A 1044 11.74 10.56 -33.33
CA LEU A 1044 11.50 11.50 -34.42
C LEU A 1044 10.04 11.49 -34.90
N LEU A 1045 9.50 10.31 -35.19
CA LEU A 1045 8.10 10.16 -35.66
C LEU A 1045 7.07 10.65 -34.63
N PHE A 1046 7.26 10.36 -33.34
CA PHE A 1046 6.37 10.86 -32.30
C PHE A 1046 6.52 12.37 -32.09
N LEU A 1047 7.73 12.92 -32.13
CA LEU A 1047 7.94 14.36 -32.02
C LEU A 1047 7.31 15.10 -33.21
N SER A 1048 7.54 14.64 -34.45
CA SER A 1048 6.88 15.18 -35.65
C SER A 1048 5.36 15.06 -35.58
N ALA A 1049 4.82 13.94 -35.10
CA ALA A 1049 3.38 13.80 -34.85
C ALA A 1049 2.89 14.80 -33.78
N GLY A 1050 3.68 15.04 -32.73
CA GLY A 1050 3.40 16.04 -31.70
C GLY A 1050 3.32 17.46 -32.26
N ALA A 1051 4.22 17.82 -33.20
CA ALA A 1051 4.16 19.08 -33.93
C ALA A 1051 2.87 19.22 -34.74
N ILE A 1052 2.49 18.19 -35.51
CA ILE A 1052 1.23 18.18 -36.28
C ILE A 1052 0.04 18.36 -35.33
N MET A 1053 0.00 17.59 -34.24
CA MET A 1053 -1.14 17.61 -33.30
C MET A 1053 -1.29 18.95 -32.58
N VAL A 1054 -0.19 19.62 -32.20
CA VAL A 1054 -0.25 20.94 -31.54
C VAL A 1054 -0.58 22.06 -32.53
N GLN A 1055 0.02 22.05 -33.72
CA GLN A 1055 -0.18 23.13 -34.69
C GLN A 1055 -1.51 23.03 -35.44
N ALA A 1056 -1.96 21.82 -35.77
CA ALA A 1056 -3.19 21.60 -36.54
C ALA A 1056 -4.40 21.18 -35.67
N ASN A 1057 -4.21 20.89 -34.38
CA ASN A 1057 -5.25 20.42 -33.46
C ASN A 1057 -6.05 19.20 -33.99
N VAL A 1058 -5.34 18.26 -34.62
CA VAL A 1058 -5.92 17.03 -35.19
C VAL A 1058 -5.52 15.81 -34.36
N LYS A 1059 -6.42 14.83 -34.24
CA LYS A 1059 -6.13 13.54 -33.58
C LYS A 1059 -6.12 12.37 -34.55
N ASN A 1060 -6.88 12.48 -35.64
CA ASN A 1060 -7.01 11.44 -36.66
C ASN A 1060 -6.38 11.90 -37.98
N LEU A 1061 -5.87 10.96 -38.77
CA LEU A 1061 -5.35 11.26 -40.10
C LEU A 1061 -6.43 11.74 -41.06
N ASP A 1062 -7.67 11.29 -40.86
CA ASP A 1062 -8.86 11.75 -41.59
C ASP A 1062 -9.18 13.24 -41.34
N GLU A 1063 -8.55 13.86 -40.35
CA GLU A 1063 -8.69 15.28 -40.07
C GLU A 1063 -7.60 16.15 -40.72
N ALA A 1064 -6.47 15.57 -41.12
CA ALA A 1064 -5.31 16.28 -41.67
C ALA A 1064 -5.29 16.27 -43.20
N GLY A 1065 -4.57 17.17 -43.86
CA GLY A 1065 -4.43 17.13 -45.31
C GLY A 1065 -3.70 18.35 -45.82
N GLY A 1066 -2.85 18.19 -46.82
CA GLY A 1066 -2.09 19.28 -47.43
C GLY A 1066 -1.13 20.03 -46.50
N LEU A 1067 -0.86 19.52 -45.28
CA LEU A 1067 -0.05 20.21 -44.27
C LEU A 1067 1.41 20.40 -44.70
N GLY A 1068 1.90 19.60 -45.64
CA GLY A 1068 3.30 19.66 -46.10
C GLY A 1068 3.68 21.03 -46.67
N ARG A 1069 2.72 21.78 -47.22
CA ARG A 1069 2.95 23.14 -47.73
C ARG A 1069 3.14 24.18 -46.62
N LYS A 1070 2.52 23.96 -45.45
CA LYS A 1070 2.55 24.88 -44.30
C LYS A 1070 3.63 24.50 -43.29
N MET A 1071 3.98 23.22 -43.22
CA MET A 1071 4.97 22.66 -42.29
C MET A 1071 6.04 21.84 -43.03
N PRO A 1072 6.86 22.47 -43.90
CA PRO A 1072 7.81 21.76 -44.76
C PRO A 1072 8.94 21.07 -43.99
N LEU A 1073 9.39 21.63 -42.86
CA LEU A 1073 10.43 21.02 -42.04
C LEU A 1073 9.88 19.82 -41.29
N THR A 1074 8.66 19.93 -40.75
CA THR A 1074 7.99 18.79 -40.09
C THR A 1074 7.74 17.65 -41.09
N LEU A 1075 7.35 17.95 -42.34
CA LEU A 1075 7.26 16.97 -43.42
C LEU A 1075 8.61 16.28 -43.68
N LEU A 1076 9.68 17.06 -43.83
CA LEU A 1076 11.02 16.52 -44.08
C LEU A 1076 11.45 15.56 -42.96
N PHE A 1077 11.37 16.01 -41.71
CA PHE A 1077 11.75 15.23 -40.54
C PHE A 1077 10.89 13.97 -40.37
N PHE A 1078 9.57 14.08 -40.56
CA PHE A 1078 8.70 12.91 -40.51
C PHE A 1078 9.04 11.91 -41.62
N THR A 1079 9.30 12.39 -42.83
CA THR A 1079 9.67 11.54 -43.99
C THR A 1079 10.96 10.79 -43.72
N VAL A 1080 11.98 11.46 -43.18
CA VAL A 1080 13.25 10.80 -42.78
C VAL A 1080 12.98 9.71 -41.74
N GLY A 1081 12.16 9.99 -40.72
CA GLY A 1081 11.78 8.98 -39.72
C GLY A 1081 10.99 7.81 -40.31
N ALA A 1082 10.07 8.09 -41.25
CA ALA A 1082 9.23 7.09 -41.90
C ALA A 1082 10.04 6.18 -42.83
N LEU A 1083 10.94 6.74 -43.64
CA LEU A 1083 11.85 5.98 -44.50
C LEU A 1083 12.87 5.18 -43.68
N SER A 1084 13.36 5.73 -42.57
CA SER A 1084 14.19 5.00 -41.61
C SER A 1084 13.45 3.77 -41.08
N LEU A 1085 12.22 3.94 -40.61
CA LEU A 1085 11.41 2.84 -40.07
C LEU A 1085 11.02 1.82 -41.15
N ALA A 1086 10.61 2.25 -42.34
CA ALA A 1086 10.33 1.35 -43.47
C ALA A 1086 11.55 0.53 -43.90
N GLY A 1087 12.75 1.01 -43.59
CA GLY A 1087 14.00 0.39 -43.96
C GLY A 1087 14.33 0.71 -45.42
N VAL A 1088 14.43 2.00 -45.76
CA VAL A 1088 14.82 2.45 -47.09
C VAL A 1088 16.25 3.01 -47.03
N PRO A 1089 17.21 2.53 -47.83
CA PRO A 1089 18.52 3.16 -47.95
C PRO A 1089 18.39 4.60 -48.49
N PRO A 1090 19.16 5.59 -47.98
CA PRO A 1090 20.34 5.47 -47.12
C PRO A 1090 20.07 5.54 -45.60
N PHE A 1091 18.82 5.33 -45.15
CA PHE A 1091 18.46 5.51 -43.74
C PHE A 1091 18.73 4.27 -42.87
N ASN A 1092 18.93 4.50 -41.57
CA ASN A 1092 19.50 3.51 -40.64
C ASN A 1092 18.69 2.23 -40.41
N GLY A 1093 17.36 2.24 -40.56
CA GLY A 1093 16.56 1.05 -40.26
C GLY A 1093 16.81 -0.12 -41.22
N PHE A 1094 17.26 0.12 -42.46
CA PHE A 1094 17.53 -0.94 -43.43
C PHE A 1094 18.63 -1.89 -42.94
N SER A 1095 19.81 -1.34 -42.59
CA SER A 1095 20.98 -2.12 -42.15
C SER A 1095 20.65 -3.02 -40.96
N SER A 1096 19.85 -2.52 -40.01
CA SER A 1096 19.45 -3.28 -38.83
C SER A 1096 18.48 -4.42 -39.12
N LYS A 1097 17.46 -4.20 -39.96
CA LYS A 1097 16.48 -5.24 -40.33
C LYS A 1097 17.12 -6.32 -41.18
N TRP A 1098 17.99 -5.92 -42.11
CA TRP A 1098 18.74 -6.84 -42.96
C TRP A 1098 19.56 -7.84 -42.13
N LEU A 1099 20.24 -7.38 -41.07
CA LEU A 1099 20.97 -8.26 -40.14
C LEU A 1099 20.05 -9.26 -39.42
N VAL A 1100 18.88 -8.82 -38.95
CA VAL A 1100 17.91 -9.71 -38.29
C VAL A 1100 17.39 -10.79 -39.24
N TYR A 1101 17.15 -10.45 -40.52
CA TYR A 1101 16.73 -11.42 -41.54
C TYR A 1101 17.82 -12.45 -41.81
N GLN A 1102 19.05 -12.00 -42.05
CA GLN A 1102 20.20 -12.88 -42.29
C GLN A 1102 20.42 -13.83 -41.11
N ALA A 1103 20.35 -13.32 -39.88
CA ALA A 1103 20.51 -14.14 -38.68
C ALA A 1103 19.43 -15.22 -38.53
N ALA A 1104 18.16 -14.89 -38.85
CA ALA A 1104 17.07 -15.86 -38.80
C ALA A 1104 17.22 -16.94 -39.88
N MET A 1105 17.64 -16.56 -41.09
CA MET A 1105 17.91 -17.49 -42.18
C MET A 1105 19.11 -18.40 -41.87
N GLU A 1106 20.20 -17.83 -41.32
CA GLU A 1106 21.40 -18.58 -40.89
C GLU A 1106 21.07 -19.65 -39.85
N LYS A 1107 20.16 -19.36 -38.91
CA LYS A 1107 19.67 -20.32 -37.91
C LYS A 1107 18.67 -21.34 -38.45
N GLY A 1108 18.25 -21.24 -39.71
CA GLY A 1108 17.23 -22.10 -40.32
C GLY A 1108 15.78 -21.71 -39.98
N TYR A 1109 15.56 -20.57 -39.31
CA TYR A 1109 14.23 -20.05 -38.98
C TYR A 1109 13.66 -19.20 -40.13
N VAL A 1110 13.60 -19.80 -41.33
CA VAL A 1110 13.19 -19.12 -42.57
C VAL A 1110 11.79 -18.50 -42.45
N PHE A 1111 10.86 -19.18 -41.79
CA PHE A 1111 9.50 -18.66 -41.61
C PHE A 1111 9.46 -17.38 -40.76
N LEU A 1112 10.26 -17.29 -39.70
CA LEU A 1112 10.39 -16.06 -38.90
C LEU A 1112 11.00 -14.92 -39.71
N ALA A 1113 11.98 -15.23 -40.58
CA ALA A 1113 12.54 -14.24 -41.50
C ALA A 1113 11.48 -13.72 -42.48
N VAL A 1114 10.68 -14.61 -43.09
CA VAL A 1114 9.60 -14.23 -44.01
C VAL A 1114 8.54 -13.38 -43.32
N ILE A 1115 8.08 -13.77 -42.13
CA ILE A 1115 7.15 -12.96 -41.33
C ILE A 1115 7.71 -11.56 -41.11
N ALA A 1116 8.97 -11.47 -40.69
CA ALA A 1116 9.64 -10.22 -40.42
C ALA A 1116 9.88 -9.38 -41.70
N MET A 1117 9.99 -9.99 -42.88
CA MET A 1117 10.05 -9.26 -44.15
C MET A 1117 8.67 -8.72 -44.56
N VAL A 1118 7.62 -9.55 -44.50
CA VAL A 1118 6.23 -9.17 -44.81
C VAL A 1118 5.77 -8.01 -43.94
N ALA A 1119 6.07 -8.04 -42.64
CA ALA A 1119 5.74 -6.94 -41.73
C ALA A 1119 6.48 -5.63 -42.07
N SER A 1120 7.65 -5.69 -42.71
CA SER A 1120 8.33 -4.49 -43.20
C SER A 1120 7.64 -3.88 -44.42
N VAL A 1121 7.04 -4.70 -45.28
CA VAL A 1121 6.19 -4.22 -46.39
C VAL A 1121 4.92 -3.56 -45.84
N ILE A 1122 4.26 -4.17 -44.86
CA ILE A 1122 3.12 -3.58 -44.16
C ILE A 1122 3.52 -2.25 -43.50
N THR A 1123 4.75 -2.18 -42.98
CA THR A 1123 5.33 -0.96 -42.44
C THR A 1123 5.38 0.18 -43.45
N LEU A 1124 5.86 -0.09 -44.65
CA LEU A 1124 5.83 0.89 -45.73
C LEU A 1124 4.39 1.34 -46.03
N ALA A 1125 3.43 0.42 -46.09
CA ALA A 1125 2.04 0.74 -46.38
C ALA A 1125 1.42 1.73 -45.36
N TYR A 1126 1.54 1.49 -44.05
CA TYR A 1126 0.92 2.42 -43.10
C TYR A 1126 1.63 3.77 -43.00
N PHE A 1127 2.92 3.87 -43.34
CA PHE A 1127 3.60 5.18 -43.45
C PHE A 1127 3.26 5.93 -44.72
N VAL A 1128 3.13 5.25 -45.85
CA VAL A 1128 2.60 5.85 -47.08
C VAL A 1128 1.19 6.40 -46.82
N LYS A 1129 0.38 5.65 -46.06
CA LYS A 1129 -0.94 6.12 -45.58
C LYS A 1129 -0.85 7.39 -44.77
N PHE A 1130 0.06 7.44 -43.80
CA PHE A 1130 0.28 8.63 -43.00
C PHE A 1130 0.73 9.83 -43.85
N LEU A 1131 1.77 9.66 -44.67
CA LEU A 1131 2.35 10.72 -45.50
C LEU A 1131 1.30 11.32 -46.44
N HIS A 1132 0.56 10.45 -47.14
CA HIS A 1132 -0.51 10.85 -48.04
C HIS A 1132 -1.61 11.63 -47.30
N SER A 1133 -2.18 11.05 -46.25
CA SER A 1133 -3.32 11.65 -45.58
C SER A 1133 -2.97 12.91 -44.77
N ALA A 1134 -1.78 13.00 -44.18
CA ALA A 1134 -1.40 14.15 -43.35
C ALA A 1134 -0.83 15.31 -44.16
N PHE A 1135 0.12 15.03 -45.06
CA PHE A 1135 0.94 16.09 -45.68
C PHE A 1135 0.56 16.39 -47.13
N PHE A 1136 0.05 15.42 -47.88
CA PHE A 1136 -0.36 15.60 -49.27
C PHE A 1136 -1.89 15.82 -49.38
N GLY A 1137 -2.36 16.10 -50.60
CA GLY A 1137 -3.78 16.41 -50.85
C GLY A 1137 -4.15 17.89 -50.67
N SER A 1138 -5.45 18.18 -50.65
CA SER A 1138 -6.01 19.52 -50.44
C SER A 1138 -5.94 19.92 -48.95
N LEU A 1139 -5.58 21.18 -48.69
CA LEU A 1139 -5.56 21.74 -47.34
C LEU A 1139 -7.00 22.10 -46.93
N PRO A 1140 -7.55 21.50 -45.86
CA PRO A 1140 -8.87 21.89 -45.34
C PRO A 1140 -8.86 23.35 -44.88
N GLN A 1141 -9.94 24.11 -45.11
CA GLN A 1141 -10.03 25.54 -44.77
C GLN A 1141 -9.71 25.83 -43.29
N ARG A 1142 -10.12 24.93 -42.37
CA ARG A 1142 -9.80 25.06 -40.94
C ARG A 1142 -8.29 25.03 -40.60
N LEU A 1143 -7.45 24.54 -41.51
CA LEU A 1143 -6.00 24.39 -41.32
C LEU A 1143 -5.21 25.50 -42.06
N GLU A 1144 -5.87 26.53 -42.59
CA GLU A 1144 -5.22 27.57 -43.38
C GLU A 1144 -4.19 28.40 -42.59
N ASN A 1145 -4.47 28.62 -41.30
CA ASN A 1145 -3.64 29.41 -40.39
C ASN A 1145 -2.55 28.60 -39.66
N VAL A 1146 -2.39 27.32 -40.01
CA VAL A 1146 -1.33 26.48 -39.42
C VAL A 1146 0.04 27.03 -39.80
N LYS A 1147 0.94 27.06 -38.82
CA LYS A 1147 2.34 27.47 -38.98
C LYS A 1147 3.26 26.31 -38.65
N GLU A 1148 4.52 26.45 -39.05
CA GLU A 1148 5.57 25.51 -38.65
C GLU A 1148 5.77 25.51 -37.14
N ALA A 1149 6.21 24.37 -36.60
CA ALA A 1149 6.48 24.22 -35.18
C ALA A 1149 7.60 25.18 -34.70
N PRO A 1150 7.59 25.59 -33.41
CA PRO A 1150 8.65 26.42 -32.85
C PRO A 1150 10.00 25.72 -32.89
N TRP A 1151 11.08 26.51 -32.86
CA TRP A 1151 12.45 26.00 -32.94
C TRP A 1151 12.82 25.00 -31.82
N THR A 1152 12.23 25.14 -30.63
CA THR A 1152 12.42 24.20 -29.51
C THR A 1152 11.90 22.80 -29.83
N MET A 1153 10.92 22.68 -30.72
CA MET A 1153 10.42 21.39 -31.23
C MET A 1153 11.21 20.94 -32.47
N LEU A 1154 11.52 21.85 -33.40
CA LEU A 1154 12.23 21.52 -34.64
C LEU A 1154 13.68 21.07 -34.41
N LEU A 1155 14.40 21.66 -33.46
CA LEU A 1155 15.82 21.33 -33.23
C LEU A 1155 16.00 19.86 -32.79
N PRO A 1156 15.25 19.33 -31.80
CA PRO A 1156 15.24 17.90 -31.50
C PRO A 1156 14.91 17.00 -32.69
N MET A 1157 13.93 17.38 -33.51
CA MET A 1157 13.57 16.62 -34.71
C MET A 1157 14.71 16.60 -35.73
N GLY A 1158 15.33 17.75 -35.98
CA GLY A 1158 16.48 17.88 -36.87
C GLY A 1158 17.69 17.07 -36.40
N ALA A 1159 18.00 17.11 -35.10
CA ALA A 1159 19.07 16.30 -34.52
C ALA A 1159 18.84 14.80 -34.72
N LEU A 1160 17.63 14.30 -34.44
CA LEU A 1160 17.27 12.89 -34.65
C LEU A 1160 17.27 12.51 -36.13
N SER A 1161 16.78 13.40 -37.01
CA SER A 1161 16.79 13.20 -38.45
C SER A 1161 18.22 13.08 -39.00
N GLY A 1162 19.14 13.93 -38.55
CA GLY A 1162 20.56 13.84 -38.87
C GLY A 1162 21.18 12.53 -38.39
N LEU A 1163 20.89 12.10 -37.16
CA LEU A 1163 21.35 10.81 -36.62
C LEU A 1163 20.84 9.62 -37.43
N CYS A 1164 19.60 9.65 -37.91
CA CYS A 1164 19.03 8.61 -38.76
C CYS A 1164 19.75 8.47 -40.10
N LEU A 1165 20.20 9.59 -40.68
CA LEU A 1165 20.97 9.60 -41.91
C LEU A 1165 22.42 9.17 -41.67
N ILE A 1166 23.11 9.76 -40.69
CA ILE A 1166 24.52 9.48 -40.36
C ILE A 1166 24.71 7.99 -40.04
N THR A 1167 23.88 7.44 -39.15
CA THR A 1167 23.96 6.01 -38.78
C THR A 1167 23.45 5.07 -39.86
N GLY A 1168 22.76 5.58 -40.89
CA GLY A 1168 22.34 4.81 -42.06
C GLY A 1168 23.42 4.71 -43.12
N VAL A 1169 24.08 5.82 -43.43
CA VAL A 1169 25.20 5.87 -44.38
C VAL A 1169 26.45 5.20 -43.79
N ALA A 1170 26.71 5.42 -42.50
CA ALA A 1170 27.87 4.88 -41.79
C ALA A 1170 27.42 4.03 -40.58
N PRO A 1171 26.83 2.84 -40.80
CA PRO A 1171 26.39 1.96 -39.72
C PRO A 1171 27.55 1.50 -38.83
N GLY A 1172 28.79 1.56 -39.32
CA GLY A 1172 30.01 1.24 -38.57
C GLY A 1172 30.18 2.07 -37.29
N ILE A 1173 29.70 3.31 -37.24
CA ILE A 1173 29.80 4.17 -36.03
C ILE A 1173 29.09 3.52 -34.84
N THR A 1174 27.86 3.06 -35.05
CA THR A 1174 27.08 2.38 -34.02
C THR A 1174 27.59 0.96 -33.79
N LEU A 1175 27.98 0.26 -34.86
CA LEU A 1175 28.49 -1.11 -34.77
C LEU A 1175 29.81 -1.22 -34.01
N GLN A 1176 30.67 -0.20 -34.00
CA GLN A 1176 31.88 -0.20 -33.16
C GLN A 1176 31.56 -0.33 -31.67
N VAL A 1177 30.54 0.39 -31.19
CA VAL A 1177 30.11 0.30 -29.80
C VAL A 1177 29.43 -1.04 -29.53
N ILE A 1178 28.55 -1.48 -30.43
CA ILE A 1178 27.87 -2.77 -30.33
C ILE A 1178 28.85 -3.94 -30.31
N SER A 1179 29.89 -3.90 -31.15
CA SER A 1179 30.92 -4.94 -31.20
C SER A 1179 31.68 -5.04 -29.88
N ARG A 1180 32.04 -3.91 -29.26
CA ARG A 1180 32.63 -3.92 -27.90
C ARG A 1180 31.68 -4.51 -26.85
N ILE A 1181 30.38 -4.22 -26.97
CA ILE A 1181 29.35 -4.83 -26.11
C ILE A 1181 29.27 -6.34 -26.36
N GLN A 1182 29.32 -6.80 -27.62
CA GLN A 1182 29.30 -8.22 -27.96
C GLN A 1182 30.51 -8.95 -27.34
N VAL A 1183 31.70 -8.39 -27.45
CA VAL A 1183 32.91 -8.93 -26.80
C VAL A 1183 32.74 -9.01 -25.30
N PHE A 1184 32.23 -7.94 -24.66
CA PHE A 1184 31.94 -7.93 -23.22
C PHE A 1184 30.96 -9.04 -22.82
N LEU A 1185 29.96 -9.33 -23.66
CA LEU A 1185 28.97 -10.39 -23.45
C LEU A 1185 29.46 -11.79 -23.86
N GLY A 1186 30.70 -11.93 -24.33
CA GLY A 1186 31.25 -13.21 -24.81
C GLY A 1186 30.66 -13.68 -26.15
N ILE A 1187 30.10 -12.77 -26.95
CA ILE A 1187 29.54 -13.04 -28.27
C ILE A 1187 30.58 -12.68 -29.34
N PRO A 1188 30.77 -13.50 -30.39
CA PRO A 1188 31.69 -13.17 -31.48
C PRO A 1188 31.38 -11.83 -32.15
N GLU A 1189 32.43 -11.11 -32.54
CA GLU A 1189 32.31 -9.83 -33.23
C GLU A 1189 31.73 -9.98 -34.64
N ILE A 1190 30.93 -9.00 -35.05
CA ILE A 1190 30.52 -8.84 -36.46
C ILE A 1190 31.67 -8.17 -37.23
N LYS A 1191 31.94 -8.66 -38.45
CA LYS A 1191 32.89 -8.00 -39.35
C LYS A 1191 32.20 -6.83 -40.07
N PHE A 1192 32.72 -5.62 -39.90
CA PHE A 1192 32.19 -4.41 -40.53
C PHE A 1192 33.30 -3.42 -40.90
N THR A 1193 32.99 -2.47 -41.78
CA THR A 1193 33.75 -1.25 -42.04
C THR A 1193 32.90 -0.04 -41.64
N LEU A 1194 33.44 1.18 -41.72
CA LEU A 1194 32.68 2.39 -41.42
C LEU A 1194 31.38 2.49 -42.25
N PHE A 1195 31.45 2.10 -43.53
CA PHE A 1195 30.36 2.25 -44.51
C PHE A 1195 29.72 0.93 -44.95
N GLY A 1196 30.05 -0.21 -44.35
CA GLY A 1196 29.54 -1.51 -44.79
C GLY A 1196 29.65 -2.63 -43.76
N ILE A 1197 28.92 -3.71 -43.99
CA ILE A 1197 28.76 -4.86 -43.08
C ILE A 1197 29.00 -6.14 -43.87
N TYR A 1198 29.80 -7.05 -43.34
CA TYR A 1198 30.08 -8.35 -43.96
C TYR A 1198 29.33 -9.46 -43.23
N THR A 1199 28.59 -10.27 -43.99
CA THR A 1199 27.92 -11.48 -43.48
C THR A 1199 28.32 -12.70 -44.31
N PRO A 1200 28.13 -13.92 -43.79
CA PRO A 1200 28.42 -15.15 -44.54
C PRO A 1200 27.63 -15.28 -45.84
N LEU A 1201 26.43 -14.69 -45.90
CA LEU A 1201 25.52 -14.75 -47.04
C LEU A 1201 25.67 -13.57 -48.02
N GLY A 1202 26.54 -12.60 -47.72
CA GLY A 1202 26.80 -11.44 -48.57
C GLY A 1202 27.25 -10.18 -47.81
N ALA A 1203 27.78 -9.20 -48.55
CA ALA A 1203 28.20 -7.91 -47.99
C ALA A 1203 27.18 -6.80 -48.30
N TRP A 1204 26.90 -5.95 -47.31
CA TRP A 1204 26.07 -4.76 -47.45
C TRP A 1204 26.96 -3.51 -47.41
N SER A 1205 27.07 -2.76 -48.52
CA SER A 1205 27.88 -1.53 -48.60
C SER A 1205 27.01 -0.28 -48.62
N ALA A 1206 26.62 0.19 -47.43
CA ALA A 1206 25.75 1.36 -47.26
C ALA A 1206 26.30 2.62 -47.96
N GLY A 1207 27.61 2.86 -47.89
CA GLY A 1207 28.24 4.02 -48.51
C GLY A 1207 28.10 4.05 -50.04
N ILE A 1208 28.40 2.92 -50.70
CA ILE A 1208 28.30 2.82 -52.17
C ILE A 1208 26.84 3.01 -52.61
N TYR A 1209 25.89 2.33 -51.97
CA TYR A 1209 24.47 2.49 -52.32
C TYR A 1209 23.98 3.92 -52.09
N THR A 1210 24.45 4.59 -51.03
CA THR A 1210 24.15 5.99 -50.78
C THR A 1210 24.62 6.88 -51.93
N VAL A 1211 25.88 6.72 -52.36
CA VAL A 1211 26.44 7.47 -53.50
C VAL A 1211 25.63 7.22 -54.78
N LEU A 1212 25.29 5.96 -55.06
CA LEU A 1212 24.48 5.61 -56.24
C LEU A 1212 23.09 6.23 -56.21
N ILE A 1213 22.42 6.24 -55.05
CA ILE A 1213 21.11 6.87 -54.88
C ILE A 1213 21.20 8.38 -55.11
N PHE A 1214 22.19 9.05 -54.51
CA PHE A 1214 22.36 10.50 -54.71
C PHE A 1214 22.75 10.85 -56.14
N ALA A 1215 23.58 10.03 -56.81
CA ALA A 1215 23.91 10.20 -58.22
C ALA A 1215 22.66 10.06 -59.11
N ALA A 1216 21.84 9.03 -58.87
CA ALA A 1216 20.58 8.84 -59.59
C ALA A 1216 19.59 10.00 -59.37
N LEU A 1217 19.47 10.49 -58.12
CA LEU A 1217 18.65 11.66 -57.81
C LEU A 1217 19.19 12.93 -58.48
N ALA A 1218 20.51 13.15 -58.49
CA ALA A 1218 21.12 14.29 -59.16
C ALA A 1218 20.86 14.26 -60.68
N ILE A 1219 21.03 13.10 -61.32
CA ILE A 1219 20.69 12.90 -62.73
C ILE A 1219 19.20 13.19 -62.97
N GLY A 1220 18.31 12.66 -62.11
CA GLY A 1220 16.87 12.91 -62.20
C GLY A 1220 16.52 14.40 -62.06
N VAL A 1221 17.18 15.12 -61.16
CA VAL A 1221 17.01 16.56 -60.97
C VAL A 1221 17.53 17.33 -62.19
N VAL A 1222 18.66 16.95 -62.78
CA VAL A 1222 19.19 17.55 -64.01
C VAL A 1222 18.20 17.33 -65.16
N LEU A 1223 17.72 16.09 -65.37
CA LEU A 1223 16.71 15.77 -66.38
C LEU A 1223 15.40 16.55 -66.15
N TYR A 1224 14.99 16.69 -64.90
CA TYR A 1224 13.82 17.51 -64.53
C TYR A 1224 14.02 18.98 -64.89
N PHE A 1225 15.19 19.57 -64.61
CA PHE A 1225 15.50 20.96 -64.96
C PHE A 1225 15.66 21.21 -66.46
N LEU A 1226 16.03 20.18 -67.25
CA LEU A 1226 16.11 20.18 -68.71
C LEU A 1226 14.74 19.98 -69.39
N SER A 1227 13.73 19.50 -68.65
CA SER A 1227 12.36 19.33 -69.16
C SER A 1227 11.58 20.65 -69.23
N ASN A 1228 10.55 20.70 -70.09
CA ASN A 1228 9.78 21.91 -70.37
C ASN A 1228 8.99 22.39 -69.13
N ARG A 1229 9.41 23.52 -68.55
CA ARG A 1229 9.07 23.99 -67.18
C ARG A 1229 7.68 24.61 -67.00
N LYS A 1230 6.73 24.37 -67.89
CA LYS A 1230 5.38 24.93 -67.72
C LYS A 1230 4.62 24.14 -66.65
N THR A 1231 4.81 24.52 -65.38
CA THR A 1231 3.98 24.05 -64.27
C THR A 1231 2.55 24.51 -64.49
N ARG A 1232 1.68 23.59 -64.88
CA ARG A 1232 0.23 23.85 -64.99
C ARG A 1232 -0.41 23.53 -63.64
N PHE A 1233 -1.01 24.54 -63.01
CA PHE A 1233 -1.92 24.31 -61.90
C PHE A 1233 -3.27 23.92 -62.52
N THR A 1234 -3.62 22.64 -62.41
CA THR A 1234 -4.93 22.14 -62.81
C THR A 1234 -5.69 21.77 -61.56
N ASP A 1235 -7.01 21.95 -61.57
CA ASP A 1235 -7.86 21.36 -60.55
C ASP A 1235 -7.71 19.84 -60.54
N VAL A 1236 -7.98 19.22 -59.39
CA VAL A 1236 -7.93 17.76 -59.26
C VAL A 1236 -8.85 17.16 -60.32
N TYR A 1237 -8.36 16.19 -61.09
CA TYR A 1237 -9.14 15.58 -62.16
C TYR A 1237 -10.36 14.84 -61.58
N THR A 1238 -11.53 15.46 -61.66
CA THR A 1238 -12.82 14.94 -61.18
C THR A 1238 -13.60 14.19 -62.27
N CYS A 1239 -12.92 13.72 -63.32
CA CYS A 1239 -13.55 13.13 -64.50
C CYS A 1239 -14.62 14.03 -65.16
N GLY A 1240 -14.42 15.36 -65.13
CA GLY A 1240 -15.32 16.33 -65.77
C GLY A 1240 -16.46 16.87 -64.90
N VAL A 1241 -16.50 16.53 -63.61
CA VAL A 1241 -17.54 16.96 -62.66
C VAL A 1241 -17.06 18.19 -61.89
N SER A 1242 -17.63 19.38 -62.15
CA SER A 1242 -17.18 20.66 -61.58
C SER A 1242 -17.85 21.07 -60.26
N ASP A 1243 -18.89 20.36 -59.82
CA ASP A 1243 -19.72 20.69 -58.65
C ASP A 1243 -19.36 19.90 -57.37
N LEU A 1244 -18.24 19.17 -57.36
CA LEU A 1244 -17.83 18.39 -56.19
C LEU A 1244 -17.20 19.28 -55.11
N ASN A 1245 -17.72 19.17 -53.89
CA ASN A 1245 -17.12 19.87 -52.75
C ASN A 1245 -15.70 19.34 -52.51
N SER A 1246 -14.75 20.23 -52.19
CA SER A 1246 -13.34 19.89 -51.92
C SER A 1246 -13.18 18.83 -50.81
N ALA A 1247 -14.17 18.71 -49.91
CA ALA A 1247 -14.23 17.66 -48.90
C ALA A 1247 -14.58 16.27 -49.45
N GLU A 1248 -15.30 16.19 -50.58
CA GLU A 1248 -15.72 14.95 -51.24
C GLU A 1248 -14.67 14.38 -52.19
N ILE A 1249 -13.74 15.22 -52.67
CA ILE A 1249 -12.61 14.84 -53.53
C ILE A 1249 -11.45 14.24 -52.70
N ARG A 1250 -11.48 14.41 -51.38
CA ARG A 1250 -10.41 13.97 -50.48
C ARG A 1250 -10.51 12.47 -50.17
N ILE A 1251 -9.42 11.74 -50.42
CA ILE A 1251 -9.28 10.35 -50.00
C ILE A 1251 -8.96 10.32 -48.50
N ALA A 1252 -9.90 9.85 -47.69
CA ALA A 1252 -9.71 9.63 -46.26
C ALA A 1252 -8.67 8.51 -46.02
N ALA A 1253 -7.94 8.57 -44.90
CA ALA A 1253 -6.95 7.56 -44.53
C ALA A 1253 -7.57 6.17 -44.42
N GLN A 1254 -8.78 6.07 -43.86
CA GLN A 1254 -9.55 4.82 -43.80
C GLN A 1254 -9.80 4.19 -45.18
N ASN A 1255 -9.98 5.01 -46.22
CA ASN A 1255 -10.39 4.55 -47.55
C ASN A 1255 -9.18 4.34 -48.48
N MET A 1256 -7.95 4.61 -48.03
CA MET A 1256 -6.78 4.63 -48.91
C MET A 1256 -6.43 3.26 -49.51
N TYR A 1257 -6.74 2.19 -48.79
CA TYR A 1257 -6.55 0.81 -49.25
C TYR A 1257 -7.87 0.09 -49.52
N GLU A 1258 -8.99 0.80 -49.53
CA GLU A 1258 -10.26 0.23 -49.96
C GLU A 1258 -10.27 0.10 -51.49
N VAL A 1259 -10.78 -1.04 -51.98
CA VAL A 1259 -11.05 -1.21 -53.41
C VAL A 1259 -12.11 -0.16 -53.79
N PRO A 1260 -12.02 0.51 -54.95
CA PRO A 1260 -13.04 1.46 -55.40
C PRO A 1260 -14.35 0.73 -55.70
N VAL A 1261 -15.10 0.34 -54.67
CA VAL A 1261 -16.46 -0.16 -54.82
C VAL A 1261 -17.33 1.08 -55.01
N ALA A 1262 -18.03 1.11 -56.14
CA ALA A 1262 -18.83 2.20 -56.68
C ALA A 1262 -19.96 2.71 -55.74
N LYS A 1263 -19.61 3.26 -54.58
CA LYS A 1263 -20.58 3.61 -53.52
C LYS A 1263 -21.11 5.04 -53.57
N LYS A 1264 -20.70 5.85 -54.54
CA LYS A 1264 -21.32 7.17 -54.79
C LYS A 1264 -21.55 7.52 -56.27
N THR A 1265 -20.79 6.94 -57.20
CA THR A 1265 -21.01 7.15 -58.64
C THR A 1265 -22.22 6.37 -59.16
N GLY A 1266 -22.50 5.16 -58.68
CA GLY A 1266 -23.67 4.39 -59.15
C GLY A 1266 -25.03 5.02 -58.83
N LYS A 1267 -25.17 5.72 -57.70
CA LYS A 1267 -26.42 6.42 -57.35
C LYS A 1267 -26.59 7.76 -58.08
N ARG A 1268 -25.50 8.47 -58.38
CA ARG A 1268 -25.56 9.74 -59.13
C ARG A 1268 -25.69 9.48 -60.64
N ILE A 1269 -24.99 8.50 -61.19
CA ILE A 1269 -25.11 8.09 -62.60
C ILE A 1269 -26.52 7.52 -62.87
N ASN A 1270 -27.08 6.69 -61.98
CA ASN A 1270 -28.47 6.24 -62.15
C ASN A 1270 -29.50 7.37 -61.98
N ASN A 1271 -29.21 8.41 -61.20
CA ASN A 1271 -30.11 9.56 -61.06
C ASN A 1271 -29.99 10.54 -62.23
N VAL A 1272 -28.81 10.64 -62.86
CA VAL A 1272 -28.60 11.43 -64.09
C VAL A 1272 -29.19 10.70 -65.31
N LEU A 1273 -29.03 9.37 -65.39
CA LEU A 1273 -29.67 8.54 -66.42
C LEU A 1273 -31.20 8.45 -66.24
N ARG A 1274 -31.72 8.50 -65.00
CA ARG A 1274 -33.16 8.60 -64.75
C ARG A 1274 -33.74 9.99 -64.97
N SER A 1275 -32.93 11.05 -64.94
CA SER A 1275 -33.41 12.41 -65.23
C SER A 1275 -33.56 12.69 -66.73
N GLU A 1276 -32.95 11.88 -67.60
CA GLU A 1276 -33.20 11.96 -69.05
C GLU A 1276 -34.47 11.22 -69.50
N GLU A 1277 -35.10 10.41 -68.64
CA GLU A 1277 -36.34 9.66 -68.97
C GLU A 1277 -37.65 10.36 -68.55
N VAL A 1278 -37.63 11.59 -68.02
CA VAL A 1278 -38.86 12.26 -67.52
C VAL A 1278 -39.22 13.58 -68.22
N HIS A 1279 -38.56 13.94 -69.33
CA HIS A 1279 -39.11 14.93 -70.27
C HIS A 1279 -38.86 14.54 -71.74
N GLN A 1280 -39.47 13.42 -72.13
CA GLN A 1280 -40.29 13.31 -73.35
C GLN A 1280 -41.73 13.03 -72.95
#